data_AF-W5LZJ3-F1
#
_entry.id   AF-W5LZJ3-F1
#
_cell.length_a   1.000
_cell.length_b   1.000
_cell.length_c   1.000
_cell.angle_alpha   90.00
_cell.angle_beta   90.00
_cell.angle_gamma   90.00
#
_symmetry.space_group_name_H-M   'P 1'
#
loop_
_entity.id
_entity.type
_entity.pdbx_description
1 polymer ?
#
loop_
_entity_poly.entity_id
_entity_poly.type
_entity_poly.pdbx_seq_one_letter_code
_entity_poly.pdbx_strand_id
1 'polypeptide(L)'
;MENFILYEEIGRGSKSVVYKGRRKGSINFVAIICSDKSKRAEITNHVRLTHDIKHENVVSFHEWYETSNHLWLVVELCTGGSLEAVISQDECLEEDVVWEFGIDLVKGLKHIHELGIVFCDITPAKILLDGPGTLKYSNFYLSKAEGENLEEFFALVVSEEGGGDGGESTPRRNIKNRIQGSPMYAAPEVVKGGDSGIASDFWALGCIFYEMFSAGKPPFLSESFSELVELILHEDPPPLRTKGVTLPKPTREFQSLLDGLLQKDPSKRLNWSDLLKHPFWKGAFIRGQDSSVQDPSLCSSSTTEGSGSFLPCRVLPESPADVPLQGSRVGLDSSQLLNKSYTLDNMAEFRPKSGLDRDASESIFLLSSRPTPRTSIAVEDSVQKATKLQNSVSDTNLNDLNSRIKELIYTDSDLVVTPIIDNPKILKPVPVRFDAKTLSVHAYSAEKLASLSDKEWGSFLQQLSSSLESGDRNAGAPRTKLNLLCYLCTVSGHKEVATRLLNSQLFPLLNQQLRTAPNWDVRAKVIRVIGLLSSHSVQLNEDVPVSETVAVFTELIRENFRNSKLKQCLLPSLGELLCLIINQEEKKEHSRDCWAIPSAAYTVLMRCLREGEEPVVNHMAAKIVENVCTTVSCHSQGLITGEIGPMLWYLFTHSTVDSLRVTAISALCRITRHSASAFQSVIDKVGLPAVLSTLVSGISRVQQYMLTMFTAMLSSGVHLQRLVQEKDFVMKIIRSLESPSAVIRAKAFLVLLQVLMNNREMLLLCCNSRLVMYIERDSRKATPGKEQQSSNEYLSKCLDLLIRHIVQELPAVLGDVLSALANISGRKHPSTVQAKQLKQCLPMMGVVLHLLTSQIFRPQVAKEEFLFNFGTLLHHLKSIDSCETSLDSAVGQAASEDLFRSTLSALEAVTQHPALLTQYHSTVVDSILPPLASLAVSRNAEWRVCSLRVLSEITLLLVNHEAVEKGETLNSNSRLLALITEALFPQYETLLLEPDPIPVYALKLLVALTEHSPALNRLIEESSLLPVIFQVILDHQDNVLGGTMQNAVALLNNLVGHQETDVHLLYKSSPGLVELICNVFIETAVLHMECDDKHSMKNGNNLLLSLLDILHSMLRYTSSVVRMALQAQKSDTGGDTQAAEDLLLINKPLTDLISLLIQLLPSGDLEVYEGVIQCLSLLVQLYGGDNPDSMSPESIHSFTETLKTQQDPKQQKLLLRIIKRLITSNEKHLQCLKEGADLVHTLQKMSQAARSHADAAVVALATEILKVIGH
;
A
#
# COMPACT_ATOMS: atom_id res chain seq x y z
N MET A 1 5.83 -3.40 -4.18
CA MET A 1 6.81 -3.75 -5.24
C MET A 1 7.10 -2.67 -6.28
N GLU A 2 6.20 -1.72 -6.56
CA GLU A 2 6.39 -0.70 -7.61
C GLU A 2 7.64 0.21 -7.44
N ASN A 3 8.14 0.35 -6.21
CA ASN A 3 9.32 1.14 -5.86
C ASN A 3 10.65 0.48 -6.21
N PHE A 4 10.66 -0.77 -6.69
CA PHE A 4 11.87 -1.52 -6.99
C PHE A 4 11.93 -1.90 -8.46
N ILE A 5 13.15 -1.94 -9.00
CA ILE A 5 13.47 -2.57 -10.28
C ILE A 5 14.08 -3.92 -9.94
N LEU A 6 13.49 -5.00 -10.46
CA LEU A 6 14.03 -6.35 -10.35
C LEU A 6 15.01 -6.59 -11.51
N TYR A 7 16.12 -7.26 -11.21
CA TYR A 7 17.13 -7.68 -12.17
C TYR A 7 17.18 -9.21 -12.23
N GLU A 8 18.38 -9.81 -12.24
CA GLU A 8 18.60 -11.24 -12.28
C GLU A 8 18.17 -11.97 -11.00
N GLU A 9 17.80 -13.23 -11.15
CA GLU A 9 17.69 -14.19 -10.06
C GLU A 9 19.09 -14.51 -9.53
N ILE A 10 19.27 -14.39 -8.21
CA ILE A 10 20.54 -14.64 -7.52
C ILE A 10 20.47 -15.85 -6.58
N GLY A 11 19.28 -16.39 -6.34
CA GLY A 11 19.10 -17.59 -5.54
C GLY A 11 17.67 -18.12 -5.59
N ARG A 12 17.51 -19.42 -5.35
CA ARG A 12 16.21 -20.10 -5.34
C ARG A 12 16.13 -21.06 -4.17
N GLY A 13 15.00 -21.05 -3.47
CA GLY A 13 14.67 -22.00 -2.41
C GLY A 13 13.31 -22.65 -2.66
N SER A 14 12.94 -23.59 -1.80
CA SER A 14 11.60 -24.20 -1.85
C SER A 14 10.53 -23.12 -1.73
N LYS A 15 9.70 -22.93 -2.75
CA LYS A 15 8.64 -21.88 -2.81
C LYS A 15 9.12 -20.42 -2.61
N SER A 16 10.39 -20.13 -2.88
CA SER A 16 10.95 -18.77 -2.81
C SER A 16 11.98 -18.53 -3.90
N VAL A 17 12.02 -17.32 -4.46
CA VAL A 17 13.03 -16.87 -5.43
C VAL A 17 13.61 -15.54 -4.97
N VAL A 18 14.94 -15.40 -5.04
CA VAL A 18 15.66 -14.20 -4.63
C VAL A 18 16.16 -13.48 -5.88
N TYR A 19 15.77 -12.22 -6.02
CA TYR A 19 16.19 -11.34 -7.11
C TYR A 19 17.13 -10.27 -6.59
N LYS A 20 18.12 -9.90 -7.41
CA LYS A 20 18.78 -8.62 -7.24
C LYS A 20 17.80 -7.51 -7.59
N GLY A 21 17.71 -6.51 -6.73
CA GLY A 21 16.83 -5.36 -6.91
C GLY A 21 17.55 -4.04 -6.74
N ARG A 22 16.93 -2.96 -7.21
CA ARG A 22 17.36 -1.59 -6.91
C ARG A 22 16.15 -0.73 -6.59
N ARG A 23 16.24 0.08 -5.53
CA ARG A 23 15.20 1.06 -5.21
C ARG A 23 15.17 2.15 -6.28
N LYS A 24 14.02 2.39 -6.90
CA LYS A 24 13.84 3.45 -7.91
C LYS A 24 14.17 4.80 -7.29
N GLY A 25 14.90 5.63 -8.03
CA GLY A 25 15.39 6.93 -7.55
C GLY A 25 16.63 6.86 -6.64
N SER A 26 17.16 5.67 -6.38
CA SER A 26 18.39 5.45 -5.59
C SER A 26 19.37 4.54 -6.35
N ILE A 27 20.65 4.60 -5.97
CA ILE A 27 21.68 3.66 -6.43
C ILE A 27 21.85 2.45 -5.48
N ASN A 28 21.02 2.36 -4.43
CA ASN A 28 21.08 1.29 -3.44
C ASN A 28 20.50 0.01 -4.01
N PHE A 29 21.36 -1.01 -4.15
CA PHE A 29 20.96 -2.36 -4.51
C PHE A 29 20.52 -3.14 -3.27
N VAL A 30 19.56 -4.04 -3.46
CA VAL A 30 18.91 -4.83 -2.41
C VAL A 30 18.70 -6.27 -2.91
N ALA A 31 18.55 -7.21 -1.99
CA ALA A 31 18.02 -8.54 -2.30
C ALA A 31 16.50 -8.54 -2.07
N ILE A 32 15.75 -9.02 -3.06
CA ILE A 32 14.29 -9.08 -3.04
C ILE A 32 13.86 -10.54 -3.08
N ILE A 33 13.36 -11.04 -1.96
CA ILE A 33 12.91 -12.42 -1.78
C ILE A 33 11.40 -12.46 -2.07
N CYS A 34 11.03 -13.09 -3.18
CA CYS A 34 9.65 -13.40 -3.55
C CYS A 34 9.29 -14.79 -3.00
N SER A 35 8.31 -14.89 -2.12
CA SER A 35 7.86 -16.14 -1.49
C SER A 35 6.36 -16.37 -1.69
N ASP A 36 5.96 -17.63 -1.76
CA ASP A 36 4.56 -18.03 -1.74
C ASP A 36 3.88 -17.61 -0.42
N LYS A 37 2.59 -17.24 -0.47
CA LYS A 37 1.83 -16.82 0.72
C LYS A 37 1.75 -17.90 1.81
N SER A 38 1.89 -19.18 1.44
CA SER A 38 1.97 -20.29 2.40
C SER A 38 3.16 -20.21 3.36
N LYS A 39 4.13 -19.32 3.12
CA LYS A 39 5.28 -19.02 4.00
C LYS A 39 5.07 -17.80 4.93
N ARG A 40 3.83 -17.33 5.12
CA ARG A 40 3.55 -16.13 5.92
C ARG A 40 4.11 -16.22 7.34
N ALA A 41 3.97 -17.35 8.02
CA ALA A 41 4.46 -17.53 9.38
C ALA A 41 5.99 -17.34 9.47
N GLU A 42 6.73 -17.96 8.54
CA GLU A 42 8.18 -17.89 8.45
C GLU A 42 8.67 -16.46 8.14
N ILE A 43 8.03 -15.77 7.19
CA ILE A 43 8.39 -14.40 6.81
C ILE A 43 8.01 -13.40 7.91
N THR A 44 6.86 -13.56 8.56
CA THR A 44 6.45 -12.70 9.68
C THR A 44 7.40 -12.89 10.86
N ASN A 45 7.81 -14.13 11.15
CA ASN A 45 8.81 -14.42 12.17
C ASN A 45 10.16 -13.75 11.87
N HIS A 46 10.60 -13.78 10.60
CA HIS A 46 11.79 -13.05 10.18
C HIS A 46 11.67 -11.57 10.50
N VAL A 47 10.61 -10.93 10.00
CA VAL A 47 10.44 -9.48 10.07
C VAL A 47 10.35 -9.01 11.51
N ARG A 48 9.54 -9.66 12.37
CA ARG A 48 9.39 -9.23 13.77
C ARG A 48 10.72 -9.28 14.55
N LEU A 49 11.59 -10.23 14.21
CA LEU A 49 12.88 -10.40 14.90
C LEU A 49 13.95 -9.47 14.35
N THR A 50 13.95 -9.18 13.04
CA THR A 50 15.03 -8.40 12.39
C THR A 50 14.69 -6.93 12.12
N HIS A 51 13.44 -6.49 12.30
CA HIS A 51 12.99 -5.14 11.96
C HIS A 51 13.88 -4.01 12.51
N ASP A 52 14.26 -4.13 13.79
CA ASP A 52 15.03 -3.11 14.52
C ASP A 52 16.53 -3.45 14.63
N ILE A 53 16.98 -4.59 14.08
CA ILE A 53 18.38 -5.01 14.19
C ILE A 53 19.23 -4.25 13.17
N LYS A 54 20.22 -3.49 13.66
CA LYS A 54 21.24 -2.83 12.85
C LYS A 54 22.63 -3.24 13.36
N HIS A 55 23.23 -4.23 12.69
CA HIS A 55 24.54 -4.76 13.06
C HIS A 55 25.33 -5.18 11.82
N GLU A 56 26.65 -5.01 11.83
CA GLU A 56 27.52 -5.28 10.67
C GLU A 56 27.43 -6.75 10.21
N ASN A 57 27.34 -7.69 11.16
CA ASN A 57 27.24 -9.13 10.91
C ASN A 57 25.81 -9.70 10.88
N VAL A 58 24.79 -8.86 10.66
CA VAL A 58 23.40 -9.31 10.46
C VAL A 58 22.85 -8.62 9.22
N VAL A 59 22.23 -9.36 8.32
CA VAL A 59 21.63 -8.81 7.10
C VAL A 59 20.54 -7.82 7.48
N SER A 60 20.68 -6.58 7.03
CA SER A 60 19.75 -5.52 7.39
C SER A 60 18.38 -5.73 6.72
N PHE A 61 17.31 -5.71 7.52
CA PHE A 61 15.95 -5.62 6.99
C PHE A 61 15.70 -4.22 6.41
N HIS A 62 14.94 -4.14 5.32
CA HIS A 62 14.52 -2.86 4.75
C HIS A 62 13.00 -2.72 4.73
N GLU A 63 12.31 -3.54 3.95
CA GLU A 63 10.87 -3.43 3.74
C GLU A 63 10.29 -4.81 3.39
N TRP A 64 8.99 -5.01 3.58
CA TRP A 64 8.29 -6.18 3.06
C TRP A 64 6.89 -5.80 2.61
N TYR A 65 6.37 -6.54 1.63
CA TYR A 65 5.13 -6.25 0.94
C TYR A 65 4.35 -7.53 0.69
N GLU A 66 3.04 -7.38 0.56
CA GLU A 66 2.16 -8.44 0.07
C GLU A 66 1.50 -8.00 -1.24
N THR A 67 1.53 -8.88 -2.24
CA THR A 67 0.74 -8.72 -3.48
C THR A 67 -0.37 -9.78 -3.53
N SER A 68 -1.15 -9.82 -4.61
CA SER A 68 -2.24 -10.80 -4.77
C SER A 68 -1.77 -12.24 -4.55
N ASN A 69 -0.58 -12.59 -5.05
CA ASN A 69 -0.11 -13.98 -5.10
C ASN A 69 1.16 -14.27 -4.28
N HIS A 70 1.90 -13.25 -3.82
CA HIS A 70 3.24 -13.45 -3.23
C HIS A 70 3.51 -12.50 -2.04
N LEU A 71 4.36 -12.96 -1.13
CA LEU A 71 5.02 -12.15 -0.11
C LEU A 71 6.41 -11.74 -0.61
N TRP A 72 6.76 -10.48 -0.42
CA TRP A 72 8.01 -9.89 -0.89
C TRP A 72 8.79 -9.33 0.29
N LEU A 73 9.97 -9.87 0.56
CA LEU A 73 10.87 -9.40 1.61
C LEU A 73 12.09 -8.73 0.98
N VAL A 74 12.36 -7.48 1.35
CA VAL A 74 13.47 -6.67 0.84
C VAL A 74 14.50 -6.49 1.94
N VAL A 75 15.72 -6.95 1.67
CA VAL A 75 16.85 -6.95 2.61
C VAL A 75 18.13 -6.46 1.93
N GLU A 76 19.18 -6.25 2.72
CA GLU A 76 20.52 -5.92 2.23
C GLU A 76 21.02 -6.95 1.20
N LEU A 77 21.71 -6.48 0.16
CA LEU A 77 22.30 -7.34 -0.87
C LEU A 77 23.72 -7.78 -0.47
N CYS A 78 23.88 -9.06 -0.19
CA CYS A 78 25.19 -9.70 0.00
C CYS A 78 25.67 -10.31 -1.33
N THR A 79 26.68 -9.70 -1.97
CA THR A 79 27.15 -10.13 -3.29
C THR A 79 28.19 -11.25 -3.28
N GLY A 80 28.73 -11.61 -2.11
CA GLY A 80 29.76 -12.64 -1.95
C GLY A 80 29.24 -14.08 -1.88
N GLY A 81 27.93 -14.29 -1.97
CA GLY A 81 27.32 -15.62 -1.88
C GLY A 81 27.17 -16.12 -0.44
N SER A 82 26.83 -17.41 -0.27
CA SER A 82 26.74 -18.05 1.04
C SER A 82 28.08 -18.62 1.50
N LEU A 83 28.25 -18.74 2.81
CA LEU A 83 29.42 -19.41 3.40
C LEU A 83 29.48 -20.88 2.92
N GLU A 84 28.34 -21.54 2.72
CA GLU A 84 28.28 -22.88 2.11
C GLU A 84 28.95 -22.92 0.72
N ALA A 85 28.73 -21.91 -0.11
CA ALA A 85 29.34 -21.83 -1.44
C ALA A 85 30.86 -21.62 -1.35
N VAL A 86 31.32 -20.81 -0.39
CA VAL A 86 32.75 -20.58 -0.12
C VAL A 86 33.42 -21.88 0.34
N ILE A 87 32.84 -22.55 1.34
CA ILE A 87 33.33 -23.84 1.85
C ILE A 87 33.35 -24.90 0.73
N SER A 88 32.31 -24.94 -0.11
CA SER A 88 32.24 -25.90 -1.22
C SER A 88 33.26 -25.64 -2.32
N GLN A 89 33.63 -24.37 -2.53
CA GLN A 89 34.62 -23.98 -3.55
C GLN A 89 36.05 -24.22 -3.09
N ASP A 90 36.36 -23.83 -1.86
CA ASP A 90 37.72 -23.87 -1.33
C ASP A 90 38.05 -25.22 -0.67
N GLU A 91 37.02 -26.05 -0.41
CA GLU A 91 37.03 -27.31 0.34
C GLU A 91 37.52 -27.15 1.80
N CYS A 92 38.67 -26.52 2.04
CA CYS A 92 39.20 -26.19 3.37
C CYS A 92 39.68 -24.74 3.45
N LEU A 93 39.28 -24.03 4.50
CA LEU A 93 39.74 -22.68 4.81
C LEU A 93 40.95 -22.72 5.74
N GLU A 94 41.92 -21.84 5.50
CA GLU A 94 43.06 -21.66 6.40
C GLU A 94 42.59 -21.18 7.79
N GLU A 95 43.28 -21.59 8.85
CA GLU A 95 42.87 -21.27 10.22
C GLU A 95 42.76 -19.76 10.47
N ASP A 96 43.62 -18.94 9.84
CA ASP A 96 43.54 -17.48 9.95
C ASP A 96 42.27 -16.91 9.27
N VAL A 97 41.79 -17.53 8.19
CA VAL A 97 40.50 -17.19 7.56
C VAL A 97 39.34 -17.64 8.46
N VAL A 98 39.42 -18.84 9.03
CA VAL A 98 38.45 -19.34 10.02
C VAL A 98 38.40 -18.42 11.24
N TRP A 99 39.53 -17.85 11.64
CA TRP A 99 39.61 -16.88 12.73
C TRP A 99 38.91 -15.56 12.37
N GLU A 100 39.15 -15.01 11.19
CA GLU A 100 38.53 -13.77 10.72
C GLU A 100 37.00 -13.93 10.58
N PHE A 101 36.57 -14.98 9.90
CA PHE A 101 35.17 -15.36 9.78
C PHE A 101 34.53 -15.68 11.14
N GLY A 102 35.28 -16.36 12.01
CA GLY A 102 34.85 -16.68 13.36
C GLY A 102 34.57 -15.43 14.20
N ILE A 103 35.36 -14.36 14.03
CA ILE A 103 35.12 -13.09 14.71
C ILE A 103 33.78 -12.49 14.30
N ASP A 104 33.50 -12.44 13.00
CA ASP A 104 32.25 -11.92 12.47
C ASP A 104 31.03 -12.69 12.98
N LEU A 105 31.12 -14.02 12.97
CA LEU A 105 30.06 -14.90 13.47
C LEU A 105 29.83 -14.71 14.97
N VAL A 106 30.90 -14.62 15.77
CA VAL A 106 30.80 -14.38 17.22
C VAL A 106 30.22 -13.01 17.53
N LYS A 107 30.61 -11.95 16.81
CA LYS A 107 30.04 -10.60 16.98
C LYS A 107 28.55 -10.59 16.66
N GLY A 108 28.16 -11.13 15.50
CA GLY A 108 26.77 -11.21 15.07
C GLY A 108 25.91 -12.00 16.05
N LEU A 109 26.35 -13.20 16.43
CA LEU A 109 25.60 -14.06 17.34
C LEU A 109 25.48 -13.46 18.75
N LYS A 110 26.52 -12.75 19.22
CA LYS A 110 26.50 -12.05 20.50
C LYS A 110 25.42 -10.98 20.51
N HIS A 111 25.36 -10.17 19.46
CA HIS A 111 24.34 -9.13 19.34
C HIS A 111 22.93 -9.72 19.29
N ILE A 112 22.72 -10.82 18.56
CA ILE A 112 21.44 -11.54 18.49
C ILE A 112 21.01 -12.03 19.89
N HIS A 113 21.92 -12.66 20.64
CA HIS A 113 21.62 -13.14 21.99
C HIS A 113 21.43 -12.01 23.02
N GLU A 114 22.14 -10.89 22.91
CA GLU A 114 21.95 -9.71 23.77
C GLU A 114 20.57 -9.06 23.60
N LEU A 115 19.94 -9.24 22.43
CA LEU A 115 18.56 -8.86 22.17
C LEU A 115 17.54 -9.89 22.65
N GLY A 116 17.97 -10.99 23.29
CA GLY A 116 17.09 -12.06 23.78
C GLY A 116 16.53 -12.96 22.66
N ILE A 117 17.20 -13.02 21.51
CA ILE A 117 16.82 -13.86 20.37
C ILE A 117 17.74 -15.08 20.32
N VAL A 118 17.19 -16.25 20.07
CA VAL A 118 17.92 -17.50 19.79
C VAL A 118 17.76 -17.82 18.30
N PHE A 119 18.86 -18.02 17.58
CA PHE A 119 18.85 -18.20 16.13
C PHE A 119 18.27 -19.56 15.71
N CYS A 120 18.53 -20.61 16.49
CA CYS A 120 17.97 -21.98 16.41
C CYS A 120 18.33 -22.83 15.19
N ASP A 121 18.73 -22.24 14.06
CA ASP A 121 19.04 -22.98 12.83
C ASP A 121 20.25 -22.39 12.10
N ILE A 122 21.38 -22.32 12.80
CA ILE A 122 22.66 -21.80 12.27
C ILE A 122 23.26 -22.82 11.30
N THR A 123 23.34 -22.46 10.02
CA THR A 123 23.95 -23.28 8.97
C THR A 123 24.76 -22.40 7.99
N PRO A 124 25.77 -22.95 7.27
CA PRO A 124 26.56 -22.18 6.31
C PRO A 124 25.72 -21.57 5.17
N ALA A 125 24.63 -22.23 4.77
CA ALA A 125 23.71 -21.72 3.75
C ALA A 125 22.97 -20.44 4.17
N LYS A 126 22.87 -20.19 5.48
CA LYS A 126 22.16 -19.06 6.09
C LYS A 126 23.08 -17.91 6.51
N ILE A 127 24.37 -18.03 6.25
CA ILE A 127 25.38 -17.00 6.48
C ILE A 127 25.87 -16.52 5.10
N LEU A 128 25.81 -15.21 4.87
CA LEU A 128 26.17 -14.60 3.58
C LEU A 128 27.40 -13.72 3.71
N LEU A 129 28.15 -13.57 2.62
CA LEU A 129 29.28 -12.66 2.50
C LEU A 129 28.87 -11.39 1.75
N ASP A 130 29.20 -10.23 2.28
CA ASP A 130 29.02 -8.96 1.57
C ASP A 130 30.17 -8.65 0.59
N GLY A 131 30.12 -7.50 -0.08
CA GLY A 131 31.13 -7.11 -1.08
C GLY A 131 32.55 -6.94 -0.54
N PRO A 132 32.73 -6.37 0.67
CA PRO A 132 34.02 -6.35 1.40
C PRO A 132 34.52 -7.71 1.92
N GLY A 133 33.64 -8.72 2.06
CA GLY A 133 33.99 -10.05 2.57
C GLY A 133 33.57 -10.34 4.01
N THR A 134 32.71 -9.49 4.60
CA THR A 134 32.20 -9.63 5.96
C THR A 134 31.04 -10.61 6.03
N LEU A 135 31.05 -11.51 7.03
CA LEU A 135 29.98 -12.50 7.22
C LEU A 135 28.76 -11.92 7.93
N LYS A 136 27.57 -12.29 7.42
CA LYS A 136 26.27 -11.82 7.93
C LYS A 136 25.24 -12.94 8.07
N TYR A 137 24.58 -13.02 9.23
CA TYR A 137 23.41 -13.89 9.43
C TYR A 137 22.21 -13.37 8.63
N SER A 138 21.57 -14.24 7.83
CA SER A 138 20.59 -13.82 6.82
C SER A 138 19.17 -14.39 6.95
N ASN A 139 18.97 -15.47 7.73
CA ASN A 139 17.71 -16.21 7.72
C ASN A 139 17.20 -16.55 9.13
N PHE A 140 16.31 -15.69 9.64
CA PHE A 140 15.67 -15.80 10.95
C PHE A 140 14.31 -16.52 10.93
N TYR A 141 14.02 -17.36 9.92
CA TYR A 141 12.68 -17.97 9.76
C TYR A 141 12.31 -18.87 10.94
N LEU A 142 13.29 -19.53 11.55
CA LEU A 142 13.12 -20.47 12.67
C LEU A 142 13.67 -19.94 13.99
N SER A 143 14.11 -18.69 14.02
CA SER A 143 14.58 -18.05 15.25
C SER A 143 13.41 -17.75 16.18
N LYS A 144 13.68 -17.60 17.47
CA LYS A 144 12.65 -17.34 18.48
C LYS A 144 13.17 -16.44 19.57
N ALA A 145 12.29 -15.72 20.26
CA ALA A 145 12.66 -15.06 21.50
C ALA A 145 12.95 -16.12 22.58
N GLU A 146 13.87 -15.82 23.48
CA GLU A 146 14.20 -16.73 24.58
C GLU A 146 12.95 -17.03 25.43
N GLY A 147 12.62 -18.31 25.59
CA GLY A 147 11.41 -18.77 26.30
C GLY A 147 10.12 -18.81 25.47
N GLU A 148 10.15 -18.46 24.19
CA GLU A 148 8.97 -18.48 23.31
C GLU A 148 8.68 -19.88 22.71
N ASN A 149 7.39 -20.23 22.60
CA ASN A 149 6.95 -21.40 21.83
C ASN A 149 6.65 -21.01 20.37
N LEU A 150 7.58 -21.35 19.48
CA LEU A 150 7.47 -21.02 18.06
C LEU A 150 6.30 -21.75 17.36
N GLU A 151 5.90 -22.94 17.84
CA GLU A 151 4.76 -23.68 17.30
C GLU A 151 3.44 -22.92 17.51
N GLU A 152 3.28 -22.30 18.68
CA GLU A 152 2.10 -21.48 19.00
C GLU A 152 2.06 -20.23 18.13
N PHE A 153 3.19 -19.53 17.97
CA PHE A 153 3.28 -18.36 17.11
C PHE A 153 2.87 -18.69 15.66
N PHE A 154 3.39 -19.80 15.10
CA PHE A 154 3.05 -20.21 13.73
C PHE A 154 1.56 -20.55 13.58
N ALA A 155 0.96 -21.19 14.59
CA ALA A 155 -0.48 -21.49 14.58
C ALA A 155 -1.34 -20.22 14.58
N LEU A 156 -0.94 -19.20 15.33
CA LEU A 156 -1.66 -17.93 15.44
C LEU A 156 -1.65 -17.14 14.13
N VAL A 157 -0.48 -17.02 13.47
CA VAL A 157 -0.37 -16.34 12.17
C VAL A 157 -1.22 -17.03 11.09
N VAL A 158 -1.33 -18.35 11.13
CA VAL A 158 -2.15 -19.13 10.18
C VAL A 158 -3.66 -18.94 10.44
N SER A 159 -4.06 -18.67 11.68
CA SER A 159 -5.47 -18.51 12.05
C SER A 159 -6.11 -17.16 11.67
N GLU A 160 -5.33 -16.07 11.54
CA GLU A 160 -5.85 -14.73 11.21
C GLU A 160 -6.38 -14.59 9.76
N GLU A 161 -6.08 -15.53 8.85
CA GLU A 161 -6.49 -15.43 7.43
C GLU A 161 -7.84 -16.10 7.09
N GLY A 162 -8.47 -16.78 8.05
CA GLY A 162 -9.74 -17.50 7.85
C GLY A 162 -10.99 -16.59 7.82
N GLY A 163 -11.03 -15.63 6.89
CA GLY A 163 -12.14 -14.67 6.71
C GLY A 163 -13.10 -15.01 5.55
N GLY A 164 -13.25 -16.29 5.20
CA GLY A 164 -14.17 -16.75 4.16
C GLY A 164 -14.31 -18.26 4.17
N ASP A 165 -15.37 -18.73 4.85
CA ASP A 165 -16.07 -20.02 4.69
C ASP A 165 -15.21 -21.31 4.66
N GLY A 166 -15.18 -22.02 5.78
CA GLY A 166 -14.58 -23.35 5.93
C GLY A 166 -13.90 -23.57 7.29
N GLY A 167 -14.67 -23.94 8.30
CA GLY A 167 -14.12 -24.45 9.56
C GLY A 167 -13.65 -25.89 9.41
N GLU A 168 -12.34 -26.15 9.54
CA GLU A 168 -11.77 -27.19 10.41
C GLU A 168 -10.22 -27.18 10.35
N SER A 169 -9.64 -27.57 11.48
CA SER A 169 -8.23 -27.49 11.88
C SER A 169 -7.17 -27.76 10.81
N THR A 170 -6.24 -26.82 10.61
CA THR A 170 -4.89 -27.17 10.15
C THR A 170 -4.26 -28.14 11.16
N PRO A 171 -3.86 -29.37 10.77
CA PRO A 171 -3.34 -30.33 11.74
C PRO A 171 -2.06 -29.79 12.36
N ARG A 172 -1.97 -29.71 13.70
CA ARG A 172 -0.74 -29.34 14.46
C ARG A 172 0.52 -30.06 13.95
N ARG A 173 0.35 -31.28 13.40
CA ARG A 173 1.41 -32.10 12.80
C ARG A 173 2.14 -31.43 11.62
N ASN A 174 1.44 -30.60 10.83
CA ASN A 174 2.03 -29.87 9.71
C ASN A 174 2.88 -28.67 10.15
N ILE A 175 2.60 -28.07 11.33
CA ILE A 175 3.37 -26.95 11.88
C ILE A 175 4.70 -27.43 12.45
N LYS A 176 4.67 -28.55 13.19
CA LYS A 176 5.88 -29.16 13.77
C LYS A 176 6.93 -29.52 12.71
N ASN A 177 6.51 -30.04 11.56
CA ASN A 177 7.40 -30.33 10.44
C ASN A 177 8.02 -29.08 9.79
N ARG A 178 7.36 -27.92 9.88
CA ARG A 178 7.88 -26.64 9.34
C ARG A 178 8.93 -25.99 10.23
N ILE A 179 8.96 -26.35 11.52
CA ILE A 179 9.85 -25.75 12.53
C ILE A 179 11.13 -26.59 12.72
N GLN A 180 11.22 -27.76 12.08
CA GLN A 180 12.44 -28.57 12.11
C GLN A 180 13.53 -27.92 11.25
N GLY A 181 14.61 -27.46 11.90
CA GLY A 181 15.83 -26.97 11.26
C GLY A 181 16.70 -28.11 10.70
N SER A 182 17.92 -27.78 10.30
CA SER A 182 18.85 -28.76 9.73
C SER A 182 19.33 -29.76 10.79
N PRO A 183 19.13 -31.08 10.60
CA PRO A 183 19.49 -32.07 11.60
C PRO A 183 21.01 -32.24 11.76
N MET A 184 21.82 -31.83 10.77
CA MET A 184 23.29 -31.96 10.81
C MET A 184 23.96 -31.00 11.80
N TYR A 185 23.28 -29.90 12.15
CA TYR A 185 23.79 -28.87 13.08
C TYR A 185 23.00 -28.84 14.40
N ALA A 186 22.03 -29.74 14.56
CA ALA A 186 21.19 -29.80 15.74
C ALA A 186 21.98 -30.29 16.96
N ALA A 187 21.84 -29.57 18.08
CA ALA A 187 22.52 -29.93 19.32
C ALA A 187 21.93 -31.21 19.95
N PRO A 188 22.70 -31.99 20.73
CA PRO A 188 22.25 -33.24 21.33
C PRO A 188 20.98 -33.11 22.17
N GLU A 189 20.82 -32.00 22.89
CA GLU A 189 19.63 -31.69 23.67
C GLU A 189 18.39 -31.45 22.81
N VAL A 190 18.54 -30.84 21.63
CA VAL A 190 17.45 -30.58 20.68
C VAL A 190 17.01 -31.87 20.00
N VAL A 191 17.97 -32.71 19.60
CA VAL A 191 17.70 -34.03 19.01
C VAL A 191 16.94 -34.96 19.98
N LYS A 192 17.20 -34.83 21.29
CA LYS A 192 16.46 -35.53 22.36
C LYS A 192 15.03 -35.00 22.59
N GLY A 193 14.62 -33.96 21.85
CA GLY A 193 13.33 -33.31 21.98
C GLY A 193 13.27 -32.20 23.04
N GLY A 194 14.42 -31.72 23.54
CA GLY A 194 14.50 -30.53 24.37
C GLY A 194 14.40 -29.24 23.55
N ASP A 195 14.17 -28.11 24.25
CA ASP A 195 14.05 -26.81 23.59
C ASP A 195 15.41 -26.26 23.14
N SER A 196 15.43 -25.62 21.96
CA SER A 196 16.57 -24.82 21.52
C SER A 196 16.80 -23.60 22.41
N GLY A 197 18.06 -23.24 22.63
CA GLY A 197 18.49 -22.11 23.46
C GLY A 197 19.89 -21.60 23.08
N ILE A 198 20.44 -20.64 23.84
CA ILE A 198 21.76 -20.05 23.56
C ILE A 198 22.87 -21.12 23.45
N ALA A 199 22.82 -22.14 24.30
CA ALA A 199 23.79 -23.23 24.27
C ALA A 199 23.72 -24.03 22.96
N SER A 200 22.53 -24.26 22.39
CA SER A 200 22.39 -25.00 21.13
C SER A 200 22.95 -24.22 19.94
N ASP A 201 22.88 -22.88 19.96
CA ASP A 201 23.49 -22.04 18.93
C ASP A 201 25.03 -22.09 18.99
N PHE A 202 25.62 -22.19 20.18
CA PHE A 202 27.06 -22.41 20.33
C PHE A 202 27.52 -23.76 19.77
N TRP A 203 26.71 -24.80 19.93
CA TRP A 203 26.97 -26.09 19.30
C TRP A 203 27.01 -25.97 17.78
N ALA A 204 25.99 -25.35 17.19
CA ALA A 204 25.92 -25.16 15.75
C ALA A 204 27.08 -24.29 15.23
N LEU A 205 27.51 -23.27 15.99
CA LEU A 205 28.70 -22.48 15.69
C LEU A 205 29.97 -23.36 15.67
N GLY A 206 30.11 -24.27 16.64
CA GLY A 206 31.19 -25.26 16.66
C GLY A 206 31.17 -26.18 15.43
N CYS A 207 29.98 -26.62 14.99
CA CYS A 207 29.84 -27.41 13.76
C CYS A 207 30.30 -26.64 12.52
N ILE A 208 29.96 -25.35 12.40
CA ILE A 208 30.41 -24.51 11.29
C ILE A 208 31.92 -24.28 11.33
N PHE A 209 32.50 -24.02 12.50
CA PHE A 209 33.94 -23.85 12.66
C PHE A 209 34.68 -25.13 12.25
N TYR A 210 34.16 -26.29 12.66
CA TYR A 210 34.67 -27.59 12.24
C TYR A 210 34.60 -27.73 10.71
N GLU A 211 33.45 -27.44 10.12
CA GLU A 211 33.20 -27.60 8.68
C GLU A 211 34.06 -26.69 7.80
N MET A 212 34.23 -25.43 8.19
CA MET A 212 35.11 -24.47 7.51
C MET A 212 36.55 -24.99 7.40
N PHE A 213 37.02 -25.70 8.42
CA PHE A 213 38.37 -26.26 8.45
C PHE A 213 38.46 -27.68 7.85
N SER A 214 37.41 -28.49 7.98
CA SER A 214 37.42 -29.94 7.73
C SER A 214 36.85 -30.34 6.36
N ALA A 215 37.53 -29.93 5.28
CA ALA A 215 37.21 -30.34 3.90
C ALA A 215 35.71 -30.21 3.55
N GLY A 216 35.05 -29.20 4.11
CA GLY A 216 33.65 -28.86 3.88
C GLY A 216 32.65 -29.89 4.39
N LYS A 217 32.99 -30.61 5.45
CA LYS A 217 32.07 -31.58 6.08
C LYS A 217 31.77 -31.22 7.54
N PRO A 218 30.49 -31.25 7.97
CA PRO A 218 30.14 -31.09 9.37
C PRO A 218 30.71 -32.25 10.20
N PRO A 219 30.85 -32.08 11.52
CA PRO A 219 31.46 -33.09 12.40
C PRO A 219 30.67 -34.41 12.44
N PHE A 220 29.36 -34.35 12.22
CA PHE A 220 28.47 -35.51 12.20
C PHE A 220 27.68 -35.50 10.89
N LEU A 221 27.77 -36.59 10.13
CA LEU A 221 27.12 -36.72 8.83
C LEU A 221 26.74 -38.19 8.58
N SER A 222 25.48 -38.46 8.26
CA SER A 222 24.99 -39.74 7.77
C SER A 222 23.80 -39.52 6.84
N GLU A 223 23.58 -40.45 5.91
CA GLU A 223 22.41 -40.49 5.04
C GLU A 223 21.13 -40.94 5.79
N SER A 224 21.28 -41.68 6.89
CA SER A 224 20.18 -42.14 7.73
C SER A 224 19.99 -41.19 8.91
N PHE A 225 18.78 -40.63 9.05
CA PHE A 225 18.45 -39.77 10.20
C PHE A 225 18.68 -40.47 11.54
N SER A 226 18.36 -41.77 11.65
CA SER A 226 18.57 -42.53 12.89
C SER A 226 20.05 -42.67 13.25
N GLU A 227 20.91 -42.89 12.26
CA GLU A 227 22.36 -43.00 12.47
C GLU A 227 22.97 -41.64 12.81
N LEU A 228 22.54 -40.57 12.13
CA LEU A 228 22.95 -39.20 12.45
C LEU A 228 22.64 -38.84 13.90
N VAL A 229 21.45 -39.21 14.39
CA VAL A 229 21.06 -39.03 15.79
C VAL A 229 22.01 -39.78 16.72
N GLU A 230 22.35 -41.05 16.43
CA GLU A 230 23.30 -41.81 17.24
C GLU A 230 24.69 -41.16 17.28
N LEU A 231 25.20 -40.70 16.15
CA LEU A 231 26.48 -39.97 16.07
C LEU A 231 26.47 -38.71 16.94
N ILE A 232 25.44 -37.86 16.80
CA ILE A 232 25.30 -36.62 17.57
C ILE A 232 25.19 -36.89 19.07
N LEU A 233 24.51 -37.97 19.48
CA LEU A 233 24.28 -38.27 20.88
C LEU A 233 25.44 -39.01 21.57
N HIS A 234 26.20 -39.82 20.85
CA HIS A 234 27.12 -40.78 21.47
C HIS A 234 28.57 -40.71 21.00
N GLU A 235 28.83 -40.32 19.75
CA GLU A 235 30.18 -40.31 19.19
C GLU A 235 30.90 -38.96 19.36
N ASP A 236 32.19 -38.99 19.64
CA ASP A 236 33.00 -37.77 19.66
C ASP A 236 33.27 -37.28 18.22
N PRO A 237 33.43 -35.95 17.98
CA PRO A 237 33.70 -35.44 16.64
C PRO A 237 34.98 -36.07 16.08
N PRO A 238 35.00 -36.49 14.81
CA PRO A 238 36.19 -37.08 14.21
C PRO A 238 37.38 -36.12 14.30
N PRO A 239 38.62 -36.63 14.48
CA PRO A 239 39.79 -35.76 14.49
C PRO A 239 39.90 -35.02 13.16
N LEU A 240 40.19 -33.71 13.21
CA LEU A 240 40.37 -32.85 12.04
C LEU A 240 41.47 -33.44 11.13
N ARG A 241 41.07 -34.12 10.05
CA ARG A 241 41.96 -34.74 9.06
C ARG A 241 41.86 -33.98 7.75
N THR A 242 42.93 -33.28 7.37
CA THR A 242 43.06 -32.65 6.06
C THR A 242 43.28 -33.73 4.99
N LYS A 243 42.35 -33.86 4.03
CA LYS A 243 42.58 -34.63 2.79
C LYS A 243 43.14 -33.67 1.76
N GLY A 244 44.42 -33.83 1.41
CA GLY A 244 45.09 -33.01 0.41
C GLY A 244 46.30 -32.28 1.00
N VAL A 245 47.46 -32.53 0.40
CA VAL A 245 48.77 -32.05 0.84
C VAL A 245 48.86 -30.54 0.66
N THR A 246 48.79 -29.74 1.74
CA THR A 246 49.52 -28.46 1.94
C THR A 246 49.09 -27.64 3.17
N LEU A 247 47.89 -27.85 3.77
CA LEU A 247 47.48 -27.06 4.95
C LEU A 247 48.14 -27.50 6.27
N PRO A 248 48.50 -26.57 7.17
CA PRO A 248 49.06 -26.86 8.49
C PRO A 248 48.03 -27.55 9.42
N LYS A 249 48.53 -28.32 10.40
CA LYS A 249 47.70 -28.93 11.44
C LYS A 249 46.98 -27.84 12.26
N PRO A 250 45.75 -28.09 12.74
CA PRO A 250 45.02 -27.12 13.56
C PRO A 250 45.83 -26.79 14.82
N THR A 251 45.81 -25.52 15.24
CA THR A 251 46.44 -25.10 16.49
C THR A 251 45.74 -25.74 17.70
N ARG A 252 46.46 -25.82 18.82
CA ARG A 252 45.88 -26.34 20.07
C ARG A 252 44.75 -25.45 20.56
N GLU A 253 44.85 -24.16 20.29
CA GLU A 253 43.86 -23.15 20.62
C GLU A 253 42.58 -23.35 19.80
N PHE A 254 42.68 -23.62 18.49
CA PHE A 254 41.49 -23.91 17.68
C PHE A 254 40.84 -25.24 18.09
N GLN A 255 41.63 -26.28 18.36
CA GLN A 255 41.11 -27.56 18.83
C GLN A 255 40.41 -27.43 20.19
N SER A 256 41.00 -26.69 21.14
CA SER A 256 40.39 -26.40 22.44
C SER A 256 39.07 -25.61 22.32
N LEU A 257 38.95 -24.72 21.33
CA LEU A 257 37.71 -23.98 21.07
C LEU A 257 36.60 -24.92 20.61
N LEU A 258 36.91 -25.81 19.65
CA LEU A 258 35.96 -26.80 19.14
C LEU A 258 35.54 -27.80 20.22
N ASP A 259 36.49 -28.32 21.00
CA ASP A 259 36.23 -29.26 22.09
C ASP A 259 35.25 -28.67 23.11
N GLY A 260 35.30 -27.36 23.32
CA GLY A 260 34.43 -26.66 24.23
C GLY A 260 33.06 -26.28 23.64
N LEU A 261 32.98 -25.92 22.36
CA LEU A 261 31.70 -25.63 21.67
C LEU A 261 30.90 -26.92 21.38
N LEU A 262 31.59 -28.03 21.08
CA LEU A 262 31.02 -29.34 20.78
C LEU A 262 30.89 -30.25 22.02
N GLN A 263 30.78 -29.67 23.22
CA GLN A 263 30.40 -30.42 24.41
C GLN A 263 28.95 -30.90 24.31
N LYS A 264 28.73 -32.20 24.46
CA LYS A 264 27.38 -32.80 24.35
C LYS A 264 26.45 -32.39 25.51
N ASP A 265 27.02 -32.13 26.68
CA ASP A 265 26.29 -31.60 27.83
C ASP A 265 26.22 -30.07 27.73
N PRO A 266 25.03 -29.46 27.53
CA PRO A 266 24.91 -28.02 27.35
C PRO A 266 25.37 -27.21 28.57
N SER A 267 25.35 -27.79 29.78
CA SER A 267 25.83 -27.12 31.00
C SER A 267 27.35 -27.03 31.10
N LYS A 268 28.07 -27.88 30.36
CA LYS A 268 29.54 -27.89 30.26
C LYS A 268 30.06 -27.20 29.01
N ARG A 269 29.17 -26.86 28.07
CA ARG A 269 29.49 -26.14 26.84
C ARG A 269 29.91 -24.70 27.17
N LEU A 270 30.78 -24.12 26.34
CA LEU A 270 31.24 -22.74 26.56
C LEU A 270 30.05 -21.78 26.69
N ASN A 271 30.15 -20.88 27.66
CA ASN A 271 29.26 -19.72 27.76
C ASN A 271 29.89 -18.49 27.09
N TRP A 272 29.14 -17.38 27.00
CA TRP A 272 29.62 -16.13 26.41
C TRP A 272 30.91 -15.58 27.03
N SER A 273 31.05 -15.63 28.36
CA SER A 273 32.26 -15.13 29.04
C SER A 273 33.48 -15.93 28.62
N ASP A 274 33.35 -17.25 28.59
CA ASP A 274 34.46 -18.15 28.28
C ASP A 274 34.80 -18.13 26.78
N LEU A 275 33.79 -18.02 25.91
CA LEU A 275 33.97 -17.88 24.46
C LEU A 275 34.73 -16.61 24.09
N LEU A 276 34.35 -15.45 24.63
CA LEU A 276 34.99 -14.17 24.28
C LEU A 276 36.43 -14.04 24.83
N LYS A 277 36.72 -14.74 25.94
CA LYS A 277 38.07 -14.80 26.54
C LYS A 277 38.95 -15.90 25.96
N HIS A 278 38.42 -16.73 25.06
CA HIS A 278 39.13 -17.90 24.57
C HIS A 278 40.45 -17.49 23.85
N PRO A 279 41.59 -18.15 24.13
CA PRO A 279 42.90 -17.78 23.57
C PRO A 279 42.95 -17.72 22.03
N PHE A 280 42.10 -18.50 21.35
CA PHE A 280 41.96 -18.50 19.89
C PHE A 280 41.77 -17.09 19.32
N TRP A 281 41.02 -16.22 20.00
CA TRP A 281 40.71 -14.87 19.50
C TRP A 281 41.86 -13.87 19.60
N LYS A 282 43.02 -14.23 20.16
CA LYS A 282 44.22 -13.37 20.26
C LYS A 282 43.92 -11.97 20.86
N GLY A 283 42.94 -11.90 21.78
CA GLY A 283 42.53 -10.65 22.44
C GLY A 283 41.60 -9.73 21.64
N ALA A 284 41.05 -10.18 20.50
CA ALA A 284 40.18 -9.39 19.62
C ALA A 284 38.96 -8.77 20.32
N PHE A 285 38.43 -9.44 21.36
CA PHE A 285 37.22 -9.00 22.09
C PHE A 285 37.47 -8.25 23.40
N ILE A 286 38.73 -8.04 23.81
CA ILE A 286 39.09 -7.53 25.15
C ILE A 286 39.35 -6.01 25.17
N ARG A 287 39.59 -5.36 24.02
CA ARG A 287 40.03 -3.94 23.93
C ARG A 287 38.91 -2.86 24.01
N GLY A 288 37.69 -3.20 24.41
CA GLY A 288 36.52 -2.28 24.33
C GLY A 288 36.18 -1.48 25.60
N GLN A 289 36.85 -1.71 26.73
CA GLN A 289 36.64 -0.97 27.97
C GLN A 289 38.02 -0.53 28.49
N ASP A 290 38.17 0.74 28.86
CA ASP A 290 39.38 1.44 29.33
C ASP A 290 40.33 2.00 28.26
N SER A 291 40.25 3.32 28.01
CA SER A 291 41.33 4.26 28.39
C SER A 291 41.15 5.68 27.83
N SER A 292 41.08 6.62 28.76
CA SER A 292 41.50 8.02 28.62
C SER A 292 43.03 8.13 28.75
N VAL A 293 43.67 8.92 27.88
CA VAL A 293 44.98 9.59 27.99
C VAL A 293 46.22 8.71 28.32
N GLN A 294 47.15 8.59 27.37
CA GLN A 294 48.56 9.01 27.46
C GLN A 294 49.37 8.56 26.22
N ASP A 295 50.07 9.53 25.60
CA ASP A 295 51.23 9.32 24.72
C ASP A 295 52.46 8.99 25.61
N PRO A 296 53.47 8.21 25.16
CA PRO A 296 54.52 8.81 24.32
C PRO A 296 55.28 7.89 23.32
N SER A 297 55.61 8.46 22.16
CA SER A 297 56.87 8.42 21.38
C SER A 297 57.83 7.21 21.42
N LEU A 298 58.27 6.75 20.23
CA LEU A 298 59.66 6.60 19.71
C LEU A 298 59.64 5.67 18.46
N CYS A 299 59.99 6.17 17.26
CA CYS A 299 61.28 5.97 16.56
C CYS A 299 61.77 4.50 16.55
N SER A 300 62.13 3.85 15.45
CA SER A 300 62.98 4.29 14.34
C SER A 300 63.13 3.17 13.29
N SER A 301 63.49 3.57 12.04
CA SER A 301 64.43 2.90 11.10
C SER A 301 64.09 1.47 10.62
N SER A 302 64.24 1.06 9.35
CA SER A 302 65.09 1.53 8.25
C SER A 302 64.88 0.59 7.04
N THR A 303 65.08 1.15 5.83
CA THR A 303 65.77 0.55 4.64
C THR A 303 65.21 -0.76 4.02
N THR A 304 65.10 -1.00 2.72
CA THR A 304 65.61 -0.39 1.46
C THR A 304 65.01 -1.18 0.28
N GLU A 305 64.78 -0.51 -0.85
CA GLU A 305 64.95 -0.95 -2.26
C GLU A 305 64.26 -2.25 -2.74
N GLY A 306 63.26 -2.19 -3.63
CA GLY A 306 63.40 -2.15 -5.11
C GLY A 306 62.79 -3.45 -5.67
N SER A 307 62.10 -3.59 -6.80
CA SER A 307 61.82 -2.80 -8.00
C SER A 307 60.50 -3.34 -8.61
N GLY A 308 59.76 -2.51 -9.34
CA GLY A 308 58.32 -2.68 -9.59
C GLY A 308 57.87 -3.55 -10.76
N SER A 309 56.55 -3.76 -10.84
CA SER A 309 55.77 -3.69 -12.09
C SER A 309 54.26 -3.52 -11.83
N PHE A 310 53.63 -2.63 -12.62
CA PHE A 310 52.21 -2.44 -12.97
C PHE A 310 51.12 -2.11 -11.92
N LEU A 311 50.63 -0.86 -11.99
CA LEU A 311 49.35 -0.35 -11.43
C LEU A 311 48.25 -0.34 -12.49
N PRO A 312 46.97 -0.45 -12.08
CA PRO A 312 46.07 0.69 -12.21
C PRO A 312 45.35 1.08 -10.91
N CYS A 313 45.07 2.37 -10.82
CA CYS A 313 44.49 3.15 -9.73
C CYS A 313 43.18 2.61 -9.14
N ARG A 314 43.04 2.72 -7.80
CA ARG A 314 41.74 2.93 -7.14
C ARG A 314 41.78 4.22 -6.31
N VAL A 315 40.77 5.04 -6.59
CA VAL A 315 40.44 6.33 -6.00
C VAL A 315 39.84 6.10 -4.61
N LEU A 316 40.37 6.80 -3.62
CA LEU A 316 39.83 6.91 -2.26
C LEU A 316 38.55 7.76 -2.27
N PRO A 317 37.52 7.39 -1.50
CA PRO A 317 36.56 8.36 -0.96
C PRO A 317 36.97 8.76 0.45
N GLU A 318 37.14 10.07 0.62
CA GLU A 318 37.42 10.77 1.88
C GLU A 318 36.22 10.68 2.85
N SER A 319 36.53 10.38 4.11
CA SER A 319 35.70 10.73 5.27
C SER A 319 35.92 12.20 5.66
N PRO A 320 35.03 12.78 6.48
CA PRO A 320 35.54 13.57 7.59
C PRO A 320 34.79 13.34 8.91
N ALA A 321 35.59 12.84 9.86
CA ALA A 321 35.72 13.12 11.29
C ALA A 321 34.71 14.00 12.08
N ASP A 322 34.51 13.53 13.33
CA ASP A 322 34.01 14.15 14.57
C ASP A 322 34.62 15.53 14.91
N VAL A 323 34.06 16.30 15.87
CA VAL A 323 34.50 16.48 17.29
C VAL A 323 33.74 17.73 17.86
N PRO A 324 33.55 18.06 19.17
CA PRO A 324 33.47 17.34 20.47
C PRO A 324 32.22 17.69 21.35
N LEU A 325 32.13 16.97 22.49
CA LEU A 325 31.27 17.17 23.67
C LEU A 325 31.70 18.33 24.60
N GLN A 326 30.71 19.03 25.19
CA GLN A 326 30.59 19.45 26.61
C GLN A 326 29.22 20.16 26.76
N GLY A 327 28.33 19.95 27.73
CA GLY A 327 28.33 19.21 28.98
C GLY A 327 27.49 20.00 30.00
N SER A 328 26.26 19.57 30.31
CA SER A 328 25.58 19.83 31.60
C SER A 328 24.28 19.03 31.76
N ARG A 329 24.44 17.86 32.39
CA ARG A 329 23.64 17.26 33.47
C ARG A 329 22.16 17.65 33.58
N VAL A 330 21.29 16.72 33.20
CA VAL A 330 20.15 16.28 34.02
C VAL A 330 20.06 14.76 33.87
N GLY A 331 20.11 14.02 34.98
CA GLY A 331 20.18 12.57 35.00
C GLY A 331 18.92 11.91 34.46
N LEU A 332 19.09 10.83 33.69
CA LEU A 332 18.06 9.85 33.41
C LEU A 332 18.58 8.47 33.81
N ASP A 333 17.77 7.78 34.61
CA ASP A 333 17.98 6.45 35.14
C ASP A 333 18.15 5.39 34.03
N SER A 334 19.17 4.57 34.17
CA SER A 334 19.59 3.51 33.26
C SER A 334 18.81 2.20 33.41
N SER A 335 17.49 2.25 33.65
CA SER A 335 16.69 1.06 33.95
C SER A 335 15.51 0.79 33.00
N GLN A 336 15.33 1.56 31.92
CA GLN A 336 14.15 1.44 31.03
C GLN A 336 14.38 0.81 29.64
N LEU A 337 15.61 0.43 29.25
CA LEU A 337 15.90 -0.05 27.87
C LEU A 337 15.78 -1.56 27.64
N LEU A 338 15.41 -2.36 28.64
CA LEU A 338 15.52 -3.84 28.59
C LEU A 338 14.22 -4.62 28.43
N ASN A 339 13.09 -3.99 28.11
CA ASN A 339 11.82 -4.69 27.84
C ASN A 339 11.14 -4.11 26.57
N LYS A 340 11.64 -4.46 25.38
CA LYS A 340 10.78 -4.51 24.19
C LYS A 340 10.25 -5.94 24.10
N SER A 341 8.97 -6.13 24.41
CA SER A 341 8.39 -7.46 24.44
C SER A 341 8.17 -7.96 23.01
N TYR A 342 8.93 -8.97 22.58
CA TYR A 342 8.66 -9.78 21.39
C TYR A 342 7.38 -10.65 21.53
N THR A 343 6.53 -10.34 22.52
CA THR A 343 5.35 -11.12 22.93
C THR A 343 4.17 -10.89 21.99
N LEU A 344 3.26 -11.84 22.05
CA LEU A 344 2.13 -12.06 21.15
C LEU A 344 1.07 -10.94 21.09
N ASP A 345 1.23 -9.88 21.88
CA ASP A 345 0.22 -8.84 22.11
C ASP A 345 0.18 -7.74 21.03
N ASN A 346 1.16 -7.67 20.11
CA ASN A 346 1.31 -6.61 19.09
C ASN A 346 1.35 -7.12 17.62
N MET A 347 0.62 -8.18 17.28
CA MET A 347 0.60 -8.77 15.92
C MET A 347 0.24 -7.78 14.78
N ALA A 348 -0.56 -6.75 15.06
CA ALA A 348 -1.00 -5.78 14.05
C ALA A 348 0.13 -4.87 13.53
N GLU A 349 1.21 -4.69 14.29
CA GLU A 349 2.35 -3.83 13.95
C GLU A 349 3.26 -4.45 12.86
N PHE A 350 3.25 -5.78 12.77
CA PHE A 350 4.06 -6.55 11.81
C PHE A 350 3.19 -7.16 10.71
N ARG A 351 2.28 -6.38 10.12
CA ARG A 351 1.58 -6.78 8.89
C ARG A 351 2.37 -6.36 7.65
N PRO A 352 2.38 -7.19 6.58
CA PRO A 352 3.06 -6.81 5.35
C PRO A 352 2.39 -5.57 4.79
N LYS A 353 3.19 -4.65 4.25
CA LYS A 353 2.65 -3.46 3.60
C LYS A 353 1.85 -3.92 2.37
N SER A 354 0.53 -4.02 2.52
CA SER A 354 -0.39 -4.25 1.42
C SER A 354 -0.34 -3.03 0.50
N GLY A 355 -0.86 -3.12 -0.73
CA GLY A 355 -1.01 -1.95 -1.61
C GLY A 355 -1.82 -0.79 -1.00
N LEU A 356 -2.30 -0.93 0.24
CA LEU A 356 -3.14 -0.03 1.00
C LEU A 356 -2.55 0.40 2.37
N ASP A 357 -1.41 -0.12 2.83
CA ASP A 357 -0.84 0.21 4.15
C ASP A 357 0.43 1.07 4.05
N ARG A 358 0.36 2.30 4.55
CA ARG A 358 1.46 3.26 4.50
C ARG A 358 1.55 4.11 5.78
N ASP A 359 2.36 3.63 6.72
CA ASP A 359 3.09 4.44 7.71
C ASP A 359 4.44 3.74 7.99
N ALA A 360 5.41 4.30 8.68
CA ALA A 360 6.10 5.60 8.63
C ALA A 360 7.08 5.48 9.81
N SER A 361 8.40 5.43 9.57
CA SER A 361 9.41 5.61 10.63
C SER A 361 10.83 5.63 10.04
N GLU A 362 11.31 6.81 9.69
CA GLU A 362 12.73 7.21 9.88
C GLU A 362 12.82 8.72 9.66
N SER A 363 12.65 9.49 10.75
CA SER A 363 13.08 10.88 10.90
C SER A 363 12.94 11.29 12.38
N ILE A 364 14.01 11.16 13.16
CA ILE A 364 14.18 11.95 14.39
C ILE A 364 15.46 12.76 14.26
N PHE A 365 15.29 14.06 14.01
CA PHE A 365 16.02 15.13 14.67
C PHE A 365 15.24 16.45 14.49
N LEU A 366 14.22 16.68 15.32
CA LEU A 366 13.74 18.02 15.65
C LEU A 366 13.07 17.97 17.03
N LEU A 367 13.74 18.49 18.05
CA LEU A 367 13.11 18.89 19.29
C LEU A 367 12.86 20.39 19.29
N SER A 368 11.60 20.71 19.61
CA SER A 368 11.16 21.77 20.51
C SER A 368 11.30 23.24 20.06
N SER A 369 10.15 23.83 19.75
CA SER A 369 9.69 25.01 20.49
C SER A 369 8.15 25.07 20.51
N ARG A 370 7.57 25.02 21.72
CA ARG A 370 6.20 25.49 21.98
C ARG A 370 6.20 27.02 22.01
N PRO A 371 5.07 27.65 21.65
CA PRO A 371 4.48 28.61 22.58
C PRO A 371 2.99 28.32 22.83
N THR A 372 2.61 28.44 24.10
CA THR A 372 1.24 28.49 24.63
C THR A 372 0.54 29.81 24.29
N PRO A 373 -0.80 29.89 24.43
CA PRO A 373 -1.65 30.84 23.72
C PRO A 373 -1.82 32.16 24.47
N ARG A 374 -1.90 33.28 23.73
CA ARG A 374 -2.40 34.56 24.25
C ARG A 374 -3.23 35.33 23.21
N THR A 375 -4.53 35.41 23.50
CA THR A 375 -5.38 36.62 23.51
C THR A 375 -5.37 37.58 22.31
N SER A 376 -6.44 37.44 21.50
CA SER A 376 -7.57 38.38 21.38
C SER A 376 -7.35 39.85 20.93
N ILE A 377 -8.26 40.27 20.02
CA ILE A 377 -8.84 41.63 19.84
C ILE A 377 -7.89 42.61 19.11
N ALA A 378 -8.28 43.48 18.17
CA ALA A 378 -9.47 43.75 17.36
C ALA A 378 -9.15 45.04 16.55
N VAL A 379 -10.12 45.45 15.72
CA VAL A 379 -10.42 46.83 15.29
C VAL A 379 -9.91 47.24 13.89
N GLU A 380 -10.87 47.13 12.96
CA GLU A 380 -11.38 48.15 12.04
C GLU A 380 -10.39 49.07 11.30
N ASP A 381 -10.54 49.15 9.97
CA ASP A 381 -11.24 50.34 9.46
C ASP A 381 -12.01 50.12 8.16
N SER A 382 -13.10 50.87 8.09
CA SER A 382 -14.24 50.85 7.18
C SER A 382 -14.01 51.72 5.94
N VAL A 383 -14.67 51.47 4.80
CA VAL A 383 -15.77 52.28 4.20
C VAL A 383 -15.75 51.87 2.69
N GLN A 384 -16.80 51.48 1.97
CA GLN A 384 -18.05 52.19 1.70
C GLN A 384 -19.10 51.23 1.07
N LYS A 385 -20.35 51.33 1.52
CA LYS A 385 -21.54 50.67 0.96
C LYS A 385 -22.01 51.35 -0.32
N ALA A 386 -22.41 50.55 -1.31
CA ALA A 386 -23.56 50.86 -2.17
C ALA A 386 -24.33 49.57 -2.50
N THR A 387 -25.60 49.59 -2.16
CA THR A 387 -26.63 48.55 -2.23
C THR A 387 -26.94 48.03 -3.64
N LYS A 388 -27.06 46.70 -3.78
CA LYS A 388 -28.13 46.02 -4.54
C LYS A 388 -28.30 44.59 -4.01
N LEU A 389 -29.38 44.37 -3.26
CA LEU A 389 -29.87 43.02 -2.93
C LEU A 389 -30.58 42.46 -4.17
N GLN A 390 -30.08 41.35 -4.70
CA GLN A 390 -30.85 40.17 -5.14
C GLN A 390 -29.88 39.12 -5.73
N ASN A 391 -29.99 37.88 -5.22
CA ASN A 391 -29.28 36.64 -5.59
C ASN A 391 -27.79 36.53 -5.18
N SER A 392 -27.48 35.99 -4.00
CA SER A 392 -26.09 35.68 -3.62
C SER A 392 -25.94 34.53 -2.61
N VAL A 393 -26.46 33.34 -2.93
CA VAL A 393 -26.10 32.10 -2.18
C VAL A 393 -24.94 31.35 -2.85
N SER A 394 -24.66 31.61 -4.14
CA SER A 394 -23.53 31.02 -4.88
C SER A 394 -22.20 31.77 -4.73
N ASP A 395 -22.24 33.12 -4.67
CA ASP A 395 -21.02 33.95 -4.71
C ASP A 395 -20.19 33.92 -3.41
N THR A 396 -20.82 33.63 -2.27
CA THR A 396 -20.13 33.51 -0.98
C THR A 396 -19.21 32.28 -0.91
N ASN A 397 -19.59 31.18 -1.55
CA ASN A 397 -18.76 29.95 -1.58
C ASN A 397 -17.56 30.07 -2.51
N LEU A 398 -17.72 30.74 -3.67
CA LEU A 398 -16.64 30.90 -4.65
C LEU A 398 -15.54 31.85 -4.14
N ASN A 399 -15.93 32.89 -3.39
CA ASN A 399 -14.98 33.83 -2.78
C ASN A 399 -14.16 33.17 -1.66
N ASP A 400 -14.77 32.32 -0.82
CA ASP A 400 -14.06 31.52 0.20
C ASP A 400 -13.13 30.47 -0.43
N LEU A 401 -13.54 29.84 -1.53
CA LEU A 401 -12.69 28.90 -2.27
C LEU A 401 -11.45 29.59 -2.86
N ASN A 402 -11.62 30.77 -3.46
CA ASN A 402 -10.51 31.55 -4.03
C ASN A 402 -9.53 32.04 -2.97
N SER A 403 -9.97 32.43 -1.77
CA SER A 403 -9.06 32.79 -0.67
C SER A 403 -8.25 31.60 -0.20
N ARG A 404 -8.88 30.43 0.00
CA ARG A 404 -8.18 29.20 0.40
C ARG A 404 -7.17 28.72 -0.64
N ILE A 405 -7.47 28.88 -1.94
CA ILE A 405 -6.50 28.55 -2.99
C ILE A 405 -5.29 29.49 -2.93
N LYS A 406 -5.49 30.79 -2.72
CA LYS A 406 -4.40 31.78 -2.61
C LYS A 406 -3.44 31.46 -1.46
N GLU A 407 -3.95 30.98 -0.33
CA GLU A 407 -3.14 30.54 0.81
C GLU A 407 -2.26 29.31 0.48
N LEU A 408 -2.69 28.46 -0.45
CA LEU A 408 -2.01 27.22 -0.80
C LEU A 408 -1.02 27.35 -1.97
N ILE A 409 -0.98 28.48 -2.69
CA ILE A 409 -0.12 28.61 -3.89
C ILE A 409 1.37 28.44 -3.54
N TYR A 410 1.81 29.12 -2.48
CA TYR A 410 3.21 29.13 -2.04
C TYR A 410 3.37 28.33 -0.75
N THR A 411 4.35 27.44 -0.72
CA THR A 411 4.73 26.63 0.44
C THR A 411 6.10 27.05 0.96
N ASP A 412 6.44 26.69 2.19
CA ASP A 412 7.78 26.93 2.76
C ASP A 412 8.89 26.37 1.88
N SER A 413 8.62 25.25 1.19
CA SER A 413 9.57 24.62 0.28
C SER A 413 9.92 25.46 -0.95
N ASP A 414 9.03 26.40 -1.34
CA ASP A 414 9.25 27.34 -2.43
C ASP A 414 10.02 28.59 -2.01
N LEU A 415 9.97 28.90 -0.72
CA LEU A 415 10.47 30.14 -0.13
C LEU A 415 11.74 29.92 0.69
N VAL A 416 12.38 28.74 0.58
CA VAL A 416 13.64 28.45 1.27
C VAL A 416 14.72 29.43 0.84
N VAL A 417 15.29 30.15 1.81
CA VAL A 417 16.44 31.03 1.60
C VAL A 417 17.72 30.24 1.91
N THR A 418 18.69 30.30 1.01
CA THR A 418 20.04 29.74 1.25
C THR A 418 21.06 30.86 1.05
N PRO A 419 22.20 30.86 1.77
CA PRO A 419 23.18 31.93 1.65
C PRO A 419 23.70 32.06 0.22
N ILE A 420 24.13 33.27 -0.13
CA ILE A 420 24.83 33.61 -1.36
C ILE A 420 26.34 33.49 -1.10
N ILE A 421 26.81 33.97 0.06
CA ILE A 421 28.20 33.86 0.48
C ILE A 421 28.54 32.41 0.85
N ASP A 422 29.74 31.96 0.46
CA ASP A 422 30.25 30.61 0.72
C ASP A 422 29.31 29.47 0.29
N ASN A 423 28.42 29.72 -0.68
CA ASN A 423 27.49 28.72 -1.20
C ASN A 423 28.20 27.76 -2.16
N PRO A 424 28.38 26.48 -1.78
CA PRO A 424 29.14 25.52 -2.58
C PRO A 424 28.47 25.17 -3.92
N LYS A 425 27.17 25.44 -4.08
CA LYS A 425 26.44 25.23 -5.35
C LYS A 425 26.74 26.29 -6.40
N ILE A 426 27.30 27.44 -5.98
CA ILE A 426 27.74 28.55 -6.85
C ILE A 426 29.26 28.49 -7.00
N LEU A 427 29.99 28.54 -5.89
CA LEU A 427 31.44 28.55 -5.85
C LEU A 427 31.93 27.86 -4.57
N LYS A 428 32.81 26.86 -4.69
CA LYS A 428 33.35 26.14 -3.53
C LYS A 428 34.16 27.11 -2.66
N PRO A 429 33.83 27.28 -1.36
CA PRO A 429 34.51 28.24 -0.50
C PRO A 429 35.93 27.79 -0.21
N VAL A 430 36.88 28.74 -0.20
CA VAL A 430 38.25 28.49 0.25
C VAL A 430 38.30 28.69 1.77
N PRO A 431 38.76 27.68 2.55
CA PRO A 431 38.83 27.78 4.01
C PRO A 431 39.78 28.89 4.42
N VAL A 432 39.32 29.74 5.33
CA VAL A 432 40.12 30.85 5.86
C VAL A 432 40.92 30.33 7.05
N ARG A 433 42.24 30.51 7.01
CA ARG A 433 43.15 30.23 8.13
C ARG A 433 43.74 31.54 8.62
N PHE A 434 43.92 31.64 9.93
CA PHE A 434 44.63 32.73 10.58
C PHE A 434 45.72 32.15 11.49
N ASP A 435 46.76 32.93 11.76
CA ASP A 435 47.83 32.56 12.69
C ASP A 435 47.59 33.25 14.03
N ALA A 436 47.26 32.46 15.05
CA ALA A 436 46.99 32.97 16.40
C ALA A 436 48.23 33.61 17.06
N LYS A 437 49.45 33.25 16.65
CA LYS A 437 50.70 33.76 17.25
C LYS A 437 51.02 35.18 16.80
N THR A 438 50.53 35.58 15.64
CA THR A 438 50.78 36.90 15.03
C THR A 438 49.54 37.80 15.07
N LEU A 439 48.51 37.43 15.83
CA LEU A 439 47.31 38.24 16.01
C LEU A 439 47.60 39.39 16.98
N SER A 440 47.18 40.61 16.61
CA SER A 440 47.32 41.82 17.43
C SER A 440 46.31 41.90 18.58
N VAL A 441 45.35 40.98 18.62
CA VAL A 441 44.25 40.90 19.59
C VAL A 441 44.21 39.49 20.18
N HIS A 442 43.60 39.31 21.34
CA HIS A 442 43.42 37.98 21.91
C HIS A 442 42.49 37.13 21.02
N ALA A 443 42.94 35.92 20.65
CA ALA A 443 42.22 35.02 19.76
C ALA A 443 41.14 34.24 20.53
N TYR A 444 39.99 34.87 20.78
CA TYR A 444 38.83 34.21 21.37
C TYR A 444 38.12 33.29 20.37
N SER A 445 37.55 32.17 20.85
CA SER A 445 36.58 31.39 20.08
C SER A 445 35.25 32.15 19.94
N ALA A 446 34.43 31.80 18.95
CA ALA A 446 33.14 32.47 18.73
C ALA A 446 32.18 32.30 19.92
N GLU A 447 32.16 31.12 20.55
CA GLU A 447 31.39 30.86 21.78
C GLU A 447 31.85 31.74 22.94
N LYS A 448 33.18 31.91 23.08
CA LYS A 448 33.73 32.75 24.15
C LYS A 448 33.38 34.22 23.91
N LEU A 449 33.48 34.71 22.68
CA LEU A 449 33.07 36.07 22.29
C LEU A 449 31.60 36.33 22.60
N ALA A 450 30.71 35.37 22.31
CA ALA A 450 29.28 35.49 22.61
C ALA A 450 29.02 35.62 24.12
N SER A 451 29.82 34.94 24.96
CA SER A 451 29.70 34.96 26.42
C SER A 451 30.38 36.13 27.14
N LEU A 452 31.04 37.05 26.41
CA LEU A 452 31.74 38.18 27.04
C LEU A 452 30.76 39.19 27.66
N SER A 453 31.11 39.70 28.84
CA SER A 453 30.41 40.82 29.45
C SER A 453 30.55 42.09 28.61
N ASP A 454 29.62 43.04 28.71
CA ASP A 454 29.65 44.26 27.88
C ASP A 454 30.92 45.10 28.06
N LYS A 455 31.53 45.07 29.25
CA LYS A 455 32.82 45.72 29.52
C LYS A 455 33.97 45.04 28.78
N GLU A 456 34.05 43.71 28.85
CA GLU A 456 35.07 42.93 28.15
C GLU A 456 34.91 43.04 26.63
N TRP A 457 33.68 42.97 26.13
CA TRP A 457 33.33 43.20 24.74
C TRP A 457 33.75 44.59 24.25
N GLY A 458 33.45 45.63 25.01
CA GLY A 458 33.89 47.00 24.71
C GLY A 458 35.40 47.13 24.63
N SER A 459 36.13 46.50 25.56
CA SER A 459 37.60 46.49 25.54
C SER A 459 38.18 45.76 24.33
N PHE A 460 37.57 44.62 23.96
CA PHE A 460 37.94 43.85 22.78
C PHE A 460 37.69 44.64 21.50
N LEU A 461 36.53 45.28 21.36
CA LEU A 461 36.19 46.12 20.21
C LEU A 461 37.14 47.31 20.06
N GLN A 462 37.54 47.94 21.16
CA GLN A 462 38.47 49.07 21.13
C GLN A 462 39.87 48.63 20.66
N GLN A 463 40.35 47.49 21.17
CA GLN A 463 41.61 46.88 20.70
C GLN A 463 41.55 46.53 19.21
N LEU A 464 40.45 45.91 18.79
CA LEU A 464 40.24 45.51 17.39
C LEU A 464 40.18 46.70 16.44
N SER A 465 39.47 47.77 16.83
CA SER A 465 39.35 49.01 16.06
C SER A 465 40.70 49.72 15.93
N SER A 466 41.44 49.85 17.04
CA SER A 466 42.78 50.48 17.04
C SER A 466 43.78 49.72 16.15
N SER A 467 43.68 48.39 16.09
CA SER A 467 44.54 47.58 15.23
C SER A 467 44.22 47.74 13.74
N LEU A 468 42.94 47.92 13.38
CA LEU A 468 42.52 48.17 11.99
C LEU A 468 42.87 49.58 11.51
N GLU A 469 42.83 50.58 12.40
CA GLU A 469 43.17 51.98 12.11
C GLU A 469 44.68 52.24 11.99
N SER A 470 45.53 51.39 12.57
CA SER A 470 46.99 51.59 12.55
C SER A 470 47.52 51.80 11.11
N GLY A 471 48.21 52.92 10.89
CA GLY A 471 48.61 53.36 9.55
C GLY A 471 49.66 52.46 8.86
N ASP A 472 49.63 52.39 7.53
CA ASP A 472 50.49 51.51 6.69
C ASP A 472 51.99 51.88 6.68
N ARG A 473 52.48 52.67 7.66
CA ARG A 473 53.85 53.18 7.69
C ARG A 473 54.91 52.12 8.02
N ASN A 474 54.51 50.94 8.49
CA ASN A 474 55.41 49.81 8.81
C ASN A 474 55.25 48.69 7.78
N ALA A 475 56.38 48.13 7.28
CA ALA A 475 56.41 47.09 6.24
C ALA A 475 55.66 45.78 6.57
N GLY A 476 55.27 45.56 7.84
CA GLY A 476 54.45 44.43 8.29
C GLY A 476 52.97 44.73 8.56
N ALA A 477 52.54 45.99 8.51
CA ALA A 477 51.17 46.44 8.78
C ALA A 477 50.08 45.78 7.90
N PRO A 478 50.27 45.58 6.58
CA PRO A 478 49.23 44.93 5.76
C PRO A 478 49.05 43.44 6.08
N ARG A 479 50.12 42.73 6.51
CA ARG A 479 50.03 41.30 6.88
C ARG A 479 49.29 41.09 8.20
N THR A 480 49.52 41.95 9.19
CA THR A 480 48.82 41.89 10.48
C THR A 480 47.34 42.24 10.33
N LYS A 481 46.99 43.27 9.55
CA LYS A 481 45.59 43.57 9.18
C LYS A 481 44.91 42.41 8.46
N LEU A 482 45.59 41.77 7.50
CA LEU A 482 45.05 40.63 6.78
C LEU A 482 44.78 39.44 7.73
N ASN A 483 45.72 39.15 8.64
CA ASN A 483 45.57 38.08 9.63
C ASN A 483 44.40 38.34 10.60
N LEU A 484 44.23 39.59 11.02
CA LEU A 484 43.09 40.02 11.84
C LEU A 484 41.75 39.86 11.09
N LEU A 485 41.69 40.25 9.82
CA LEU A 485 40.48 40.05 8.99
C LEU A 485 40.21 38.56 8.74
N CYS A 486 41.24 37.72 8.63
CA CYS A 486 41.07 36.27 8.56
C CYS A 486 40.46 35.70 9.84
N TYR A 487 40.90 36.17 11.02
CA TYR A 487 40.28 35.82 12.31
C TYR A 487 38.82 36.31 12.40
N LEU A 488 38.53 37.53 11.95
CA LEU A 488 37.15 38.03 11.90
C LEU A 488 36.26 37.15 11.01
N CYS A 489 36.77 36.69 9.87
CA CYS A 489 36.03 35.73 9.03
C CYS A 489 35.70 34.43 9.77
N THR A 490 36.55 33.93 10.67
CA THR A 490 36.28 32.66 11.38
C THR A 490 35.27 32.82 12.51
N VAL A 491 35.19 33.99 13.15
CA VAL A 491 34.22 34.22 14.25
C VAL A 491 32.86 34.76 13.77
N SER A 492 32.82 35.37 12.58
CA SER A 492 31.58 35.95 12.01
C SER A 492 30.53 34.92 11.60
N GLY A 493 30.83 33.62 11.66
CA GLY A 493 29.86 32.54 11.44
C GLY A 493 28.85 32.36 12.58
N HIS A 494 29.12 32.91 13.77
CA HIS A 494 28.26 32.77 14.94
C HIS A 494 27.23 33.90 15.03
N LYS A 495 25.93 33.58 15.04
CA LYS A 495 24.82 34.55 14.93
C LYS A 495 24.88 35.72 15.91
N GLU A 496 25.14 35.43 17.19
CA GLU A 496 25.21 36.47 18.24
C GLU A 496 26.42 37.39 18.05
N VAL A 497 27.58 36.81 17.73
CA VAL A 497 28.82 37.56 17.52
C VAL A 497 28.68 38.43 16.27
N ALA A 498 28.13 37.88 15.18
CA ALA A 498 27.85 38.63 13.96
C ALA A 498 26.94 39.83 14.22
N THR A 499 25.84 39.63 14.96
CA THR A 499 24.89 40.68 15.31
C THR A 499 25.54 41.77 16.17
N ARG A 500 26.34 41.39 17.18
CA ARG A 500 27.06 42.35 18.04
C ARG A 500 28.15 43.12 17.28
N LEU A 501 28.88 42.46 16.37
CA LEU A 501 29.93 43.09 15.57
C LEU A 501 29.35 44.04 14.52
N LEU A 502 28.26 43.65 13.85
CA LEU A 502 27.59 44.47 12.84
C LEU A 502 27.03 45.77 13.44
N ASN A 503 26.42 45.69 14.62
CA ASN A 503 25.85 46.84 15.33
C ASN A 503 26.88 47.59 16.20
N SER A 504 28.17 47.50 15.88
CA SER A 504 29.25 48.17 16.62
C SER A 504 30.03 49.15 15.74
N GLN A 505 30.92 49.94 16.36
CA GLN A 505 31.82 50.86 15.67
C GLN A 505 32.78 50.18 14.68
N LEU A 506 32.88 48.85 14.72
CA LEU A 506 33.64 48.08 13.73
C LEU A 506 33.05 48.20 12.32
N PHE A 507 31.73 48.23 12.16
CA PHE A 507 31.11 48.22 10.82
C PHE A 507 31.41 49.49 10.00
N PRO A 508 31.25 50.73 10.56
CA PRO A 508 31.71 51.94 9.89
C PRO A 508 33.21 51.92 9.56
N LEU A 509 34.04 51.34 10.44
CA LEU A 509 35.47 51.22 10.22
C LEU A 509 35.81 50.27 9.07
N LEU A 510 35.14 49.12 8.97
CA LEU A 510 35.27 48.20 7.84
C LEU A 510 34.85 48.89 6.53
N ASN A 511 33.76 49.68 6.56
CA ASN A 511 33.31 50.47 5.41
C ASN A 511 34.35 51.52 4.98
N GLN A 512 35.05 52.16 5.94
CA GLN A 512 36.15 53.07 5.64
C GLN A 512 37.35 52.35 5.01
N GLN A 513 37.77 51.21 5.58
CA GLN A 513 38.90 50.42 5.05
C GLN A 513 38.66 49.92 3.62
N LEU A 514 37.40 49.63 3.27
CA LEU A 514 37.01 49.27 1.91
C LEU A 514 37.35 50.38 0.88
N ARG A 515 37.17 51.66 1.26
CA ARG A 515 37.46 52.82 0.41
C ARG A 515 38.95 53.16 0.39
N THR A 516 39.61 53.11 1.55
CA THR A 516 40.96 53.71 1.72
C THR A 516 42.11 52.73 1.54
N ALA A 517 41.93 51.41 1.74
CA ALA A 517 43.04 50.46 1.71
C ALA A 517 43.65 50.36 0.30
N PRO A 518 44.97 50.46 0.11
CA PRO A 518 45.60 50.31 -1.20
C PRO A 518 45.72 48.85 -1.65
N ASN A 519 45.71 47.91 -0.70
CA ASN A 519 45.86 46.47 -0.97
C ASN A 519 44.49 45.80 -1.23
N TRP A 520 44.37 45.16 -2.40
CA TRP A 520 43.16 44.44 -2.79
C TRP A 520 42.84 43.24 -1.90
N ASP A 521 43.84 42.52 -1.38
CA ASP A 521 43.61 41.36 -0.50
C ASP A 521 42.94 41.78 0.81
N VAL A 522 43.29 42.96 1.32
CA VAL A 522 42.64 43.58 2.49
C VAL A 522 41.21 43.96 2.14
N ARG A 523 40.96 44.63 1.01
CA ARG A 523 39.60 44.95 0.54
C ARG A 523 38.74 43.70 0.37
N ALA A 524 39.26 42.66 -0.27
CA ALA A 524 38.57 41.40 -0.47
C ALA A 524 38.18 40.71 0.85
N LYS A 525 39.08 40.76 1.86
CA LYS A 525 38.79 40.23 3.19
C LYS A 525 37.78 41.09 3.95
N VAL A 526 37.84 42.42 3.85
CA VAL A 526 36.83 43.33 4.42
C VAL A 526 35.45 43.05 3.81
N ILE A 527 35.37 42.93 2.48
CA ILE A 527 34.13 42.58 1.76
C ILE A 527 33.57 41.25 2.31
N ARG A 528 34.43 40.24 2.49
CA ARG A 528 34.03 38.94 3.02
C ARG A 528 33.53 39.03 4.46
N VAL A 529 34.20 39.78 5.35
CA VAL A 529 33.75 39.99 6.73
C VAL A 529 32.38 40.65 6.74
N ILE A 530 32.18 41.74 5.98
CA ILE A 530 30.87 42.42 5.88
C ILE A 530 29.78 41.45 5.40
N GLY A 531 30.08 40.61 4.41
CA GLY A 531 29.14 39.60 3.91
C GLY A 531 28.77 38.55 4.95
N LEU A 532 29.76 38.00 5.68
CA LEU A 532 29.52 37.02 6.74
C LEU A 532 28.73 37.61 7.92
N LEU A 533 29.08 38.84 8.32
CA LEU A 533 28.32 39.58 9.33
C LEU A 533 26.87 39.74 8.87
N SER A 534 26.64 40.19 7.63
CA SER A 534 25.29 40.39 7.09
C SER A 534 24.47 39.09 7.02
N SER A 535 25.11 37.97 6.65
CA SER A 535 24.43 36.67 6.50
C SER A 535 24.00 36.04 7.82
N HIS A 536 24.79 36.23 8.89
CA HIS A 536 24.54 35.60 10.19
C HIS A 536 23.86 36.53 11.21
N SER A 537 23.74 37.82 10.91
CA SER A 537 23.10 38.80 11.80
C SER A 537 21.58 38.64 11.86
N VAL A 538 21.01 38.72 13.07
CA VAL A 538 19.56 38.58 13.30
C VAL A 538 18.86 39.93 13.46
N GLN A 539 19.60 40.98 13.82
CA GLN A 539 19.07 42.32 14.09
C GLN A 539 19.97 43.39 13.46
N LEU A 540 19.34 44.43 12.92
CA LEU A 540 20.00 45.63 12.39
C LEU A 540 19.47 46.86 13.15
N ASN A 541 20.38 47.64 13.73
CA ASN A 541 20.05 48.91 14.36
C ASN A 541 19.99 50.04 13.32
N GLU A 542 19.23 51.10 13.63
CA GLU A 542 18.97 52.22 12.72
C GLU A 542 20.18 53.14 12.51
N ASP A 543 21.15 53.10 13.42
CA ASP A 543 22.39 53.88 13.41
C ASP A 543 23.50 53.27 12.54
N VAL A 544 23.35 52.03 12.07
CA VAL A 544 24.35 51.34 11.24
C VAL A 544 24.27 51.84 9.78
N PRO A 545 25.37 52.34 9.18
CA PRO A 545 25.37 52.96 7.85
C PRO A 545 25.33 51.94 6.68
N VAL A 546 24.38 51.01 6.71
CA VAL A 546 24.28 49.94 5.70
C VAL A 546 23.99 50.46 4.29
N SER A 547 23.19 51.52 4.15
CA SER A 547 22.89 52.15 2.86
C SER A 547 24.13 52.73 2.20
N GLU A 548 25.04 53.30 3.00
CA GLU A 548 26.32 53.80 2.52
C GLU A 548 27.19 52.64 2.01
N THR A 549 27.26 51.53 2.75
CA THR A 549 28.00 50.33 2.31
C THR A 549 27.43 49.73 1.02
N VAL A 550 26.10 49.68 0.86
CA VAL A 550 25.44 49.26 -0.39
C VAL A 550 25.85 50.17 -1.55
N ALA A 551 25.87 51.49 -1.34
CA ALA A 551 26.31 52.45 -2.35
C ALA A 551 27.78 52.21 -2.76
N VAL A 552 28.67 52.01 -1.80
CA VAL A 552 30.10 51.74 -2.07
C VAL A 552 30.30 50.44 -2.85
N PHE A 553 29.66 49.34 -2.44
CA PHE A 553 29.72 48.09 -3.20
C PHE A 553 29.20 48.27 -4.63
N THR A 554 28.11 49.02 -4.79
CA THR A 554 27.50 49.30 -6.10
C THR A 554 28.45 50.11 -7.00
N GLU A 555 29.08 51.16 -6.46
CA GLU A 555 30.05 51.99 -7.19
C GLU A 555 31.28 51.18 -7.58
N LEU A 556 31.86 50.39 -6.66
CA LEU A 556 33.02 49.55 -6.94
C LEU A 556 32.75 48.52 -8.05
N ILE A 557 31.57 47.89 -8.05
CA ILE A 557 31.16 46.98 -9.14
C ILE A 557 30.98 47.77 -10.44
N ARG A 558 30.35 48.96 -10.40
CA ARG A 558 30.07 49.77 -11.57
C ARG A 558 31.35 50.25 -12.26
N GLU A 559 32.31 50.77 -11.49
CA GLU A 559 33.61 51.25 -11.98
C GLU A 559 34.45 50.11 -12.58
N ASN A 560 34.32 48.90 -12.02
CA ASN A 560 35.13 47.74 -12.40
C ASN A 560 34.30 46.63 -13.06
N PHE A 561 33.23 46.98 -13.78
CA PHE A 561 32.22 46.02 -14.23
C PHE A 561 32.78 44.88 -15.12
N ARG A 562 33.86 45.13 -15.86
CA ARG A 562 34.53 44.11 -16.70
C ARG A 562 35.34 43.08 -15.90
N ASN A 563 35.62 43.34 -14.62
CA ASN A 563 36.41 42.45 -13.78
C ASN A 563 35.52 41.41 -13.08
N SER A 564 35.47 40.20 -13.62
CA SER A 564 34.62 39.14 -13.07
C SER A 564 35.05 38.67 -11.68
N LYS A 565 36.36 38.61 -11.38
CA LYS A 565 36.84 38.22 -10.04
C LYS A 565 36.39 39.20 -8.96
N LEU A 566 36.35 40.49 -9.29
CA LEU A 566 35.85 41.54 -8.41
C LEU A 566 34.34 41.40 -8.19
N LYS A 567 33.57 41.13 -9.25
CA LYS A 567 32.13 40.83 -9.14
C LYS A 567 31.86 39.61 -8.26
N GLN A 568 32.63 38.53 -8.45
CA GLN A 568 32.51 37.31 -7.65
C GLN A 568 32.79 37.55 -6.15
N CYS A 569 33.60 38.56 -5.81
CA CYS A 569 33.88 38.92 -4.42
C CYS A 569 32.80 39.85 -3.83
N LEU A 570 32.32 40.84 -4.58
CA LEU A 570 31.40 41.87 -4.09
C LEU A 570 29.93 41.48 -4.10
N LEU A 571 29.48 40.73 -5.14
CA LEU A 571 28.06 40.38 -5.28
C LEU A 571 27.51 39.58 -4.09
N PRO A 572 28.20 38.56 -3.55
CA PRO A 572 27.69 37.84 -2.40
C PRO A 572 27.44 38.74 -1.19
N SER A 573 28.40 39.58 -0.84
CA SER A 573 28.28 40.49 0.31
C SER A 573 27.22 41.57 0.10
N LEU A 574 27.11 42.12 -1.11
CA LEU A 574 26.02 43.04 -1.48
C LEU A 574 24.67 42.35 -1.29
N GLY A 575 24.55 41.11 -1.76
CA GLY A 575 23.35 40.30 -1.67
C GLY A 575 22.91 39.99 -0.24
N GLU A 576 23.82 39.54 0.62
CA GLU A 576 23.53 39.28 2.04
C GLU A 576 23.07 40.55 2.76
N LEU A 577 23.68 41.70 2.45
CA LEU A 577 23.30 42.99 3.04
C LEU A 577 21.90 43.43 2.60
N LEU A 578 21.56 43.27 1.31
CA LEU A 578 20.21 43.53 0.81
C LEU A 578 19.16 42.62 1.48
N CYS A 579 19.48 41.33 1.65
CA CYS A 579 18.60 40.39 2.34
C CYS A 579 18.39 40.77 3.81
N LEU A 580 19.44 41.22 4.51
CA LEU A 580 19.34 41.70 5.88
C LEU A 580 18.43 42.93 5.98
N ILE A 581 18.62 43.95 5.13
CA ILE A 581 17.78 45.17 5.12
C ILE A 581 16.30 44.80 4.95
N ILE A 582 16.00 43.95 3.98
CA ILE A 582 14.62 43.57 3.66
C ILE A 582 13.97 42.75 4.77
N ASN A 583 14.70 41.78 5.35
CA ASN A 583 14.18 40.97 6.46
C ASN A 583 13.93 41.80 7.74
N GLN A 584 14.60 42.95 7.89
CA GLN A 584 14.40 43.85 9.03
C GLN A 584 13.24 44.81 8.79
N GLU A 585 13.05 45.27 7.56
CA GLU A 585 11.88 46.08 7.17
C GLU A 585 10.57 45.32 7.40
N GLU A 586 10.52 44.03 7.06
CA GLU A 586 9.33 43.17 7.29
C GLU A 586 8.93 43.11 8.79
N LYS A 587 9.89 43.26 9.70
CA LYS A 587 9.64 43.21 11.16
C LYS A 587 9.30 44.57 11.78
N LYS A 588 9.59 45.69 11.10
CA LYS A 588 9.44 47.05 11.65
C LYS A 588 8.57 47.91 10.71
N GLU A 589 7.30 48.07 11.07
CA GLU A 589 6.31 48.83 10.25
C GLU A 589 6.68 50.32 10.02
N HIS A 590 7.58 50.92 10.81
CA HIS A 590 7.83 52.38 10.84
C HIS A 590 9.26 52.83 10.42
N SER A 591 10.14 51.93 9.97
CA SER A 591 11.56 52.26 9.67
C SER A 591 11.90 52.36 8.18
N ARG A 592 10.96 52.83 7.34
CA ARG A 592 11.15 52.90 5.87
C ARG A 592 12.25 53.87 5.43
N ASP A 593 12.54 54.90 6.23
CA ASP A 593 13.50 55.96 5.84
C ASP A 593 14.95 55.68 6.27
N CYS A 594 15.20 54.68 7.13
CA CYS A 594 16.52 54.46 7.73
C CYS A 594 17.48 53.64 6.84
N TRP A 595 16.98 52.82 5.91
CA TRP A 595 17.79 51.85 5.16
C TRP A 595 17.53 51.88 3.64
N ALA A 596 17.53 53.06 3.03
CA ALA A 596 17.31 53.22 1.60
C ALA A 596 18.33 52.45 0.74
N ILE A 597 17.86 51.77 -0.30
CA ILE A 597 18.70 51.05 -1.28
C ILE A 597 18.82 51.91 -2.56
N PRO A 598 20.05 52.24 -3.02
CA PRO A 598 20.25 53.00 -4.24
C PRO A 598 19.71 52.29 -5.49
N SER A 599 18.99 53.01 -6.36
CA SER A 599 18.47 52.46 -7.64
C SER A 599 19.58 51.92 -8.55
N ALA A 600 20.78 52.49 -8.41
CA ALA A 600 22.00 52.04 -9.03
C ALA A 600 22.33 50.55 -8.73
N ALA A 601 21.98 50.05 -7.53
CA ALA A 601 22.26 48.68 -7.11
C ALA A 601 21.43 47.68 -7.94
N TYR A 602 20.13 47.94 -8.09
CA TYR A 602 19.24 47.12 -8.93
C TYR A 602 19.69 47.12 -10.39
N THR A 603 20.13 48.27 -10.91
CA THR A 603 20.64 48.38 -12.29
C THR A 603 21.89 47.52 -12.49
N VAL A 604 22.81 47.51 -11.52
CA VAL A 604 24.02 46.68 -11.57
C VAL A 604 23.65 45.19 -11.52
N LEU A 605 22.75 44.77 -10.63
CA LEU A 605 22.26 43.39 -10.55
C LEU A 605 21.61 42.94 -11.86
N MET A 606 20.76 43.77 -12.47
CA MET A 606 20.15 43.49 -13.76
C MET A 606 21.17 43.35 -14.89
N ARG A 607 22.25 44.14 -14.88
CA ARG A 607 23.34 43.98 -15.84
C ARG A 607 24.12 42.68 -15.63
N CYS A 608 24.27 42.23 -14.38
CA CYS A 608 24.92 40.96 -14.05
C CYS A 608 24.07 39.71 -14.37
N LEU A 609 22.81 39.87 -14.80
CA LEU A 609 21.94 38.78 -15.29
C LEU A 609 21.91 38.66 -16.82
N ARG A 610 22.54 39.61 -17.54
CA ARG A 610 22.47 39.66 -19.01
C ARG A 610 23.31 38.56 -19.66
N GLU A 611 22.93 38.22 -20.88
CA GLU A 611 23.72 37.38 -21.76
C GLU A 611 25.15 37.95 -21.94
N GLY A 612 26.15 37.06 -21.94
CA GLY A 612 27.57 37.41 -22.08
C GLY A 612 28.35 37.54 -20.77
N GLU A 613 27.68 37.51 -19.62
CA GLU A 613 28.33 37.46 -18.30
C GLU A 613 28.82 36.05 -17.92
N GLU A 614 29.80 35.98 -17.02
CA GLU A 614 30.35 34.70 -16.55
C GLU A 614 29.27 33.89 -15.79
N PRO A 615 29.13 32.56 -16.01
CA PRO A 615 28.09 31.75 -15.38
C PRO A 615 28.02 31.86 -13.85
N VAL A 616 29.18 32.00 -13.18
CA VAL A 616 29.25 32.17 -11.72
C VAL A 616 28.65 33.51 -11.29
N VAL A 617 28.92 34.60 -12.04
CA VAL A 617 28.37 35.93 -11.78
C VAL A 617 26.86 35.94 -12.01
N ASN A 618 26.40 35.33 -13.11
CA ASN A 618 24.98 35.13 -13.40
C ASN A 618 24.29 34.37 -12.26
N HIS A 619 24.94 33.33 -11.73
CA HIS A 619 24.39 32.53 -10.64
C HIS A 619 24.31 33.31 -9.32
N MET A 620 25.34 34.07 -8.97
CA MET A 620 25.30 34.98 -7.82
C MET A 620 24.17 36.00 -7.97
N ALA A 621 24.06 36.67 -9.12
CA ALA A 621 23.01 37.66 -9.37
C ALA A 621 21.60 37.04 -9.30
N ALA A 622 21.39 35.88 -9.92
CA ALA A 622 20.11 35.16 -9.84
C ALA A 622 19.79 34.74 -8.40
N LYS A 623 20.81 34.36 -7.62
CA LYS A 623 20.65 33.98 -6.21
C LYS A 623 20.29 35.17 -5.32
N ILE A 624 20.85 36.35 -5.60
CA ILE A 624 20.48 37.60 -4.91
C ILE A 624 19.01 37.90 -5.18
N VAL A 625 18.57 37.85 -6.44
CA VAL A 625 17.17 38.07 -6.80
C VAL A 625 16.26 37.04 -6.14
N GLU A 626 16.65 35.76 -6.14
CA GLU A 626 15.92 34.69 -5.44
C GLU A 626 15.69 35.03 -3.97
N ASN A 627 16.77 35.35 -3.22
CA ASN A 627 16.65 35.60 -1.79
C ASN A 627 15.88 36.91 -1.51
N VAL A 628 16.20 37.99 -2.22
CA VAL A 628 15.55 39.30 -2.06
C VAL A 628 14.04 39.25 -2.33
N CYS A 629 13.61 38.47 -3.32
CA CYS A 629 12.18 38.36 -3.67
C CYS A 629 11.42 37.37 -2.78
N THR A 630 12.04 36.78 -1.76
CA THR A 630 11.35 35.82 -0.87
C THR A 630 10.33 36.50 0.04
N THR A 631 10.65 37.70 0.52
CA THR A 631 9.81 38.50 1.42
C THR A 631 9.14 39.63 0.64
N VAL A 632 7.90 39.98 1.03
CA VAL A 632 7.12 41.03 0.35
C VAL A 632 7.43 42.38 0.97
N SER A 633 8.28 43.16 0.30
CA SER A 633 8.77 44.47 0.75
C SER A 633 8.77 45.51 -0.36
N CYS A 634 8.75 46.80 -0.02
CA CYS A 634 8.81 47.86 -1.03
C CYS A 634 10.14 47.83 -1.80
N HIS A 635 11.24 47.46 -1.13
CA HIS A 635 12.56 47.31 -1.70
C HIS A 635 12.68 46.16 -2.70
N SER A 636 11.86 45.11 -2.55
CA SER A 636 11.83 43.99 -3.50
C SER A 636 11.24 44.41 -4.87
N GLN A 637 10.31 45.38 -4.89
CA GLN A 637 9.71 45.91 -6.12
C GLN A 637 10.73 46.60 -7.03
N GLY A 638 11.83 47.14 -6.49
CA GLY A 638 12.90 47.77 -7.27
C GLY A 638 13.61 46.84 -8.25
N LEU A 639 13.51 45.52 -8.05
CA LEU A 639 14.03 44.50 -8.99
C LEU A 639 13.00 44.09 -10.05
N ILE A 640 11.72 44.30 -9.82
CA ILE A 640 10.65 43.79 -10.67
C ILE A 640 10.48 44.71 -11.87
N THR A 641 11.05 44.30 -13.00
CA THR A 641 10.97 45.01 -14.29
C THR A 641 10.37 44.09 -15.35
N GLY A 642 9.87 44.64 -16.46
CA GLY A 642 9.37 43.80 -17.56
C GLY A 642 10.43 42.89 -18.20
N GLU A 643 11.73 43.19 -18.01
CA GLU A 643 12.82 42.43 -18.60
C GLU A 643 13.36 41.29 -17.71
N ILE A 644 13.13 41.33 -16.40
CA ILE A 644 13.73 40.37 -15.46
C ILE A 644 13.26 38.94 -15.70
N GLY A 645 11.98 38.75 -16.04
CA GLY A 645 11.42 37.45 -16.37
C GLY A 645 12.15 36.79 -17.54
N PRO A 646 12.18 37.44 -18.71
CA PRO A 646 12.95 36.98 -19.86
C PRO A 646 14.43 36.72 -19.60
N MET A 647 15.10 37.53 -18.78
CA MET A 647 16.51 37.32 -18.44
C MET A 647 16.73 36.05 -17.61
N LEU A 648 15.92 35.84 -16.56
CA LEU A 648 15.99 34.62 -15.74
C LEU A 648 15.62 33.38 -16.56
N TRP A 649 14.64 33.48 -17.45
CA TRP A 649 14.29 32.39 -18.37
C TRP A 649 15.43 32.04 -19.33
N TYR A 650 16.14 33.04 -19.85
CA TYR A 650 17.32 32.81 -20.67
C TYR A 650 18.39 32.02 -19.91
N LEU A 651 18.72 32.41 -18.67
CA LEU A 651 19.68 31.68 -17.83
C LEU A 651 19.24 30.23 -17.56
N PHE A 652 17.95 29.98 -17.37
CA PHE A 652 17.41 28.64 -17.19
C PHE A 652 17.56 27.74 -18.44
N THR A 653 17.36 28.31 -19.63
CA THR A 653 17.35 27.56 -20.89
C THR A 653 18.73 27.38 -21.50
N HIS A 654 19.64 28.36 -21.30
CA HIS A 654 20.94 28.42 -21.98
C HIS A 654 22.13 28.08 -21.06
N SER A 655 21.89 27.82 -19.77
CA SER A 655 22.92 27.32 -18.86
C SER A 655 23.04 25.80 -18.91
N THR A 656 24.27 25.29 -18.81
CA THR A 656 24.57 23.87 -18.60
C THR A 656 24.65 23.47 -17.12
N VAL A 657 24.57 24.43 -16.20
CA VAL A 657 24.74 24.21 -14.76
C VAL A 657 23.37 24.09 -14.09
N ASP A 658 22.99 22.88 -13.69
CA ASP A 658 21.66 22.62 -13.11
C ASP A 658 21.34 23.45 -11.86
N SER A 659 22.34 23.76 -11.02
CA SER A 659 22.14 24.63 -9.85
C SER A 659 21.75 26.06 -10.24
N LEU A 660 22.33 26.61 -11.32
CA LEU A 660 21.95 27.91 -11.88
C LEU A 660 20.55 27.84 -12.47
N ARG A 661 20.24 26.80 -13.25
CA ARG A 661 18.92 26.61 -13.87
C ARG A 661 17.81 26.58 -12.83
N VAL A 662 18.01 25.83 -11.74
CA VAL A 662 17.06 25.79 -10.60
C VAL A 662 16.95 27.17 -9.97
N THR A 663 18.07 27.84 -9.69
CA THR A 663 18.08 29.18 -9.05
C THR A 663 17.34 30.22 -9.89
N ALA A 664 17.52 30.21 -11.21
CA ALA A 664 16.88 31.17 -12.11
C ALA A 664 15.35 31.01 -12.14
N ILE A 665 14.85 29.77 -12.21
CA ILE A 665 13.40 29.50 -12.14
C ILE A 665 12.84 29.76 -10.73
N SER A 666 13.61 29.44 -9.70
CA SER A 666 13.26 29.72 -8.30
C SER A 666 13.11 31.22 -8.03
N ALA A 667 14.00 32.04 -8.61
CA ALA A 667 13.92 33.50 -8.58
C ALA A 667 12.68 34.00 -9.34
N LEU A 668 12.43 33.47 -10.54
CA LEU A 668 11.24 33.83 -11.33
C LEU A 668 9.94 33.49 -10.60
N CYS A 669 9.89 32.34 -9.92
CA CYS A 669 8.74 31.91 -9.12
C CYS A 669 8.43 32.90 -7.98
N ARG A 670 9.47 33.36 -7.28
CA ARG A 670 9.33 34.36 -6.22
C ARG A 670 8.91 35.71 -6.78
N ILE A 671 9.46 36.18 -7.90
CA ILE A 671 9.01 37.41 -8.56
C ILE A 671 7.52 37.31 -8.95
N THR A 672 7.09 36.15 -9.42
CA THR A 672 5.69 35.89 -9.80
C THR A 672 4.73 36.07 -8.61
N ARG A 673 5.20 35.86 -7.38
CA ARG A 673 4.43 36.10 -6.14
C ARG A 673 4.06 37.58 -5.97
N HIS A 674 4.96 38.47 -6.39
CA HIS A 674 4.76 39.92 -6.33
C HIS A 674 4.02 40.43 -7.56
N SER A 675 4.34 39.90 -8.74
CA SER A 675 3.69 40.30 -9.99
C SER A 675 3.62 39.15 -10.99
N ALA A 676 2.41 38.63 -11.21
CA ALA A 676 2.15 37.59 -12.22
C ALA A 676 2.53 38.04 -13.65
N SER A 677 2.58 39.35 -13.90
CA SER A 677 3.01 39.92 -15.19
C SER A 677 4.46 39.56 -15.56
N ALA A 678 5.32 39.26 -14.57
CA ALA A 678 6.69 38.84 -14.83
C ALA A 678 6.74 37.49 -15.53
N PHE A 679 5.94 36.51 -15.11
CA PHE A 679 5.85 35.21 -15.79
C PHE A 679 5.10 35.33 -17.12
N GLN A 680 4.08 36.19 -17.20
CA GLN A 680 3.41 36.52 -18.45
C GLN A 680 4.40 37.05 -19.50
N SER A 681 5.30 37.97 -19.14
CA SER A 681 6.30 38.52 -20.07
C SER A 681 7.23 37.45 -20.65
N VAL A 682 7.46 36.35 -19.92
CA VAL A 682 8.20 35.18 -20.43
C VAL A 682 7.38 34.44 -21.48
N ILE A 683 6.09 34.19 -21.20
CA ILE A 683 5.18 33.52 -22.15
C ILE A 683 5.02 34.35 -23.42
N ASP A 684 4.90 35.68 -23.30
CA ASP A 684 4.71 36.58 -24.44
C ASP A 684 5.98 36.66 -25.31
N LYS A 685 7.17 36.55 -24.71
CA LYS A 685 8.46 36.59 -25.43
C LYS A 685 8.88 35.25 -26.03
N VAL A 686 8.67 34.15 -25.31
CA VAL A 686 9.20 32.82 -25.66
C VAL A 686 8.13 31.92 -26.30
N GLY A 687 6.85 32.21 -26.03
CA GLY A 687 5.71 31.43 -26.50
C GLY A 687 5.27 30.34 -25.53
N LEU A 688 3.96 30.16 -25.40
CA LEU A 688 3.35 29.17 -24.51
C LEU A 688 3.85 27.72 -24.74
N PRO A 689 4.00 27.20 -25.97
CA PRO A 689 4.44 25.81 -26.18
C PRO A 689 5.83 25.51 -25.60
N ALA A 690 6.75 26.47 -25.71
CA ALA A 690 8.11 26.35 -25.18
C ALA A 690 8.13 26.41 -23.64
N VAL A 691 7.22 27.17 -23.04
CA VAL A 691 7.03 27.19 -21.58
C VAL A 691 6.42 25.86 -21.11
N LEU A 692 5.41 25.34 -21.83
CA LEU A 692 4.74 24.09 -21.50
C LEU A 692 5.67 22.87 -21.57
N SER A 693 6.63 22.82 -22.50
CA SER A 693 7.58 21.70 -22.60
C SER A 693 8.43 21.52 -21.32
N THR A 694 8.60 22.59 -20.53
CA THR A 694 9.37 22.56 -19.28
C THR A 694 8.65 21.88 -18.12
N LEU A 695 7.32 21.74 -18.18
CA LEU A 695 6.53 20.96 -17.20
C LEU A 695 6.90 19.48 -17.21
N VAL A 696 7.52 19.00 -18.30
CA VAL A 696 8.01 17.62 -18.47
C VAL A 696 9.53 17.53 -18.18
N SER A 697 10.16 18.60 -17.69
CA SER A 697 11.61 18.58 -17.40
C SER A 697 11.97 17.57 -16.31
N GLY A 698 13.17 16.97 -16.40
CA GLY A 698 13.65 15.99 -15.42
C GLY A 698 14.01 16.56 -14.05
N ILE A 699 14.03 17.89 -13.88
CA ILE A 699 14.42 18.54 -12.63
C ILE A 699 13.16 18.83 -11.80
N SER A 700 12.91 18.02 -10.76
CA SER A 700 11.72 18.08 -9.90
C SER A 700 11.45 19.47 -9.32
N ARG A 701 12.51 20.19 -8.89
CA ARG A 701 12.39 21.56 -8.37
C ARG A 701 11.88 22.56 -9.41
N VAL A 702 12.33 22.43 -10.66
CA VAL A 702 11.84 23.29 -11.76
C VAL A 702 10.36 23.02 -12.00
N GLN A 703 9.98 21.73 -12.09
CA GLN A 703 8.57 21.35 -12.26
C GLN A 703 7.67 21.92 -11.15
N GLN A 704 8.11 21.85 -9.88
CA GLN A 704 7.39 22.44 -8.75
C GLN A 704 7.17 23.95 -8.90
N TYR A 705 8.23 24.70 -9.23
CA TYR A 705 8.14 26.15 -9.42
C TYR A 705 7.26 26.52 -10.63
N MET A 706 7.33 25.76 -11.72
CA MET A 706 6.47 25.97 -12.88
C MET A 706 4.98 25.82 -12.52
N LEU A 707 4.60 24.76 -11.81
CA LEU A 707 3.22 24.57 -11.34
C LEU A 707 2.76 25.71 -10.42
N THR A 708 3.66 26.21 -9.57
CA THR A 708 3.40 27.36 -8.69
C THR A 708 3.10 28.63 -9.49
N MET A 709 3.94 28.95 -10.47
CA MET A 709 3.77 30.12 -11.32
C MET A 709 2.51 30.05 -12.17
N PHE A 710 2.17 28.87 -12.71
CA PHE A 710 0.89 28.68 -13.40
C PHE A 710 -0.31 28.88 -12.48
N THR A 711 -0.28 28.33 -11.26
CA THR A 711 -1.35 28.52 -10.26
C THR A 711 -1.49 30.00 -9.88
N ALA A 712 -0.37 30.69 -9.59
CA ALA A 712 -0.35 32.11 -9.27
C ALA A 712 -0.94 32.97 -10.41
N MET A 713 -0.51 32.70 -11.64
CA MET A 713 -0.99 33.42 -12.82
C MET A 713 -2.50 33.21 -13.06
N LEU A 714 -2.99 31.96 -12.99
CA LEU A 714 -4.43 31.65 -13.10
C LEU A 714 -5.25 32.33 -11.99
N SER A 715 -4.76 32.30 -10.75
CA SER A 715 -5.44 32.94 -9.60
C SER A 715 -5.52 34.47 -9.70
N SER A 716 -4.63 35.09 -10.50
CA SER A 716 -4.62 36.52 -10.78
C SER A 716 -5.47 36.92 -12.00
N GLY A 717 -6.02 35.94 -12.73
CA GLY A 717 -6.82 36.16 -13.94
C GLY A 717 -6.00 36.42 -15.21
N VAL A 718 -4.68 36.43 -15.13
CA VAL A 718 -3.77 36.68 -16.26
C VAL A 718 -3.74 35.46 -17.19
N HIS A 719 -3.90 35.67 -18.51
CA HIS A 719 -3.95 34.62 -19.55
C HIS A 719 -4.98 33.50 -19.30
N LEU A 720 -5.95 33.72 -18.41
CA LEU A 720 -6.92 32.73 -17.96
C LEU A 720 -7.68 32.05 -19.12
N GLN A 721 -8.29 32.86 -20.00
CA GLN A 721 -9.07 32.33 -21.13
C GLN A 721 -8.25 31.45 -22.07
N ARG A 722 -6.98 31.81 -22.31
CA ARG A 722 -6.09 31.06 -23.21
C ARG A 722 -5.68 29.73 -22.60
N LEU A 723 -5.31 29.70 -21.32
CA LEU A 723 -4.82 28.48 -20.67
C LEU A 723 -5.94 27.48 -20.36
N VAL A 724 -7.09 27.96 -19.93
CA VAL A 724 -8.23 27.12 -19.53
C VAL A 724 -8.88 26.39 -20.73
N GLN A 725 -8.61 26.85 -21.96
CA GLN A 725 -9.07 26.20 -23.19
C GLN A 725 -8.00 25.29 -23.83
N GLU A 726 -6.75 25.35 -23.37
CA GLU A 726 -5.61 24.65 -23.99
C GLU A 726 -5.52 23.19 -23.51
N LYS A 727 -5.89 22.23 -24.38
CA LYS A 727 -5.88 20.81 -24.02
C LYS A 727 -4.48 20.28 -23.68
N ASP A 728 -3.44 20.70 -24.42
CA ASP A 728 -2.05 20.27 -24.17
C ASP A 728 -1.55 20.70 -22.78
N PHE A 729 -1.98 21.88 -22.31
CA PHE A 729 -1.69 22.33 -20.94
C PHE A 729 -2.27 21.37 -19.92
N VAL A 730 -3.58 21.07 -20.00
CA VAL A 730 -4.27 20.15 -19.07
C VAL A 730 -3.60 18.77 -19.08
N MET A 731 -3.27 18.22 -20.25
CA MET A 731 -2.62 16.91 -20.36
C MET A 731 -1.24 16.88 -19.69
N LYS A 732 -0.43 17.95 -19.82
CA LYS A 732 0.87 18.06 -19.15
C LYS A 732 0.75 18.21 -17.62
N ILE A 733 -0.30 18.87 -17.14
CA ILE A 733 -0.60 18.95 -15.71
C ILE A 733 -1.02 17.57 -15.17
N ILE A 734 -1.88 16.84 -15.89
CA ILE A 734 -2.27 15.47 -15.51
C ILE A 734 -1.04 14.55 -15.47
N ARG A 735 -0.14 14.64 -16.46
CA ARG A 735 1.13 13.89 -16.43
C ARG A 735 2.00 14.24 -15.21
N SER A 736 1.91 15.47 -14.69
CA SER A 736 2.62 15.86 -13.46
C SER A 736 2.09 15.15 -12.22
N LEU A 737 0.88 14.57 -12.26
CA LEU A 737 0.34 13.70 -11.20
C LEU A 737 1.08 12.34 -11.11
N GLU A 738 1.89 11.96 -12.10
CA GLU A 738 2.75 10.78 -12.02
C GLU A 738 4.00 11.02 -11.16
N SER A 739 4.26 12.27 -10.75
CA SER A 739 5.46 12.63 -10.00
C SER A 739 5.55 11.93 -8.63
N PRO A 740 6.75 11.47 -8.21
CA PRO A 740 6.93 10.89 -6.88
C PRO A 740 6.75 11.91 -5.75
N SER A 741 6.91 13.21 -6.02
CA SER A 741 6.80 14.28 -5.02
C SER A 741 5.34 14.63 -4.71
N ALA A 742 4.93 14.48 -3.45
CA ALA A 742 3.59 14.86 -2.98
C ALA A 742 3.28 16.34 -3.24
N VAL A 743 4.27 17.23 -3.09
CA VAL A 743 4.13 18.67 -3.33
C VAL A 743 3.85 18.97 -4.80
N ILE A 744 4.53 18.28 -5.73
CA ILE A 744 4.30 18.45 -7.17
C ILE A 744 2.89 17.99 -7.53
N ARG A 745 2.47 16.83 -7.03
CA ARG A 745 1.11 16.32 -7.25
C ARG A 745 0.04 17.27 -6.67
N ALA A 746 0.24 17.75 -5.45
CA ALA A 746 -0.65 18.72 -4.79
C ALA A 746 -0.80 20.01 -5.60
N LYS A 747 0.31 20.56 -6.13
CA LYS A 747 0.28 21.75 -6.98
C LYS A 747 -0.36 21.50 -8.34
N ALA A 748 -0.15 20.31 -8.92
CA ALA A 748 -0.85 19.93 -10.14
C ALA A 748 -2.37 19.86 -9.90
N PHE A 749 -2.82 19.33 -8.76
CA PHE A 749 -4.25 19.37 -8.38
C PHE A 749 -4.78 20.80 -8.23
N LEU A 750 -4.02 21.73 -7.64
CA LEU A 750 -4.42 23.15 -7.57
C LEU A 750 -4.53 23.81 -8.96
N VAL A 751 -3.61 23.52 -9.88
CA VAL A 751 -3.72 24.01 -11.26
C VAL A 751 -4.98 23.45 -11.93
N LEU A 752 -5.26 22.15 -11.77
CA LEU A 752 -6.48 21.53 -12.31
C LEU A 752 -7.75 22.12 -11.69
N LEU A 753 -7.76 22.36 -10.37
CA LEU A 753 -8.87 23.04 -9.69
C LEU A 753 -9.15 24.41 -10.33
N GLN A 754 -8.11 25.23 -10.52
CA GLN A 754 -8.24 26.54 -11.18
C GLN A 754 -8.76 26.44 -12.62
N VAL A 755 -8.33 25.42 -13.38
CA VAL A 755 -8.84 25.17 -14.73
C VAL A 755 -10.32 24.80 -14.69
N LEU A 756 -10.71 23.87 -13.82
CA LEU A 756 -12.07 23.32 -13.73
C LEU A 756 -13.08 24.32 -13.16
N MET A 757 -12.65 25.24 -12.29
CA MET A 757 -13.49 26.34 -11.81
C MET A 757 -13.91 27.30 -12.94
N ASN A 758 -13.11 27.38 -14.02
CA ASN A 758 -13.34 28.31 -15.11
C ASN A 758 -13.84 27.62 -16.40
N ASN A 759 -13.68 26.30 -16.53
CA ASN A 759 -14.19 25.54 -17.68
C ASN A 759 -14.52 24.08 -17.30
N ARG A 760 -15.82 23.82 -17.14
CA ARG A 760 -16.36 22.49 -16.82
C ARG A 760 -16.12 21.45 -17.91
N GLU A 761 -16.01 21.84 -19.18
CA GLU A 761 -15.84 20.87 -20.28
C GLU A 761 -14.49 20.14 -20.20
N MET A 762 -13.48 20.76 -19.56
CA MET A 762 -12.19 20.13 -19.32
C MET A 762 -12.28 18.98 -18.32
N LEU A 763 -13.35 18.89 -17.53
CA LEU A 763 -13.55 17.78 -16.59
C LEU A 763 -13.62 16.43 -17.32
N LEU A 764 -14.31 16.37 -18.46
CA LEU A 764 -14.38 15.15 -19.27
C LEU A 764 -12.99 14.74 -19.78
N LEU A 765 -12.20 15.69 -20.28
CA LEU A 765 -10.83 15.43 -20.71
C LEU A 765 -9.98 14.90 -19.55
N CYS A 766 -10.13 15.49 -18.36
CA CYS A 766 -9.43 15.06 -17.16
C CYS A 766 -9.81 13.64 -16.74
N CYS A 767 -11.11 13.32 -16.69
CA CYS A 767 -11.61 11.98 -16.34
C CYS A 767 -11.12 10.92 -17.32
N ASN A 768 -11.20 11.17 -18.62
CA ASN A 768 -10.68 10.28 -19.67
C ASN A 768 -9.17 10.08 -19.56
N SER A 769 -8.47 11.04 -18.98
CA SER A 769 -7.01 11.01 -18.74
C SER A 769 -6.65 10.51 -17.33
N ARG A 770 -7.52 9.68 -16.73
CA ARG A 770 -7.29 9.00 -15.43
C ARG A 770 -7.22 9.93 -14.21
N LEU A 771 -7.79 11.15 -14.26
CA LEU A 771 -7.82 12.05 -13.09
C LEU A 771 -8.41 11.37 -11.86
N VAL A 772 -9.52 10.65 -12.01
CA VAL A 772 -10.20 9.97 -10.89
C VAL A 772 -9.29 8.94 -10.23
N MET A 773 -8.55 8.14 -11.01
CA MET A 773 -7.55 7.19 -10.49
C MET A 773 -6.47 7.91 -9.67
N TYR A 774 -5.98 9.07 -10.12
CA TYR A 774 -4.98 9.83 -9.38
C TYR A 774 -5.53 10.40 -8.07
N ILE A 775 -6.77 10.88 -8.08
CA ILE A 775 -7.47 11.33 -6.86
C ILE A 775 -7.63 10.16 -5.89
N GLU A 776 -8.02 8.97 -6.35
CA GLU A 776 -8.11 7.78 -5.51
C GLU A 776 -6.79 7.36 -4.89
N ARG A 777 -5.74 7.29 -5.73
CA ARG A 777 -4.40 6.92 -5.29
C ARG A 777 -3.87 7.88 -4.22
N ASP A 778 -4.07 9.18 -4.37
CA ASP A 778 -3.52 10.17 -3.44
C ASP A 778 -4.44 10.47 -2.24
N SER A 779 -5.75 10.30 -2.36
CA SER A 779 -6.68 10.41 -1.22
C SER A 779 -6.49 9.28 -0.21
N ARG A 780 -6.29 8.03 -0.67
CA ARG A 780 -5.90 6.91 0.23
C ARG A 780 -4.61 7.19 1.00
N LYS A 781 -3.69 7.97 0.41
CA LYS A 781 -2.42 8.40 1.03
C LYS A 781 -2.57 9.65 1.92
N ALA A 782 -3.68 10.37 1.80
CA ALA A 782 -3.96 11.63 2.50
C ALA A 782 -4.86 11.47 3.73
N THR A 783 -5.46 10.28 3.92
CA THR A 783 -6.16 9.88 5.15
C THR A 783 -5.21 9.94 6.35
N PRO A 784 -5.59 10.54 7.49
CA PRO A 784 -4.66 10.83 8.58
C PRO A 784 -4.12 9.56 9.27
N GLY A 785 -2.93 9.13 8.87
CA GLY A 785 -1.98 8.32 9.65
C GLY A 785 -1.02 9.23 10.45
N LYS A 786 -0.45 8.74 11.55
CA LYS A 786 0.08 9.60 12.63
C LYS A 786 1.44 10.29 12.36
N GLU A 787 2.16 10.03 11.26
CA GLU A 787 3.59 10.42 11.20
C GLU A 787 4.10 11.19 9.96
N GLN A 788 3.28 11.56 8.97
CA GLN A 788 3.70 12.48 7.89
C GLN A 788 2.73 13.64 7.71
N GLN A 789 2.64 14.50 8.72
CA GLN A 789 1.62 15.56 8.75
C GLN A 789 1.85 16.63 7.67
N SER A 790 2.95 17.38 7.58
CA SER A 790 2.95 18.62 6.78
C SER A 790 2.80 18.47 5.25
N SER A 791 3.53 17.53 4.61
CA SER A 791 3.48 17.40 3.13
C SER A 791 2.26 16.63 2.62
N ASN A 792 1.78 15.64 3.39
CA ASN A 792 0.51 14.97 3.09
C ASN A 792 -0.68 15.82 3.50
N GLU A 793 -0.57 16.68 4.51
CA GLU A 793 -1.58 17.68 4.85
C GLU A 793 -1.74 18.70 3.73
N TYR A 794 -0.64 19.21 3.16
CA TYR A 794 -0.72 20.10 2.00
C TYR A 794 -1.40 19.40 0.81
N LEU A 795 -1.01 18.16 0.49
CA LEU A 795 -1.66 17.35 -0.55
C LEU A 795 -3.15 17.11 -0.26
N SER A 796 -3.48 16.78 0.99
CA SER A 796 -4.84 16.55 1.47
C SER A 796 -5.71 17.79 1.30
N LYS A 797 -5.23 18.97 1.76
CA LYS A 797 -5.92 20.25 1.58
C LYS A 797 -6.21 20.56 0.11
N CYS A 798 -5.23 20.36 -0.78
CA CYS A 798 -5.41 20.59 -2.22
C CYS A 798 -6.41 19.60 -2.85
N LEU A 799 -6.35 18.32 -2.46
CA LEU A 799 -7.27 17.28 -2.92
C LEU A 799 -8.69 17.53 -2.45
N ASP A 800 -8.89 17.89 -1.18
CA ASP A 800 -10.20 18.18 -0.60
C ASP A 800 -10.90 19.32 -1.33
N LEU A 801 -10.17 20.38 -1.68
CA LEU A 801 -10.73 21.48 -2.48
C LEU A 801 -11.14 21.01 -3.88
N LEU A 802 -10.33 20.19 -4.53
CA LEU A 802 -10.65 19.64 -5.86
C LEU A 802 -11.85 18.69 -5.82
N ILE A 803 -11.88 17.76 -4.87
CA ILE A 803 -12.99 16.80 -4.69
C ILE A 803 -14.28 17.57 -4.41
N ARG A 804 -14.24 18.55 -3.49
CA ARG A 804 -15.41 19.38 -3.16
C ARG A 804 -15.95 20.12 -4.39
N HIS A 805 -15.07 20.71 -5.20
CA HIS A 805 -15.47 21.39 -6.44
C HIS A 805 -16.12 20.42 -7.44
N ILE A 806 -15.50 19.26 -7.69
CA ILE A 806 -16.04 18.24 -8.61
C ILE A 806 -17.41 17.73 -8.16
N VAL A 807 -17.59 17.46 -6.86
CA VAL A 807 -18.89 17.02 -6.31
C VAL A 807 -19.96 18.11 -6.46
N GLN A 808 -19.60 19.38 -6.29
CA GLN A 808 -20.52 20.52 -6.44
C GLN A 808 -20.94 20.79 -7.89
N GLU A 809 -20.08 20.52 -8.88
CA GLU A 809 -20.41 20.71 -10.30
C GLU A 809 -21.30 19.59 -10.86
N LEU A 810 -21.31 18.40 -10.26
CA LEU A 810 -22.00 17.23 -10.81
C LEU A 810 -23.52 17.40 -10.96
N PRO A 811 -24.27 17.99 -10.01
CA PRO A 811 -25.69 18.29 -10.21
C PRO A 811 -25.95 19.19 -11.42
N ALA A 812 -25.08 20.17 -11.68
CA ALA A 812 -25.20 21.03 -12.85
C ALA A 812 -24.95 20.26 -14.16
N VAL A 813 -23.96 19.36 -14.18
CA VAL A 813 -23.68 18.49 -15.33
C VAL A 813 -24.89 17.60 -15.65
N LEU A 814 -25.46 16.94 -14.63
CA LEU A 814 -26.63 16.08 -14.83
C LEU A 814 -27.86 16.91 -15.23
N GLY A 815 -28.04 18.09 -14.64
CA GLY A 815 -29.11 19.03 -15.00
C GLY A 815 -29.04 19.50 -16.45
N ASP A 816 -27.84 19.80 -16.96
CA ASP A 816 -27.62 20.19 -18.36
C ASP A 816 -28.00 19.05 -19.32
N VAL A 817 -27.65 17.80 -18.98
CA VAL A 817 -28.02 16.59 -19.74
C VAL A 817 -29.53 16.37 -19.73
N LEU A 818 -30.17 16.43 -18.56
CA LEU A 818 -31.61 16.27 -18.41
C LEU A 818 -32.38 17.35 -19.16
N SER A 819 -31.95 18.61 -19.06
CA SER A 819 -32.57 19.72 -19.80
C SER A 819 -32.47 19.52 -21.31
N ALA A 820 -31.31 19.08 -21.81
CA ALA A 820 -31.12 18.79 -23.23
C ALA A 820 -32.04 17.65 -23.72
N LEU A 821 -32.21 16.58 -22.92
CA LEU A 821 -33.10 15.46 -23.24
C LEU A 821 -34.58 15.84 -23.13
N ALA A 822 -34.97 16.62 -22.12
CA ALA A 822 -36.34 17.10 -21.96
C ALA A 822 -36.79 17.96 -23.16
N ASN A 823 -35.90 18.78 -23.70
CA ASN A 823 -36.18 19.63 -24.87
C ASN A 823 -36.52 18.86 -26.16
N ILE A 824 -36.14 17.57 -26.25
CA ILE A 824 -36.42 16.71 -27.40
C ILE A 824 -37.48 15.64 -27.13
N SER A 825 -37.97 15.52 -25.89
CA SER A 825 -38.94 14.48 -25.52
C SER A 825 -40.20 14.53 -26.42
N GLY A 826 -40.57 13.37 -26.97
CA GLY A 826 -41.70 13.20 -27.89
C GLY A 826 -41.46 13.70 -29.32
N ARG A 827 -40.22 14.09 -29.67
CA ARG A 827 -39.86 14.57 -31.01
C ARG A 827 -39.05 13.54 -31.79
N LYS A 828 -39.40 13.35 -33.06
CA LYS A 828 -38.65 12.50 -33.99
C LYS A 828 -37.52 13.24 -34.73
N HIS A 829 -37.55 14.57 -34.77
CA HIS A 829 -36.56 15.38 -35.47
C HIS A 829 -36.18 16.62 -34.65
N PRO A 830 -35.10 16.55 -33.84
CA PRO A 830 -34.60 17.71 -33.09
C PRO A 830 -34.10 18.83 -34.01
N SER A 831 -34.24 20.09 -33.57
CA SER A 831 -33.70 21.23 -34.33
C SER A 831 -32.17 21.25 -34.33
N THR A 832 -31.55 22.02 -35.22
CA THR A 832 -30.09 22.17 -35.28
C THR A 832 -29.49 22.72 -33.99
N VAL A 833 -30.22 23.60 -33.28
CA VAL A 833 -29.82 24.15 -31.98
C VAL A 833 -29.85 23.06 -30.90
N GLN A 834 -30.92 22.25 -30.89
CA GLN A 834 -31.07 21.14 -29.96
C GLN A 834 -30.01 20.05 -30.20
N ALA A 835 -29.75 19.71 -31.46
CA ALA A 835 -28.69 18.78 -31.84
C ALA A 835 -27.30 19.26 -31.40
N LYS A 836 -27.02 20.56 -31.52
CA LYS A 836 -25.76 21.14 -31.04
C LYS A 836 -25.64 21.04 -29.52
N GLN A 837 -26.71 21.34 -28.78
CA GLN A 837 -26.74 21.23 -27.32
C GLN A 837 -26.51 19.77 -26.86
N LEU A 838 -27.17 18.79 -27.50
CA LEU A 838 -26.98 17.37 -27.19
C LEU A 838 -25.54 16.90 -27.44
N LYS A 839 -24.91 17.30 -28.56
CA LYS A 839 -23.51 16.97 -28.85
C LYS A 839 -22.53 17.52 -27.80
N GLN A 840 -22.90 18.59 -27.10
CA GLN A 840 -22.09 19.21 -26.06
C GLN A 840 -22.34 18.55 -24.69
N CYS A 841 -23.60 18.28 -24.33
CA CYS A 841 -23.96 17.78 -23.00
C CYS A 841 -23.80 16.26 -22.85
N LEU A 842 -24.21 15.45 -23.84
CA LEU A 842 -24.24 13.98 -23.69
C LEU A 842 -22.88 13.34 -23.37
N PRO A 843 -21.74 13.78 -23.95
CA PRO A 843 -20.43 13.23 -23.59
C PRO A 843 -20.08 13.40 -22.11
N MET A 844 -20.68 14.38 -21.42
CA MET A 844 -20.45 14.59 -19.98
C MET A 844 -21.01 13.46 -19.12
N MET A 845 -21.87 12.59 -19.67
CA MET A 845 -22.30 11.37 -18.96
C MET A 845 -21.12 10.46 -18.59
N GLY A 846 -20.03 10.50 -19.38
CA GLY A 846 -18.79 9.81 -19.04
C GLY A 846 -18.17 10.29 -17.72
N VAL A 847 -18.33 11.58 -17.37
CA VAL A 847 -17.91 12.12 -16.07
C VAL A 847 -18.72 11.49 -14.95
N VAL A 848 -20.05 11.43 -15.09
CA VAL A 848 -20.95 10.82 -14.10
C VAL A 848 -20.57 9.37 -13.84
N LEU A 849 -20.32 8.59 -14.90
CA LEU A 849 -19.84 7.21 -14.80
C LEU A 849 -18.51 7.13 -14.05
N HIS A 850 -17.50 7.90 -14.45
CA HIS A 850 -16.19 7.89 -13.79
C HIS A 850 -16.29 8.21 -12.30
N LEU A 851 -17.12 9.18 -11.90
CA LEU A 851 -17.30 9.52 -10.48
C LEU A 851 -18.06 8.43 -9.71
N LEU A 852 -19.10 7.83 -10.30
CA LEU A 852 -19.85 6.74 -9.66
C LEU A 852 -19.07 5.42 -9.58
N THR A 853 -18.11 5.17 -10.48
CA THR A 853 -17.19 4.03 -10.35
C THR A 853 -16.16 4.23 -9.23
N SER A 854 -15.97 5.46 -8.78
CA SER A 854 -14.99 5.80 -7.76
C SER A 854 -15.51 5.62 -6.34
N GLN A 855 -14.71 4.98 -5.48
CA GLN A 855 -15.06 4.77 -4.07
C GLN A 855 -15.12 6.08 -3.27
N ILE A 856 -14.41 7.13 -3.71
CA ILE A 856 -14.35 8.42 -3.02
C ILE A 856 -15.57 9.28 -3.35
N PHE A 857 -15.91 9.34 -4.63
CA PHE A 857 -16.97 10.20 -5.12
C PHE A 857 -18.34 9.57 -4.96
N ARG A 858 -18.50 8.26 -5.20
CA ARG A 858 -19.78 7.55 -5.12
C ARG A 858 -20.60 7.87 -3.86
N PRO A 859 -20.09 7.75 -2.61
CA PRO A 859 -20.90 8.04 -1.42
C PRO A 859 -21.24 9.53 -1.26
N GLN A 860 -20.46 10.43 -1.85
CA GLN A 860 -20.71 11.87 -1.80
C GLN A 860 -21.73 12.33 -2.87
N VAL A 861 -21.81 11.56 -3.96
CA VAL A 861 -22.63 11.85 -5.15
C VAL A 861 -23.99 11.16 -5.09
N ALA A 862 -24.05 9.87 -4.74
CA ALA A 862 -25.25 9.05 -4.79
C ALA A 862 -26.20 9.33 -3.61
N LYS A 863 -26.71 10.56 -3.58
CA LYS A 863 -27.74 11.04 -2.64
C LYS A 863 -29.12 10.96 -3.26
N GLU A 864 -30.17 11.17 -2.47
CA GLU A 864 -31.57 11.10 -2.90
C GLU A 864 -31.88 11.93 -4.17
N GLU A 865 -31.48 13.21 -4.19
CA GLU A 865 -31.69 14.11 -5.34
C GLU A 865 -31.01 13.59 -6.61
N PHE A 866 -29.80 13.01 -6.47
CA PHE A 866 -29.10 12.40 -7.59
C PHE A 866 -29.87 11.19 -8.12
N LEU A 867 -30.33 10.29 -7.24
CA LEU A 867 -31.09 9.09 -7.63
C LEU A 867 -32.42 9.44 -8.30
N PHE A 868 -33.12 10.49 -7.83
CA PHE A 868 -34.32 11.00 -8.48
C PHE A 868 -34.05 11.52 -9.90
N ASN A 869 -33.02 12.36 -10.05
CA ASN A 869 -32.59 12.88 -11.36
C ASN A 869 -32.12 11.74 -12.29
N PHE A 870 -31.48 10.72 -11.73
CA PHE A 870 -31.07 9.53 -12.47
C PHE A 870 -32.26 8.67 -12.92
N GLY A 871 -33.30 8.55 -12.10
CA GLY A 871 -34.58 7.94 -12.51
C GLY A 871 -35.23 8.68 -13.68
N THR A 872 -35.20 10.02 -13.65
CA THR A 872 -35.66 10.85 -14.77
C THR A 872 -34.85 10.61 -16.05
N LEU A 873 -33.53 10.43 -15.92
CA LEU A 873 -32.65 10.07 -17.05
C LEU A 873 -33.05 8.71 -17.64
N LEU A 874 -33.29 7.69 -16.82
CA LEU A 874 -33.75 6.37 -17.27
C LEU A 874 -35.13 6.44 -17.96
N HIS A 875 -36.02 7.32 -17.50
CA HIS A 875 -37.30 7.55 -18.17
C HIS A 875 -37.12 8.14 -19.58
N HIS A 876 -36.14 9.04 -19.77
CA HIS A 876 -35.80 9.50 -21.12
C HIS A 876 -35.25 8.37 -21.99
N LEU A 877 -34.41 7.48 -21.45
CA LEU A 877 -33.92 6.30 -22.19
C LEU A 877 -35.06 5.37 -22.61
N LYS A 878 -36.04 5.13 -21.73
CA LYS A 878 -37.26 4.38 -22.08
C LYS A 878 -38.01 5.00 -23.27
N SER A 879 -38.18 6.33 -23.29
CA SER A 879 -38.85 7.02 -24.41
C SER A 879 -38.04 6.94 -25.72
N ILE A 880 -36.70 6.85 -25.62
CA ILE A 880 -35.83 6.66 -26.79
C ILE A 880 -35.92 5.22 -27.31
N ASP A 881 -35.87 4.21 -26.44
CA ASP A 881 -35.98 2.78 -26.80
C ASP A 881 -37.34 2.45 -27.45
N SER A 882 -38.43 3.01 -26.91
CA SER A 882 -39.78 2.91 -27.48
C SER A 882 -39.99 3.70 -28.77
N CYS A 883 -38.97 4.40 -29.27
CA CYS A 883 -38.99 5.22 -30.49
C CYS A 883 -40.00 6.39 -30.45
N GLU A 884 -40.46 6.80 -29.26
CA GLU A 884 -41.26 8.01 -29.06
C GLU A 884 -40.40 9.28 -29.31
N THR A 885 -39.14 9.21 -28.89
CA THR A 885 -38.13 10.26 -29.07
C THR A 885 -36.98 9.73 -29.92
N SER A 886 -36.58 10.43 -30.99
CA SER A 886 -35.44 10.02 -31.83
C SER A 886 -34.20 10.83 -31.51
N LEU A 887 -33.18 10.17 -30.95
CA LEU A 887 -31.88 10.77 -30.65
C LEU A 887 -30.90 10.63 -31.82
N ASP A 888 -30.97 9.51 -32.57
CA ASP A 888 -30.02 9.17 -33.63
C ASP A 888 -29.98 10.19 -34.76
N SER A 889 -31.12 10.81 -35.08
CA SER A 889 -31.21 11.84 -36.12
C SER A 889 -30.46 13.13 -35.78
N ALA A 890 -30.16 13.38 -34.50
CA ALA A 890 -29.48 14.59 -34.04
C ALA A 890 -28.00 14.39 -33.73
N VAL A 891 -27.64 13.28 -33.07
CA VAL A 891 -26.27 13.02 -32.58
C VAL A 891 -25.59 11.82 -33.23
N GLY A 892 -26.35 10.97 -33.94
CA GLY A 892 -25.89 9.70 -34.50
C GLY A 892 -26.06 8.53 -33.53
N GLN A 893 -26.20 7.32 -34.09
CA GLN A 893 -26.46 6.08 -33.35
C GLN A 893 -25.41 5.78 -32.28
N ALA A 894 -24.12 5.98 -32.59
CA ALA A 894 -23.03 5.72 -31.63
C ALA A 894 -23.15 6.57 -30.34
N ALA A 895 -23.53 7.84 -30.46
CA ALA A 895 -23.68 8.72 -29.29
C ALA A 895 -24.93 8.36 -28.45
N SER A 896 -25.97 7.83 -29.10
CA SER A 896 -27.14 7.28 -28.43
C SER A 896 -26.77 6.02 -27.64
N GLU A 897 -26.10 5.06 -28.28
CA GLU A 897 -25.62 3.82 -27.63
C GLU A 897 -24.66 4.10 -26.46
N ASP A 898 -23.74 5.06 -26.61
CA ASP A 898 -22.83 5.47 -25.53
C ASP A 898 -23.57 6.09 -24.33
N LEU A 899 -24.68 6.80 -24.56
CA LEU A 899 -25.52 7.32 -23.48
C LEU A 899 -26.19 6.17 -22.70
N PHE A 900 -26.76 5.19 -23.39
CA PHE A 900 -27.36 4.00 -22.75
C PHE A 900 -26.31 3.22 -21.95
N ARG A 901 -25.17 2.92 -22.58
CA ARG A 901 -24.06 2.20 -21.93
C ARG A 901 -23.58 2.94 -20.68
N SER A 902 -23.28 4.23 -20.81
CA SER A 902 -22.76 5.03 -19.68
C SER A 902 -23.76 5.14 -18.54
N THR A 903 -25.06 5.24 -18.85
CA THR A 903 -26.13 5.34 -17.84
C THR A 903 -26.35 4.03 -17.13
N LEU A 904 -26.47 2.91 -17.85
CA LEU A 904 -26.69 1.60 -17.23
C LEU A 904 -25.46 1.14 -16.43
N SER A 905 -24.24 1.35 -16.93
CA SER A 905 -23.02 1.06 -16.17
C SER A 905 -22.86 1.97 -14.94
N ALA A 906 -23.33 3.22 -15.01
CA ALA A 906 -23.33 4.11 -13.85
C ALA A 906 -24.29 3.61 -12.77
N LEU A 907 -25.47 3.13 -13.14
CA LEU A 907 -26.42 2.52 -12.21
C LEU A 907 -25.87 1.23 -11.61
N GLU A 908 -25.27 0.37 -12.43
CA GLU A 908 -24.59 -0.85 -11.98
C GLU A 908 -23.51 -0.52 -10.93
N ALA A 909 -22.69 0.51 -11.16
CA ALA A 909 -21.68 0.93 -10.20
C ALA A 909 -22.26 1.39 -8.85
N VAL A 910 -23.51 1.90 -8.83
CA VAL A 910 -24.23 2.22 -7.59
C VAL A 910 -24.74 0.94 -6.92
N THR A 911 -25.27 -0.03 -7.68
CA THR A 911 -25.80 -1.30 -7.13
C THR A 911 -24.76 -2.16 -6.42
N GLN A 912 -23.48 -2.05 -6.81
CA GLN A 912 -22.36 -2.72 -6.12
C GLN A 912 -22.16 -2.23 -4.67
N HIS A 913 -22.88 -1.20 -4.23
CA HIS A 913 -22.82 -0.67 -2.86
C HIS A 913 -24.23 -0.55 -2.24
N PRO A 914 -24.77 -1.68 -1.76
CA PRO A 914 -26.15 -1.79 -1.28
C PRO A 914 -26.60 -0.74 -0.23
N ALA A 915 -25.68 -0.30 0.64
CA ALA A 915 -25.95 0.70 1.67
C ALA A 915 -26.45 2.05 1.12
N LEU A 916 -26.06 2.41 -0.11
CA LEU A 916 -26.45 3.69 -0.73
C LEU A 916 -27.88 3.64 -1.28
N LEU A 917 -28.38 2.46 -1.66
CA LEU A 917 -29.72 2.28 -2.22
C LEU A 917 -30.75 2.03 -1.11
N THR A 918 -30.39 1.26 -0.09
CA THR A 918 -31.25 0.96 1.07
C THR A 918 -31.63 2.22 1.84
N GLN A 919 -30.71 3.19 1.96
CA GLN A 919 -30.98 4.49 2.60
C GLN A 919 -32.12 5.28 1.91
N TYR A 920 -32.30 5.13 0.60
CA TYR A 920 -33.26 5.91 -0.20
C TYR A 920 -34.28 4.98 -0.91
N HIS A 921 -34.73 3.94 -0.22
CA HIS A 921 -35.56 2.87 -0.78
C HIS A 921 -36.79 3.38 -1.55
N SER A 922 -37.50 4.40 -1.04
CA SER A 922 -38.70 4.95 -1.68
C SER A 922 -38.40 5.54 -3.05
N THR A 923 -37.34 6.33 -3.15
CA THR A 923 -36.90 6.96 -4.40
C THR A 923 -36.44 5.93 -5.42
N VAL A 924 -35.75 4.86 -4.98
CA VAL A 924 -35.35 3.75 -5.85
C VAL A 924 -36.58 3.04 -6.42
N VAL A 925 -37.55 2.69 -5.57
CA VAL A 925 -38.78 1.99 -6.00
C VAL A 925 -39.64 2.85 -6.91
N ASP A 926 -39.82 4.14 -6.61
CA ASP A 926 -40.73 5.01 -7.36
C ASP A 926 -40.08 5.57 -8.65
N SER A 927 -38.77 5.82 -8.66
CA SER A 927 -38.09 6.54 -9.77
C SER A 927 -37.14 5.68 -10.62
N ILE A 928 -36.53 4.62 -10.06
CA ILE A 928 -35.50 3.82 -10.77
C ILE A 928 -36.07 2.51 -11.31
N LEU A 929 -36.83 1.76 -10.51
CA LEU A 929 -37.32 0.44 -10.90
C LEU A 929 -38.28 0.46 -12.10
N PRO A 930 -39.28 1.36 -12.20
CA PRO A 930 -40.23 1.35 -13.30
C PRO A 930 -39.60 1.52 -14.70
N PRO A 931 -38.69 2.50 -14.94
CA PRO A 931 -38.04 2.59 -16.25
C PRO A 931 -37.05 1.44 -16.50
N LEU A 932 -36.41 0.89 -15.46
CA LEU A 932 -35.50 -0.24 -15.60
C LEU A 932 -36.23 -1.54 -16.00
N ALA A 933 -37.40 -1.80 -15.41
CA ALA A 933 -38.26 -2.92 -15.79
C ALA A 933 -38.72 -2.81 -17.25
N SER A 934 -39.02 -1.59 -17.73
CA SER A 934 -39.33 -1.38 -19.16
C SER A 934 -38.14 -1.66 -20.07
N LEU A 935 -36.92 -1.28 -19.67
CA LEU A 935 -35.69 -1.49 -20.45
C LEU A 935 -35.23 -2.96 -20.47
N ALA A 936 -35.61 -3.75 -19.46
CA ALA A 936 -35.37 -5.19 -19.42
C ALA A 936 -36.09 -5.97 -20.55
N VAL A 937 -37.05 -5.35 -21.24
CA VAL A 937 -37.74 -5.88 -22.44
C VAL A 937 -37.40 -5.06 -23.70
N SER A 938 -36.28 -4.33 -23.69
CA SER A 938 -35.80 -3.56 -24.85
C SER A 938 -35.52 -4.44 -26.07
N ARG A 939 -35.59 -3.87 -27.28
CA ARG A 939 -35.17 -4.58 -28.51
C ARG A 939 -33.66 -4.83 -28.58
N ASN A 940 -32.87 -4.11 -27.78
CA ASN A 940 -31.42 -4.26 -27.74
C ASN A 940 -31.02 -5.30 -26.68
N ALA A 941 -30.37 -6.38 -27.12
CA ALA A 941 -29.93 -7.46 -26.23
C ALA A 941 -28.96 -6.98 -25.14
N GLU A 942 -28.02 -6.08 -25.43
CA GLU A 942 -27.07 -5.58 -24.44
C GLU A 942 -27.77 -4.78 -23.32
N TRP A 943 -28.75 -3.97 -23.69
CA TRP A 943 -29.50 -3.16 -22.74
C TRP A 943 -30.39 -4.02 -21.85
N ARG A 944 -31.01 -5.06 -22.42
CA ARG A 944 -31.78 -6.04 -21.65
C ARG A 944 -30.93 -6.79 -20.63
N VAL A 945 -29.78 -7.34 -21.06
CA VAL A 945 -28.84 -8.04 -20.18
C VAL A 945 -28.45 -7.14 -19.00
N CYS A 946 -28.03 -5.91 -19.29
CA CYS A 946 -27.60 -4.99 -18.23
C CYS A 946 -28.77 -4.59 -17.31
N SER A 947 -29.94 -4.31 -17.88
CA SER A 947 -31.13 -3.91 -17.11
C SER A 947 -31.63 -5.04 -16.22
N LEU A 948 -31.72 -6.28 -16.71
CA LEU A 948 -32.12 -7.46 -15.93
C LEU A 948 -31.12 -7.78 -14.82
N ARG A 949 -29.83 -7.68 -15.10
CA ARG A 949 -28.78 -7.84 -14.09
C ARG A 949 -28.95 -6.82 -12.97
N VAL A 950 -28.97 -5.53 -13.30
CA VAL A 950 -29.14 -4.44 -12.31
C VAL A 950 -30.46 -4.60 -11.55
N LEU A 951 -31.54 -4.96 -12.24
CA LEU A 951 -32.86 -5.17 -11.63
C LEU A 951 -32.85 -6.34 -10.64
N SER A 952 -32.21 -7.46 -10.98
CA SER A 952 -32.08 -8.63 -10.09
C SER A 952 -31.31 -8.29 -8.81
N GLU A 953 -30.20 -7.54 -8.92
CA GLU A 953 -29.40 -7.12 -7.77
C GLU A 953 -30.17 -6.14 -6.85
N ILE A 954 -30.84 -5.13 -7.42
CA ILE A 954 -31.63 -4.17 -6.63
C ILE A 954 -32.81 -4.88 -5.96
N THR A 955 -33.49 -5.78 -6.66
CA THR A 955 -34.65 -6.50 -6.12
C THR A 955 -34.23 -7.42 -4.98
N LEU A 956 -33.16 -8.21 -5.15
CA LEU A 956 -32.61 -9.06 -4.09
C LEU A 956 -32.23 -8.24 -2.85
N LEU A 957 -31.63 -7.07 -3.04
CA LEU A 957 -31.29 -6.17 -1.95
C LEU A 957 -32.53 -5.67 -1.20
N LEU A 958 -33.55 -5.19 -1.92
CA LEU A 958 -34.76 -4.63 -1.31
C LEU A 958 -35.55 -5.71 -0.56
N VAL A 959 -35.66 -6.91 -1.13
CA VAL A 959 -36.38 -8.04 -0.52
C VAL A 959 -35.66 -8.55 0.75
N ASN A 960 -34.32 -8.62 0.75
CA ASN A 960 -33.55 -9.05 1.93
C ASN A 960 -33.54 -8.03 3.08
N HIS A 961 -33.55 -6.73 2.80
CA HIS A 961 -33.52 -5.68 3.84
C HIS A 961 -34.77 -5.70 4.73
N GLU A 962 -35.92 -6.10 4.19
CA GLU A 962 -37.19 -6.11 4.93
C GLU A 962 -37.35 -7.31 5.89
N ALA A 963 -36.53 -8.37 5.77
CA ALA A 963 -36.50 -9.47 6.75
C ALA A 963 -35.99 -9.01 8.14
N VAL A 964 -35.28 -7.87 8.20
CA VAL A 964 -34.62 -7.35 9.40
C VAL A 964 -35.46 -6.28 10.13
N GLU A 965 -36.28 -5.50 9.43
CA GLU A 965 -37.08 -4.41 10.02
C GLU A 965 -38.59 -4.70 9.98
N LYS A 966 -39.09 -5.41 10.99
CA LYS A 966 -40.53 -5.64 11.23
C LYS A 966 -41.20 -4.34 11.70
N GLY A 967 -41.59 -3.44 10.79
CA GLY A 967 -42.22 -2.18 11.22
C GLY A 967 -43.11 -1.47 10.19
N GLU A 968 -42.54 -1.00 9.08
CA GLU A 968 -43.21 0.05 8.27
C GLU A 968 -43.26 -0.22 6.75
N THR A 969 -42.73 -1.34 6.26
CA THR A 969 -42.45 -1.61 4.83
C THR A 969 -43.44 -2.55 4.10
N LEU A 970 -44.61 -2.87 4.67
CA LEU A 970 -45.56 -3.78 4.00
C LEU A 970 -46.11 -3.25 2.65
N ASN A 971 -46.03 -1.93 2.40
CA ASN A 971 -46.60 -1.30 1.20
C ASN A 971 -45.62 -1.28 0.01
N SER A 972 -44.30 -1.26 0.25
CA SER A 972 -43.26 -1.26 -0.80
C SER A 972 -43.22 -2.58 -1.56
N ASN A 973 -43.32 -3.72 -0.88
CA ASN A 973 -43.40 -5.03 -1.53
C ASN A 973 -44.60 -5.15 -2.46
N SER A 974 -45.76 -4.61 -2.08
CA SER A 974 -46.94 -4.65 -2.95
C SER A 974 -46.73 -3.90 -4.26
N ARG A 975 -45.99 -2.78 -4.24
CA ARG A 975 -45.67 -1.97 -5.42
C ARG A 975 -44.56 -2.59 -6.26
N LEU A 976 -43.52 -3.12 -5.62
CA LEU A 976 -42.43 -3.86 -6.28
C LEU A 976 -42.97 -5.10 -7.00
N LEU A 977 -43.77 -5.90 -6.29
CA LEU A 977 -44.44 -7.06 -6.85
C LEU A 977 -45.42 -6.65 -7.96
N ALA A 978 -46.23 -5.60 -7.79
CA ALA A 978 -47.11 -5.12 -8.85
C ALA A 978 -46.31 -4.69 -10.11
N LEU A 979 -45.22 -3.94 -9.94
CA LEU A 979 -44.37 -3.51 -11.06
C LEU A 979 -43.77 -4.70 -11.83
N ILE A 980 -43.22 -5.68 -11.12
CA ILE A 980 -42.59 -6.84 -11.76
C ILE A 980 -43.67 -7.76 -12.38
N THR A 981 -44.80 -7.95 -11.69
CA THR A 981 -45.92 -8.76 -12.17
C THR A 981 -46.59 -8.14 -13.40
N GLU A 982 -46.76 -6.82 -13.45
CA GLU A 982 -47.40 -6.13 -14.58
C GLU A 982 -46.46 -5.91 -15.76
N ALA A 983 -45.18 -5.56 -15.51
CA ALA A 983 -44.26 -5.15 -16.56
C ALA A 983 -43.42 -6.30 -17.14
N LEU A 984 -43.02 -7.28 -16.32
CA LEU A 984 -42.06 -8.31 -16.72
C LEU A 984 -42.68 -9.70 -16.84
N PHE A 985 -43.57 -10.09 -15.92
CA PHE A 985 -44.20 -11.42 -15.91
C PHE A 985 -44.73 -11.88 -17.28
N PRO A 986 -45.43 -11.04 -18.08
CA PRO A 986 -45.94 -11.43 -19.39
C PRO A 986 -44.87 -11.81 -20.43
N GLN A 987 -43.60 -11.46 -20.19
CA GLN A 987 -42.49 -11.65 -21.14
C GLN A 987 -41.52 -12.74 -20.68
N TYR A 988 -41.72 -13.34 -19.50
CA TYR A 988 -40.78 -14.31 -18.93
C TYR A 988 -40.57 -15.54 -19.81
N GLU A 989 -41.61 -16.02 -20.50
CA GLU A 989 -41.46 -17.12 -21.46
C GLU A 989 -40.44 -16.80 -22.54
N THR A 990 -40.48 -15.57 -23.07
CA THR A 990 -39.54 -15.13 -24.10
C THR A 990 -38.14 -14.89 -23.55
N LEU A 991 -38.02 -14.37 -22.32
CA LEU A 991 -36.73 -14.09 -21.68
C LEU A 991 -35.98 -15.38 -21.29
N LEU A 992 -36.70 -16.41 -20.87
CA LEU A 992 -36.12 -17.69 -20.46
C LEU A 992 -35.63 -18.53 -21.64
N LEU A 993 -36.21 -18.36 -22.83
CA LEU A 993 -35.83 -19.07 -24.06
C LEU A 993 -34.70 -18.37 -24.85
N GLU A 994 -34.19 -17.25 -24.37
CA GLU A 994 -33.07 -16.55 -25.00
C GLU A 994 -31.71 -17.15 -24.63
N PRO A 995 -30.65 -16.90 -25.43
CA PRO A 995 -29.32 -17.37 -25.09
C PRO A 995 -28.77 -16.71 -23.81
N ASP A 996 -27.88 -17.43 -23.11
CA ASP A 996 -27.14 -16.90 -21.96
C ASP A 996 -26.44 -15.56 -22.28
N PRO A 997 -26.42 -14.60 -21.33
CA PRO A 997 -26.74 -14.74 -19.91
C PRO A 997 -28.14 -14.24 -19.50
N ILE A 998 -29.07 -14.03 -20.43
CA ILE A 998 -30.40 -13.44 -20.13
C ILE A 998 -31.23 -14.33 -19.18
N PRO A 999 -31.35 -15.65 -19.43
CA PRO A 999 -32.06 -16.55 -18.52
C PRO A 999 -31.49 -16.56 -17.10
N VAL A 1000 -30.17 -16.47 -16.95
CA VAL A 1000 -29.50 -16.41 -15.62
C VAL A 1000 -30.09 -15.31 -14.76
N TYR A 1001 -30.17 -14.08 -15.26
CA TYR A 1001 -30.64 -12.92 -14.49
C TYR A 1001 -32.15 -12.91 -14.32
N ALA A 1002 -32.90 -13.37 -15.33
CA ALA A 1002 -34.36 -13.51 -15.24
C ALA A 1002 -34.75 -14.53 -14.16
N LEU A 1003 -34.11 -15.71 -14.14
CA LEU A 1003 -34.33 -16.73 -13.12
C LEU A 1003 -33.87 -16.24 -11.74
N LYS A 1004 -32.71 -15.59 -11.63
CA LYS A 1004 -32.24 -15.00 -10.36
C LYS A 1004 -33.27 -14.04 -9.76
N LEU A 1005 -33.91 -13.22 -10.60
CA LEU A 1005 -34.98 -12.32 -10.18
C LEU A 1005 -36.23 -13.10 -9.70
N LEU A 1006 -36.64 -14.17 -10.39
CA LEU A 1006 -37.76 -15.00 -9.96
C LEU A 1006 -37.48 -15.76 -8.66
N VAL A 1007 -36.28 -16.33 -8.51
CA VAL A 1007 -35.85 -17.01 -7.28
C VAL A 1007 -36.00 -16.06 -6.09
N ALA A 1008 -35.41 -14.87 -6.18
CA ALA A 1008 -35.49 -13.87 -5.12
C ALA A 1008 -36.93 -13.43 -4.77
N LEU A 1009 -37.86 -13.44 -5.73
CA LEU A 1009 -39.25 -13.07 -5.47
C LEU A 1009 -40.11 -14.23 -4.94
N THR A 1010 -39.84 -15.46 -5.39
CA THR A 1010 -40.58 -16.67 -5.01
C THR A 1010 -40.27 -17.14 -3.58
N GLU A 1011 -39.04 -16.91 -3.10
CA GLU A 1011 -38.66 -17.15 -1.69
C GLU A 1011 -39.50 -16.33 -0.69
N HIS A 1012 -39.95 -15.15 -1.10
CA HIS A 1012 -40.56 -14.17 -0.20
C HIS A 1012 -42.05 -13.87 -0.49
N SER A 1013 -42.58 -14.30 -1.65
CA SER A 1013 -43.96 -14.00 -2.07
C SER A 1013 -44.74 -15.27 -2.46
N PRO A 1014 -45.59 -15.82 -1.56
CA PRO A 1014 -46.42 -16.99 -1.88
C PRO A 1014 -47.45 -16.70 -2.97
N ALA A 1015 -47.83 -15.43 -3.18
CA ALA A 1015 -48.71 -15.04 -4.27
C ALA A 1015 -48.06 -15.24 -5.65
N LEU A 1016 -46.74 -15.06 -5.75
CA LEU A 1016 -46.03 -15.27 -7.01
C LEU A 1016 -45.88 -16.77 -7.31
N ASN A 1017 -45.74 -17.62 -6.30
CA ASN A 1017 -45.70 -19.08 -6.47
C ASN A 1017 -47.00 -19.57 -7.13
N ARG A 1018 -48.15 -19.11 -6.65
CA ARG A 1018 -49.46 -19.43 -7.26
C ARG A 1018 -49.59 -18.89 -8.69
N LEU A 1019 -49.08 -17.68 -8.96
CA LEU A 1019 -49.09 -17.12 -10.32
C LEU A 1019 -48.21 -17.93 -11.29
N ILE A 1020 -47.07 -18.45 -10.83
CA ILE A 1020 -46.22 -19.33 -11.65
C ILE A 1020 -46.94 -20.65 -11.93
N GLU A 1021 -47.61 -21.23 -10.92
CA GLU A 1021 -48.42 -22.46 -11.07
C GLU A 1021 -49.59 -22.29 -12.03
N GLU A 1022 -50.28 -21.15 -12.00
CA GLU A 1022 -51.42 -20.84 -12.87
C GLU A 1022 -50.98 -20.41 -14.29
N SER A 1023 -49.68 -20.23 -14.53
CA SER A 1023 -49.11 -19.78 -15.81
C SER A 1023 -48.50 -20.91 -16.65
N SER A 1024 -48.23 -20.65 -17.94
CA SER A 1024 -47.50 -21.55 -18.84
C SER A 1024 -45.98 -21.53 -18.64
N LEU A 1025 -45.47 -20.94 -17.55
CA LEU A 1025 -44.04 -20.79 -17.30
C LEU A 1025 -43.36 -22.08 -16.84
N LEU A 1026 -44.08 -22.96 -16.12
CA LEU A 1026 -43.52 -24.19 -15.58
C LEU A 1026 -42.98 -25.15 -16.67
N PRO A 1027 -43.70 -25.42 -17.78
CA PRO A 1027 -43.14 -26.15 -18.92
C PRO A 1027 -41.89 -25.49 -19.53
N VAL A 1028 -41.83 -24.15 -19.56
CA VAL A 1028 -40.67 -23.42 -20.08
C VAL A 1028 -39.47 -23.58 -19.15
N ILE A 1029 -39.65 -23.56 -17.83
CA ILE A 1029 -38.58 -23.81 -16.86
C ILE A 1029 -38.00 -25.22 -17.04
N PHE A 1030 -38.85 -26.23 -17.26
CA PHE A 1030 -38.41 -27.59 -17.54
C PHE A 1030 -37.63 -27.67 -18.85
N GLN A 1031 -38.10 -26.99 -19.90
CA GLN A 1031 -37.37 -26.90 -21.16
C GLN A 1031 -35.99 -26.25 -20.99
N VAL A 1032 -35.89 -25.16 -20.21
CA VAL A 1032 -34.60 -24.50 -19.92
C VAL A 1032 -33.64 -25.43 -19.21
N ILE A 1033 -34.11 -26.23 -18.25
CA ILE A 1033 -33.27 -27.22 -17.57
C ILE A 1033 -32.77 -28.28 -18.56
N LEU A 1034 -33.63 -28.79 -19.44
CA LEU A 1034 -33.24 -29.74 -20.49
C LEU A 1034 -32.19 -29.14 -21.44
N ASP A 1035 -32.39 -27.89 -21.90
CA ASP A 1035 -31.50 -27.23 -22.85
C ASP A 1035 -30.10 -26.94 -22.28
N HIS A 1036 -29.95 -26.93 -20.94
CA HIS A 1036 -28.69 -26.65 -20.25
C HIS A 1036 -28.07 -27.89 -19.57
N GLN A 1037 -28.50 -29.11 -19.89
CA GLN A 1037 -27.93 -30.35 -19.35
C GLN A 1037 -26.43 -30.50 -19.62
N ASP A 1038 -25.94 -30.05 -20.78
CA ASP A 1038 -24.51 -30.10 -21.10
C ASP A 1038 -23.64 -29.18 -20.20
N ASN A 1039 -24.25 -28.27 -19.42
CA ASN A 1039 -23.59 -27.35 -18.51
C ASN A 1039 -24.31 -27.27 -17.15
N VAL A 1040 -24.40 -28.40 -16.45
CA VAL A 1040 -25.10 -28.55 -15.16
C VAL A 1040 -24.62 -27.55 -14.09
N LEU A 1041 -23.34 -27.19 -14.07
CA LEU A 1041 -22.79 -26.22 -13.11
C LEU A 1041 -22.99 -24.75 -13.53
N GLY A 1042 -23.65 -24.49 -14.66
CA GLY A 1042 -23.95 -23.15 -15.17
C GLY A 1042 -24.96 -22.38 -14.32
N GLY A 1043 -24.88 -21.05 -14.34
CA GLY A 1043 -25.75 -20.18 -13.52
C GLY A 1043 -27.25 -20.30 -13.86
N THR A 1044 -27.60 -20.57 -15.13
CA THR A 1044 -28.99 -20.81 -15.55
C THR A 1044 -29.55 -22.08 -14.91
N MET A 1045 -28.79 -23.18 -14.93
CA MET A 1045 -29.17 -24.44 -14.28
C MET A 1045 -29.37 -24.26 -12.77
N GLN A 1046 -28.39 -23.62 -12.09
CA GLN A 1046 -28.47 -23.39 -10.65
C GLN A 1046 -29.69 -22.58 -10.25
N ASN A 1047 -29.97 -21.47 -10.94
CA ASN A 1047 -31.14 -20.64 -10.63
C ASN A 1047 -32.46 -21.33 -11.01
N ALA A 1048 -32.50 -22.14 -12.09
CA ALA A 1048 -33.69 -22.90 -12.45
C ALA A 1048 -34.02 -23.97 -11.40
N VAL A 1049 -33.01 -24.69 -10.91
CA VAL A 1049 -33.18 -25.70 -9.84
C VAL A 1049 -33.53 -25.03 -8.51
N ALA A 1050 -32.91 -23.90 -8.17
CA ALA A 1050 -33.28 -23.13 -6.98
C ALA A 1050 -34.76 -22.67 -7.04
N LEU A 1051 -35.23 -22.22 -8.21
CA LEU A 1051 -36.63 -21.87 -8.41
C LEU A 1051 -37.56 -23.08 -8.21
N LEU A 1052 -37.17 -24.26 -8.72
CA LEU A 1052 -37.92 -25.50 -8.46
C LEU A 1052 -37.91 -25.88 -6.98
N ASN A 1053 -36.79 -25.68 -6.28
CA ASN A 1053 -36.71 -25.93 -4.83
C ASN A 1053 -37.71 -25.05 -4.07
N ASN A 1054 -37.79 -23.76 -4.41
CA ASN A 1054 -38.77 -22.84 -3.82
C ASN A 1054 -40.21 -23.32 -4.07
N LEU A 1055 -40.54 -23.68 -5.31
CA LEU A 1055 -41.89 -24.14 -5.65
C LEU A 1055 -42.24 -25.45 -4.93
N VAL A 1056 -41.34 -26.44 -4.87
CA VAL A 1056 -41.59 -27.74 -4.23
C VAL A 1056 -41.58 -27.66 -2.70
N GLY A 1057 -40.78 -26.76 -2.11
CA GLY A 1057 -40.65 -26.60 -0.66
C GLY A 1057 -41.82 -25.89 0.01
N HIS A 1058 -42.67 -25.19 -0.75
CA HIS A 1058 -43.83 -24.50 -0.19
C HIS A 1058 -45.01 -25.45 0.12
N GLN A 1059 -45.56 -25.34 1.34
CA GLN A 1059 -46.61 -26.25 1.85
C GLN A 1059 -47.96 -26.18 1.10
N GLU A 1060 -48.20 -25.12 0.32
CA GLU A 1060 -49.46 -24.87 -0.39
C GLU A 1060 -49.41 -25.22 -1.89
N THR A 1061 -48.24 -25.60 -2.41
CA THR A 1061 -48.03 -25.91 -3.84
C THR A 1061 -48.77 -27.19 -4.24
N ASP A 1062 -49.51 -27.18 -5.34
CA ASP A 1062 -50.09 -28.40 -5.90
C ASP A 1062 -49.00 -29.24 -6.62
N VAL A 1063 -48.29 -30.05 -5.84
CA VAL A 1063 -47.22 -30.95 -6.31
C VAL A 1063 -47.71 -31.88 -7.43
N HIS A 1064 -49.02 -32.14 -7.52
CA HIS A 1064 -49.61 -33.00 -8.54
C HIS A 1064 -49.54 -32.39 -9.96
N LEU A 1065 -49.50 -31.07 -10.10
CA LEU A 1065 -49.28 -30.40 -11.38
C LEU A 1065 -47.85 -30.62 -11.89
N LEU A 1066 -46.86 -30.56 -10.99
CA LEU A 1066 -45.44 -30.79 -11.30
C LEU A 1066 -45.16 -32.23 -11.78
N TYR A 1067 -45.92 -33.20 -11.29
CA TYR A 1067 -45.84 -34.60 -11.73
C TYR A 1067 -46.48 -34.87 -13.10
N LYS A 1068 -47.45 -34.05 -13.53
CA LYS A 1068 -48.21 -34.25 -14.77
C LYS A 1068 -47.63 -33.54 -16.00
N SER A 1069 -46.69 -32.62 -15.80
CA SER A 1069 -45.96 -31.96 -16.88
C SER A 1069 -45.08 -32.95 -17.65
N SER A 1070 -44.76 -32.63 -18.92
CA SER A 1070 -43.85 -33.42 -19.77
C SER A 1070 -42.67 -32.55 -20.19
N PRO A 1071 -41.41 -32.88 -19.82
CA PRO A 1071 -41.02 -34.00 -18.94
C PRO A 1071 -41.57 -33.87 -17.52
N GLY A 1072 -41.72 -34.98 -16.81
CA GLY A 1072 -42.18 -34.97 -15.41
C GLY A 1072 -41.08 -34.54 -14.46
N LEU A 1073 -41.43 -33.90 -13.34
CA LEU A 1073 -40.47 -33.46 -12.31
C LEU A 1073 -39.51 -34.59 -11.87
N VAL A 1074 -40.00 -35.83 -11.74
CA VAL A 1074 -39.21 -37.00 -11.32
C VAL A 1074 -38.07 -37.28 -12.31
N GLU A 1075 -38.38 -37.34 -13.59
CA GLU A 1075 -37.42 -37.65 -14.65
C GLU A 1075 -36.34 -36.56 -14.73
N LEU A 1076 -36.76 -35.30 -14.64
CA LEU A 1076 -35.87 -34.15 -14.67
C LEU A 1076 -34.89 -34.15 -13.48
N ILE A 1077 -35.40 -34.34 -12.27
CA ILE A 1077 -34.58 -34.36 -11.05
C ILE A 1077 -33.65 -35.56 -11.05
N CYS A 1078 -34.08 -36.74 -11.49
CA CYS A 1078 -33.19 -37.89 -11.62
C CYS A 1078 -32.01 -37.60 -12.55
N ASN A 1079 -32.27 -37.08 -13.76
CA ASN A 1079 -31.22 -36.82 -14.74
C ASN A 1079 -30.20 -35.80 -14.23
N VAL A 1080 -30.68 -34.66 -13.72
CA VAL A 1080 -29.80 -33.59 -13.21
C VAL A 1080 -29.04 -34.04 -11.95
N PHE A 1081 -29.68 -34.82 -11.07
CA PHE A 1081 -29.02 -35.37 -9.87
C PHE A 1081 -27.90 -36.34 -10.24
N ILE A 1082 -28.14 -37.26 -11.19
CA ILE A 1082 -27.12 -38.22 -11.64
C ILE A 1082 -25.89 -37.47 -12.16
N GLU A 1083 -26.09 -36.52 -13.06
CA GLU A 1083 -24.98 -35.75 -13.65
C GLU A 1083 -24.24 -34.91 -12.59
N THR A 1084 -24.97 -34.25 -11.68
CA THR A 1084 -24.38 -33.45 -10.59
C THR A 1084 -23.59 -34.33 -9.62
N ALA A 1085 -24.11 -35.50 -9.26
CA ALA A 1085 -23.47 -36.43 -8.33
C ALA A 1085 -22.19 -37.03 -8.93
N VAL A 1086 -22.21 -37.41 -10.22
CA VAL A 1086 -21.01 -37.89 -10.92
C VAL A 1086 -19.93 -36.82 -10.98
N LEU A 1087 -20.31 -35.58 -11.35
CA LEU A 1087 -19.37 -34.45 -11.35
C LEU A 1087 -18.79 -34.19 -9.95
N HIS A 1088 -19.62 -34.23 -8.90
CA HIS A 1088 -19.15 -34.06 -7.52
C HIS A 1088 -18.15 -35.15 -7.09
N MET A 1089 -18.33 -36.39 -7.54
CA MET A 1089 -17.40 -37.48 -7.21
C MET A 1089 -16.08 -37.43 -8.02
N GLU A 1090 -16.09 -36.86 -9.23
CA GLU A 1090 -14.94 -36.81 -10.15
C GLU A 1090 -14.10 -35.50 -10.06
N CYS A 1091 -14.57 -34.46 -9.38
CA CYS A 1091 -13.94 -33.13 -9.46
C CYS A 1091 -12.80 -32.89 -8.46
N ASP A 1092 -11.57 -32.68 -8.93
CA ASP A 1092 -10.43 -32.26 -8.08
C ASP A 1092 -10.35 -30.73 -7.85
N ASP A 1093 -11.15 -29.93 -8.57
CA ASP A 1093 -11.13 -28.46 -8.49
C ASP A 1093 -12.08 -27.92 -7.41
N LYS A 1094 -11.55 -27.02 -6.56
CA LYS A 1094 -12.28 -26.48 -5.39
C LYS A 1094 -13.46 -25.58 -5.77
N HIS A 1095 -13.40 -24.87 -6.89
CA HIS A 1095 -14.46 -23.93 -7.28
C HIS A 1095 -15.68 -24.65 -7.88
N SER A 1096 -15.45 -25.64 -8.74
CA SER A 1096 -16.49 -26.52 -9.27
C SER A 1096 -17.12 -27.36 -8.16
N MET A 1097 -16.35 -27.77 -7.16
CA MET A 1097 -16.88 -28.45 -5.96
C MET A 1097 -17.88 -27.58 -5.18
N LYS A 1098 -17.59 -26.29 -4.93
CA LYS A 1098 -18.54 -25.41 -4.21
C LYS A 1098 -19.85 -25.20 -4.96
N ASN A 1099 -19.77 -24.96 -6.28
CA ASN A 1099 -20.95 -24.82 -7.12
C ASN A 1099 -21.74 -26.13 -7.24
N GLY A 1100 -21.04 -27.26 -7.32
CA GLY A 1100 -21.62 -28.59 -7.28
C GLY A 1100 -22.36 -28.87 -5.97
N ASN A 1101 -21.79 -28.48 -4.82
CA ASN A 1101 -22.42 -28.67 -3.50
C ASN A 1101 -23.73 -27.88 -3.39
N ASN A 1102 -23.75 -26.60 -3.77
CA ASN A 1102 -24.97 -25.78 -3.70
C ASN A 1102 -26.11 -26.36 -4.55
N LEU A 1103 -25.78 -26.81 -5.77
CA LEU A 1103 -26.75 -27.45 -6.65
C LEU A 1103 -27.22 -28.79 -6.08
N LEU A 1104 -26.29 -29.60 -5.59
CA LEU A 1104 -26.58 -30.90 -4.96
C LEU A 1104 -27.49 -30.74 -3.74
N LEU A 1105 -27.25 -29.74 -2.88
CA LEU A 1105 -28.11 -29.42 -1.74
C LEU A 1105 -29.52 -29.05 -2.18
N SER A 1106 -29.65 -28.18 -3.19
CA SER A 1106 -30.97 -27.80 -3.74
C SER A 1106 -31.72 -29.01 -4.30
N LEU A 1107 -31.02 -29.93 -4.98
CA LEU A 1107 -31.62 -31.17 -5.49
C LEU A 1107 -31.97 -32.15 -4.37
N LEU A 1108 -31.16 -32.25 -3.31
CA LEU A 1108 -31.46 -33.05 -2.13
C LEU A 1108 -32.68 -32.52 -1.38
N ASP A 1109 -32.86 -31.20 -1.29
CA ASP A 1109 -34.04 -30.57 -0.68
C ASP A 1109 -35.31 -30.83 -1.48
N ILE A 1110 -35.24 -30.73 -2.82
CA ILE A 1110 -36.35 -31.10 -3.71
C ILE A 1110 -36.69 -32.59 -3.51
N LEU A 1111 -35.69 -33.47 -3.55
CA LEU A 1111 -35.87 -34.90 -3.35
C LEU A 1111 -36.49 -35.21 -1.98
N HIS A 1112 -35.99 -34.59 -0.92
CA HIS A 1112 -36.50 -34.74 0.43
C HIS A 1112 -37.98 -34.32 0.51
N SER A 1113 -38.32 -33.18 -0.09
CA SER A 1113 -39.68 -32.64 -0.10
C SER A 1113 -40.64 -33.57 -0.85
N MET A 1114 -40.25 -34.07 -2.03
CA MET A 1114 -41.02 -35.06 -2.80
C MET A 1114 -41.25 -36.36 -2.01
N LEU A 1115 -40.21 -36.88 -1.35
CA LEU A 1115 -40.29 -38.11 -0.56
C LEU A 1115 -41.12 -37.93 0.71
N ARG A 1116 -41.03 -36.76 1.35
CA ARG A 1116 -41.82 -36.42 2.53
C ARG A 1116 -43.29 -36.28 2.18
N TYR A 1117 -43.61 -35.66 1.05
CA TYR A 1117 -44.98 -35.60 0.52
C TYR A 1117 -45.52 -37.01 0.26
N THR A 1118 -44.75 -37.84 -0.46
CA THR A 1118 -45.08 -39.25 -0.72
C THR A 1118 -45.33 -40.02 0.58
N SER A 1119 -44.43 -39.90 1.55
CA SER A 1119 -44.53 -40.56 2.85
C SER A 1119 -45.76 -40.11 3.64
N SER A 1120 -46.12 -38.83 3.57
CA SER A 1120 -47.32 -38.28 4.20
C SER A 1120 -48.59 -38.88 3.60
N VAL A 1121 -48.70 -38.89 2.26
CA VAL A 1121 -49.85 -39.45 1.53
C VAL A 1121 -50.00 -40.95 1.80
N VAL A 1122 -48.91 -41.72 1.71
CA VAL A 1122 -48.91 -43.16 2.01
C VAL A 1122 -49.28 -43.41 3.47
N ARG A 1123 -48.78 -42.62 4.41
CA ARG A 1123 -49.13 -42.74 5.83
C ARG A 1123 -50.60 -42.44 6.08
N MET A 1124 -51.14 -41.39 5.46
CA MET A 1124 -52.56 -41.05 5.52
C MET A 1124 -53.43 -42.18 4.97
N ALA A 1125 -53.07 -42.76 3.82
CA ALA A 1125 -53.76 -43.91 3.23
C ALA A 1125 -53.72 -45.15 4.14
N LEU A 1126 -52.55 -45.48 4.72
CA LEU A 1126 -52.39 -46.61 5.64
C LEU A 1126 -53.10 -46.41 6.99
N GLN A 1127 -53.25 -45.17 7.46
CA GLN A 1127 -54.00 -44.82 8.66
C GLN A 1127 -55.51 -44.84 8.42
N ALA A 1128 -55.96 -44.37 7.25
CA ALA A 1128 -57.34 -44.45 6.80
C ALA A 1128 -57.80 -45.91 6.61
N GLN A 1129 -56.92 -46.76 6.06
CA GLN A 1129 -57.16 -48.20 5.92
C GLN A 1129 -57.29 -48.92 7.27
N LYS A 1130 -56.65 -48.41 8.33
CA LYS A 1130 -56.78 -48.93 9.71
C LYS A 1130 -58.00 -48.40 10.47
N SER A 1131 -58.68 -47.37 9.96
CA SER A 1131 -59.80 -46.69 10.64
C SER A 1131 -61.14 -46.84 9.91
N ASP A 1132 -61.23 -47.66 8.85
CA ASP A 1132 -62.43 -47.89 8.02
C ASP A 1132 -63.07 -46.63 7.40
N THR A 1133 -62.41 -45.47 7.50
CA THR A 1133 -62.76 -44.27 6.75
C THR A 1133 -62.06 -44.35 5.40
N GLY A 1134 -62.78 -44.59 4.31
CA GLY A 1134 -62.22 -44.77 2.96
C GLY A 1134 -61.25 -43.67 2.56
N GLY A 1135 -59.95 -43.90 2.77
CA GLY A 1135 -58.88 -43.05 2.29
C GLY A 1135 -58.52 -43.36 0.85
N ASP A 1136 -57.93 -42.38 0.16
CA ASP A 1136 -57.59 -42.47 -1.25
C ASP A 1136 -56.35 -43.36 -1.48
N THR A 1137 -56.52 -44.68 -1.30
CA THR A 1137 -55.45 -45.68 -1.47
C THR A 1137 -54.93 -45.70 -2.90
N GLN A 1138 -55.78 -45.38 -3.87
CA GLN A 1138 -55.40 -45.28 -5.28
C GLN A 1138 -54.41 -44.15 -5.52
N ALA A 1139 -54.65 -42.95 -4.96
CA ALA A 1139 -53.73 -41.83 -5.09
C ALA A 1139 -52.34 -42.12 -4.49
N ALA A 1140 -52.29 -42.89 -3.39
CA ALA A 1140 -51.03 -43.32 -2.80
C ALA A 1140 -50.28 -44.35 -3.66
N GLU A 1141 -50.99 -45.30 -4.29
CA GLU A 1141 -50.41 -46.28 -5.21
C GLU A 1141 -49.89 -45.61 -6.49
N ASP A 1142 -50.68 -44.72 -7.09
CA ASP A 1142 -50.29 -43.97 -8.30
C ASP A 1142 -49.06 -43.10 -8.04
N LEU A 1143 -48.99 -42.45 -6.89
CA LEU A 1143 -47.85 -41.61 -6.52
C LEU A 1143 -46.58 -42.44 -6.22
N LEU A 1144 -46.73 -43.62 -5.62
CA LEU A 1144 -45.61 -44.57 -5.47
C LEU A 1144 -45.09 -45.05 -6.83
N LEU A 1145 -45.98 -45.27 -7.81
CA LEU A 1145 -45.59 -45.64 -9.17
C LEU A 1145 -44.88 -44.50 -9.91
N ILE A 1146 -45.38 -43.27 -9.79
CA ILE A 1146 -44.78 -42.07 -10.42
C ILE A 1146 -43.37 -41.81 -9.87
N ASN A 1147 -43.18 -41.93 -8.55
CA ASN A 1147 -41.88 -41.71 -7.89
C ASN A 1147 -40.95 -42.93 -7.93
N LYS A 1148 -41.36 -44.05 -8.53
CA LYS A 1148 -40.54 -45.26 -8.62
C LYS A 1148 -39.14 -45.01 -9.21
N PRO A 1149 -38.93 -44.21 -10.28
CA PRO A 1149 -37.60 -43.94 -10.81
C PRO A 1149 -36.61 -43.31 -9.82
N LEU A 1150 -37.09 -42.69 -8.73
CA LEU A 1150 -36.20 -42.17 -7.67
C LEU A 1150 -35.39 -43.28 -6.97
N THR A 1151 -35.82 -44.55 -7.07
CA THR A 1151 -35.05 -45.68 -6.53
C THR A 1151 -33.70 -45.86 -7.24
N ASP A 1152 -33.56 -45.39 -8.47
CA ASP A 1152 -32.32 -45.49 -9.24
C ASP A 1152 -31.21 -44.62 -8.63
N LEU A 1153 -31.58 -43.58 -7.86
CA LEU A 1153 -30.65 -42.70 -7.15
C LEU A 1153 -30.05 -43.32 -5.88
N ILE A 1154 -30.57 -44.47 -5.40
CA ILE A 1154 -30.15 -45.08 -4.12
C ILE A 1154 -28.65 -45.39 -4.10
N SER A 1155 -28.09 -45.97 -5.17
CA SER A 1155 -26.66 -46.29 -5.24
C SER A 1155 -25.78 -45.04 -5.20
N LEU A 1156 -26.15 -44.00 -5.95
CA LEU A 1156 -25.44 -42.71 -5.95
C LEU A 1156 -25.52 -42.00 -4.60
N LEU A 1157 -26.70 -41.99 -3.95
CA LEU A 1157 -26.85 -41.46 -2.59
C LEU A 1157 -25.95 -42.20 -1.60
N ILE A 1158 -25.81 -43.53 -1.72
CA ILE A 1158 -24.90 -44.30 -0.86
C ILE A 1158 -23.44 -43.91 -1.11
N GLN A 1159 -23.05 -43.69 -2.37
CA GLN A 1159 -21.70 -43.25 -2.74
C GLN A 1159 -21.38 -41.83 -2.25
N LEU A 1160 -22.38 -40.97 -2.06
CA LEU A 1160 -22.22 -39.60 -1.51
C LEU A 1160 -22.15 -39.55 0.03
N LEU A 1161 -22.42 -40.65 0.74
CA LEU A 1161 -22.36 -40.71 2.21
C LEU A 1161 -20.98 -40.40 2.83
N PRO A 1162 -19.84 -40.80 2.24
CA PRO A 1162 -18.52 -40.45 2.76
C PRO A 1162 -18.11 -38.98 2.49
N SER A 1163 -19.02 -38.12 2.03
CA SER A 1163 -18.73 -36.71 1.77
C SER A 1163 -18.21 -36.00 3.03
N GLY A 1164 -17.22 -35.13 2.85
CA GLY A 1164 -16.66 -34.31 3.93
C GLY A 1164 -17.52 -33.10 4.30
N ASP A 1165 -18.64 -32.88 3.60
CA ASP A 1165 -19.57 -31.78 3.81
C ASP A 1165 -20.78 -32.26 4.63
N LEU A 1166 -21.00 -31.65 5.79
CA LEU A 1166 -22.01 -32.06 6.75
C LEU A 1166 -23.45 -31.87 6.21
N GLU A 1167 -23.71 -30.80 5.45
CA GLU A 1167 -25.05 -30.51 4.93
C GLU A 1167 -25.43 -31.52 3.85
N VAL A 1168 -24.48 -31.86 2.97
CA VAL A 1168 -24.66 -32.89 1.95
C VAL A 1168 -24.91 -34.24 2.61
N TYR A 1169 -24.11 -34.61 3.62
CA TYR A 1169 -24.31 -35.84 4.38
C TYR A 1169 -25.72 -35.93 4.99
N GLU A 1170 -26.18 -34.85 5.64
CA GLU A 1170 -27.50 -34.81 6.27
C GLU A 1170 -28.64 -34.91 5.25
N GLY A 1171 -28.54 -34.21 4.12
CA GLY A 1171 -29.53 -34.31 3.03
C GLY A 1171 -29.58 -35.73 2.45
N VAL A 1172 -28.42 -36.31 2.16
CA VAL A 1172 -28.28 -37.67 1.60
C VAL A 1172 -28.89 -38.72 2.54
N ILE A 1173 -28.54 -38.71 3.83
CA ILE A 1173 -29.01 -39.74 4.77
C ILE A 1173 -30.52 -39.65 5.02
N GLN A 1174 -31.09 -38.43 4.98
CA GLN A 1174 -32.53 -38.22 5.12
C GLN A 1174 -33.30 -38.74 3.90
N CYS A 1175 -32.85 -38.40 2.68
CA CYS A 1175 -33.43 -38.89 1.43
C CYS A 1175 -33.33 -40.41 1.32
N LEU A 1176 -32.16 -40.97 1.60
CA LEU A 1176 -31.92 -42.42 1.57
C LEU A 1176 -32.81 -43.16 2.59
N SER A 1177 -32.98 -42.62 3.79
CA SER A 1177 -33.87 -43.19 4.80
C SER A 1177 -35.32 -43.25 4.32
N LEU A 1178 -35.84 -42.19 3.68
CA LEU A 1178 -37.22 -42.16 3.18
C LEU A 1178 -37.41 -43.09 1.97
N LEU A 1179 -36.49 -43.08 1.01
CA LEU A 1179 -36.52 -43.98 -0.16
C LEU A 1179 -36.59 -45.45 0.27
N VAL A 1180 -35.72 -45.86 1.18
CA VAL A 1180 -35.65 -47.25 1.66
C VAL A 1180 -36.84 -47.63 2.55
N GLN A 1181 -37.48 -46.66 3.21
CA GLN A 1181 -38.73 -46.89 3.94
C GLN A 1181 -39.92 -47.12 2.99
N LEU A 1182 -40.00 -46.35 1.91
CA LEU A 1182 -41.10 -46.38 0.95
C LEU A 1182 -41.00 -47.56 -0.02
N TYR A 1183 -39.80 -47.81 -0.57
CA TYR A 1183 -39.57 -48.77 -1.66
C TYR A 1183 -38.75 -50.00 -1.25
N GLY A 1184 -38.11 -49.99 -0.07
CA GLY A 1184 -37.20 -51.06 0.33
C GLY A 1184 -35.92 -51.08 -0.50
N GLY A 1185 -35.41 -52.27 -0.82
CA GLY A 1185 -34.22 -52.50 -1.64
C GLY A 1185 -34.56 -52.95 -3.07
N ASP A 1186 -35.48 -52.25 -3.74
CA ASP A 1186 -35.92 -52.57 -5.11
C ASP A 1186 -34.80 -52.35 -6.15
N ASN A 1187 -33.86 -51.42 -5.88
CA ASN A 1187 -32.70 -51.18 -6.76
C ASN A 1187 -31.62 -52.26 -6.57
N PRO A 1188 -31.25 -53.03 -7.63
CA PRO A 1188 -30.32 -54.16 -7.55
C PRO A 1188 -28.88 -53.78 -7.18
N ASP A 1189 -28.48 -52.52 -7.39
CA ASP A 1189 -27.11 -52.05 -7.19
C ASP A 1189 -26.88 -51.40 -5.81
N SER A 1190 -27.90 -51.38 -4.95
CA SER A 1190 -27.86 -50.75 -3.62
C SER A 1190 -26.81 -51.36 -2.67
N MET A 1191 -26.34 -52.58 -2.95
CA MET A 1191 -25.27 -53.26 -2.20
C MET A 1191 -24.13 -53.70 -3.13
N SER A 1192 -23.81 -52.89 -4.14
CA SER A 1192 -22.60 -53.06 -4.96
C SER A 1192 -21.32 -52.96 -4.10
N PRO A 1193 -20.16 -53.47 -4.58
CA PRO A 1193 -18.89 -53.35 -3.85
C PRO A 1193 -18.54 -51.91 -3.46
N GLU A 1194 -18.83 -50.94 -4.33
CA GLU A 1194 -18.64 -49.50 -4.10
C GLU A 1194 -19.57 -48.96 -2.99
N SER A 1195 -20.82 -49.41 -2.99
CA SER A 1195 -21.81 -49.06 -1.96
C SER A 1195 -21.42 -49.63 -0.59
N ILE A 1196 -20.93 -50.89 -0.56
CA ILE A 1196 -20.41 -51.54 0.66
C ILE A 1196 -19.18 -50.80 1.19
N HIS A 1197 -18.28 -50.37 0.31
CA HIS A 1197 -17.13 -49.55 0.69
C HIS A 1197 -17.56 -48.21 1.30
N SER A 1198 -18.50 -47.51 0.66
CA SER A 1198 -19.03 -46.22 1.14
C SER A 1198 -19.71 -46.32 2.51
N PHE A 1199 -20.53 -47.36 2.73
CA PHE A 1199 -21.09 -47.66 4.06
C PHE A 1199 -20.01 -47.95 5.10
N THR A 1200 -18.96 -48.68 4.71
CA THR A 1200 -17.85 -49.05 5.59
C THR A 1200 -17.06 -47.83 6.03
N GLU A 1201 -16.69 -46.97 5.09
CA GLU A 1201 -15.96 -45.73 5.36
C GLU A 1201 -16.81 -44.80 6.23
N THR A 1202 -18.08 -44.58 5.87
CA THR A 1202 -19.00 -43.73 6.64
C THR A 1202 -19.20 -44.22 8.07
N LEU A 1203 -19.34 -45.53 8.30
CA LEU A 1203 -19.49 -46.08 9.66
C LEU A 1203 -18.21 -45.99 10.49
N LYS A 1204 -17.02 -45.97 9.87
CA LYS A 1204 -15.75 -45.78 10.56
C LYS A 1204 -15.52 -44.31 10.95
N THR A 1205 -15.93 -43.38 10.10
CA THR A 1205 -15.69 -41.94 10.28
C THR A 1205 -16.76 -41.29 11.17
N GLN A 1206 -18.01 -41.76 11.11
CA GLN A 1206 -19.13 -41.18 11.85
C GLN A 1206 -19.04 -41.41 13.36
N GLN A 1207 -19.15 -40.35 14.17
CA GLN A 1207 -19.09 -40.41 15.63
C GLN A 1207 -20.45 -40.20 16.32
N ASP A 1208 -21.48 -39.68 15.63
CA ASP A 1208 -22.82 -39.52 16.23
C ASP A 1208 -23.59 -40.85 16.29
N PRO A 1209 -23.92 -41.37 17.50
CA PRO A 1209 -24.68 -42.62 17.63
C PRO A 1209 -26.09 -42.56 17.02
N LYS A 1210 -26.71 -41.38 16.88
CA LYS A 1210 -28.03 -41.25 16.23
C LYS A 1210 -27.93 -41.49 14.72
N GLN A 1211 -26.91 -40.92 14.08
CA GLN A 1211 -26.66 -41.07 12.64
C GLN A 1211 -26.16 -42.50 12.33
N GLN A 1212 -25.29 -43.07 13.17
CA GLN A 1212 -24.91 -44.50 13.07
C GLN A 1212 -26.13 -45.43 13.18
N LYS A 1213 -27.04 -45.15 14.12
CA LYS A 1213 -28.29 -45.92 14.28
C LYS A 1213 -29.18 -45.83 13.05
N LEU A 1214 -29.30 -44.65 12.45
CA LEU A 1214 -30.08 -44.45 11.22
C LEU A 1214 -29.45 -45.24 10.05
N LEU A 1215 -28.14 -45.16 9.89
CA LEU A 1215 -27.40 -45.88 8.86
C LEU A 1215 -27.54 -47.40 8.98
N LEU A 1216 -27.44 -47.94 10.20
CA LEU A 1216 -27.68 -49.36 10.46
C LEU A 1216 -29.12 -49.78 10.17
N ARG A 1217 -30.11 -48.91 10.42
CA ARG A 1217 -31.51 -49.18 10.04
C ARG A 1217 -31.70 -49.25 8.52
N ILE A 1218 -31.04 -48.36 7.78
CA ILE A 1218 -31.04 -48.37 6.32
C ILE A 1218 -30.45 -49.68 5.80
N ILE A 1219 -29.24 -50.05 6.26
CA ILE A 1219 -28.58 -51.31 5.89
C ILE A 1219 -29.46 -52.51 6.21
N LYS A 1220 -30.03 -52.57 7.43
CA LYS A 1220 -30.94 -53.65 7.84
C LYS A 1220 -32.16 -53.75 6.92
N ARG A 1221 -32.74 -52.61 6.52
CA ARG A 1221 -33.92 -52.59 5.65
C ARG A 1221 -33.58 -53.08 4.25
N LEU A 1222 -32.46 -52.63 3.66
CA LEU A 1222 -32.00 -53.05 2.34
C LEU A 1222 -31.79 -54.57 2.22
N ILE A 1223 -31.16 -55.19 3.23
CA ILE A 1223 -30.87 -56.64 3.22
C ILE A 1223 -32.08 -57.50 3.61
N THR A 1224 -33.05 -56.95 4.35
CA THR A 1224 -34.26 -57.70 4.72
C THR A 1224 -35.32 -57.66 3.64
N SER A 1225 -35.27 -56.65 2.75
CA SER A 1225 -36.19 -56.54 1.62
C SER A 1225 -35.75 -57.28 0.36
N ASN A 1226 -34.47 -57.62 0.21
CA ASN A 1226 -33.94 -58.24 -1.02
C ASN A 1226 -32.85 -59.29 -0.70
N GLU A 1227 -33.09 -60.54 -1.06
CA GLU A 1227 -32.17 -61.66 -0.77
C GLU A 1227 -30.82 -61.53 -1.49
N LYS A 1228 -30.76 -60.87 -2.65
CA LYS A 1228 -29.48 -60.65 -3.37
C LYS A 1228 -28.57 -59.70 -2.59
N HIS A 1229 -29.13 -58.67 -1.98
CA HIS A 1229 -28.40 -57.72 -1.14
C HIS A 1229 -27.81 -58.39 0.11
N LEU A 1230 -28.56 -59.34 0.69
CA LEU A 1230 -28.08 -60.16 1.80
C LEU A 1230 -26.88 -61.02 1.38
N GLN A 1231 -26.91 -61.58 0.17
CA GLN A 1231 -25.80 -62.38 -0.37
C GLN A 1231 -24.56 -61.51 -0.66
N CYS A 1232 -24.73 -60.34 -1.28
CA CYS A 1232 -23.62 -59.41 -1.54
C CYS A 1232 -22.95 -58.93 -0.23
N LEU A 1233 -23.73 -58.66 0.83
CA LEU A 1233 -23.18 -58.25 2.13
C LEU A 1233 -22.38 -59.37 2.82
N LYS A 1234 -22.75 -60.65 2.64
CA LYS A 1234 -21.96 -61.80 3.15
C LYS A 1234 -20.57 -61.85 2.53
N GLU A 1235 -20.42 -61.38 1.31
CA GLU A 1235 -19.16 -61.38 0.55
C GLU A 1235 -18.31 -60.13 0.84
N GLY A 1236 -18.89 -59.07 1.43
CA GLY A 1236 -18.22 -57.81 1.81
C GLY A 1236 -17.51 -57.86 3.17
N ALA A 1237 -16.32 -58.46 3.22
CA ALA A 1237 -15.57 -58.69 4.47
C ALA A 1237 -15.32 -57.43 5.33
N ASP A 1238 -15.07 -56.28 4.70
CA ASP A 1238 -14.71 -55.04 5.42
C ASP A 1238 -15.87 -54.43 6.22
N LEU A 1239 -17.08 -54.46 5.65
CA LEU A 1239 -18.29 -53.98 6.32
C LEU A 1239 -18.68 -54.93 7.46
N VAL A 1240 -18.58 -56.25 7.24
CA VAL A 1240 -18.85 -57.26 8.28
C VAL A 1240 -17.87 -57.11 9.45
N HIS A 1241 -16.58 -56.91 9.20
CA HIS A 1241 -15.58 -56.66 10.24
C HIS A 1241 -15.88 -55.37 11.02
N THR A 1242 -16.31 -54.31 10.32
CA THR A 1242 -16.69 -53.04 10.95
C THR A 1242 -17.92 -53.22 11.86
N LEU A 1243 -18.94 -53.95 11.40
CA LEU A 1243 -20.13 -54.29 12.21
C LEU A 1243 -19.79 -55.16 13.43
N GLN A 1244 -18.86 -56.12 13.30
CA GLN A 1244 -18.36 -56.93 14.42
C GLN A 1244 -17.68 -56.05 15.47
N LYS A 1245 -16.80 -55.13 15.05
CA LYS A 1245 -16.12 -54.19 15.95
C LYS A 1245 -17.13 -53.28 16.68
N MET A 1246 -18.15 -52.78 15.98
CA MET A 1246 -19.22 -51.97 16.57
C MET A 1246 -20.08 -52.77 17.56
N SER A 1247 -20.34 -54.05 17.31
CA SER A 1247 -21.10 -54.91 18.23
C SER A 1247 -20.37 -55.21 19.55
N GLN A 1248 -19.05 -54.99 19.61
CA GLN A 1248 -18.20 -55.24 20.77
C GLN A 1248 -17.88 -53.98 21.60
N ALA A 1249 -18.14 -52.79 21.07
CA ALA A 1249 -17.84 -51.52 21.72
C ALA A 1249 -19.00 -51.08 22.65
N ALA A 1250 -18.87 -51.28 23.97
CA ALA A 1250 -19.90 -50.88 24.93
C ALA A 1250 -19.37 -49.83 25.92
N ARG A 1251 -19.73 -48.54 25.75
CA ARG A 1251 -19.47 -47.49 26.76
C ARG A 1251 -20.63 -46.52 27.07
N SER A 1252 -21.82 -46.61 26.46
CA SER A 1252 -23.00 -45.79 26.85
C SER A 1252 -24.38 -46.39 26.50
N HIS A 1253 -25.48 -45.81 27.02
CA HIS A 1253 -26.87 -46.20 26.68
C HIS A 1253 -27.26 -45.91 25.22
N ALA A 1254 -26.66 -44.89 24.59
CA ALA A 1254 -26.86 -44.60 23.17
C ALA A 1254 -26.14 -45.65 22.29
N ASP A 1255 -24.96 -46.12 22.73
CA ASP A 1255 -24.22 -47.22 22.08
C ASP A 1255 -24.99 -48.54 22.15
N ALA A 1256 -25.78 -48.78 23.19
CA ALA A 1256 -26.53 -50.03 23.34
C ALA A 1256 -27.52 -50.29 22.18
N ALA A 1257 -28.14 -49.24 21.62
CA ALA A 1257 -29.05 -49.38 20.49
C ALA A 1257 -28.31 -49.60 19.16
N VAL A 1258 -27.12 -49.01 19.01
CA VAL A 1258 -26.22 -49.20 17.86
C VAL A 1258 -25.67 -50.63 17.87
N VAL A 1259 -25.17 -51.08 19.03
CA VAL A 1259 -24.72 -52.45 19.28
C VAL A 1259 -25.84 -53.45 18.98
N ALA A 1260 -27.05 -53.24 19.49
CA ALA A 1260 -28.18 -54.14 19.25
C ALA A 1260 -28.51 -54.27 17.76
N LEU A 1261 -28.55 -53.16 17.01
CA LEU A 1261 -28.81 -53.18 15.57
C LEU A 1261 -27.67 -53.84 14.78
N ALA A 1262 -26.42 -53.57 15.14
CA ALA A 1262 -25.26 -54.22 14.52
C ALA A 1262 -25.29 -55.74 14.76
N THR A 1263 -25.61 -56.19 15.98
CA THR A 1263 -25.77 -57.62 16.30
C THR A 1263 -26.96 -58.24 15.56
N GLU A 1264 -28.09 -57.54 15.42
CA GLU A 1264 -29.23 -58.00 14.64
C GLU A 1264 -28.88 -58.18 13.16
N ILE A 1265 -28.13 -57.25 12.57
CA ILE A 1265 -27.67 -57.34 11.18
C ILE A 1265 -26.70 -58.53 11.02
N LEU A 1266 -25.75 -58.71 11.93
CA LEU A 1266 -24.83 -59.86 11.91
C LEU A 1266 -25.57 -61.20 11.99
N LYS A 1267 -26.60 -61.30 12.85
CA LYS A 1267 -27.47 -62.48 12.94
C LYS A 1267 -28.21 -62.78 11.64
N VAL A 1268 -28.70 -61.76 10.95
CA VAL A 1268 -29.38 -61.91 9.64
C VAL A 1268 -28.40 -62.41 8.57
N ILE A 1269 -27.13 -62.03 8.66
CA ILE A 1269 -26.05 -62.44 7.73
C ILE A 1269 -25.48 -63.83 8.09
N GLY A 1270 -25.72 -64.33 9.31
CA GLY A 1270 -25.30 -65.65 9.77
C GLY A 1270 -24.02 -65.66 10.62
N HIS A 1271 -23.67 -64.51 11.24
CA HIS A 1271 -22.52 -64.31 12.12
C HIS A 1271 -22.90 -64.09 13.59
#